data_AF-A0A656HGX6-F1
#
_entry.id   AF-A0A656HGX6-F1
#
_cell.length_a   1.000
_cell.length_b   1.000
_cell.length_c   1.000
_cell.angle_alpha   90.00
_cell.angle_beta   90.00
_cell.angle_gamma   90.00
#
_symmetry.space_group_name_H-M   'P 1'
#
loop_
_entity.id
_entity.type
_entity.pdbx_description
1 polymer ?
#
loop_
_entity_poly.entity_id
_entity_poly.type
_entity_poly.pdbx_seq_one_letter_code
_entity_poly.pdbx_strand_id
1 'polypeptide(L)'
;MISKLVRGGLLLALLSAAPVQAEVVYNPGASIAQLSGILDGPGLTVSNLAIPHGAEQQFGIFSGGKALLGVDTGMFLSTGNVGSLQGPNNSAAYSHNTGAVYADQDIARFGSKAKYDPAIVEFDIVPQGDRLNFVFAFGSEEYPEYVCSRFNDAFGLFVSGPGLDGVQNAAFMPGSGDAIAVNNVNGGKAGSAADGATCNLGNANYFIDNGNGGGNPLTQLDGISHPITASLANLSAGHSYHVKLALADVGDPAYDSGAFFKWLTSTKSETVDLSLQASADKLTPAQGSEVKINYTISNASNTATSLVRVGLDWPAGLTWVGDNSAGTFNPATGEWDAGEIPANGSKTLTVRAQVGSAGNYVINGEILYAFNEDPDSTPFNAGSNPAEDDTASLTLSSAANLAPKINSNSGGGSAYVSVKEGQTAVTIVSATDPNGDAITYYINGGKDAARFSINPATGALSFITAPDYESPQDEGKDNLYEVEVGATDGSLVGLQALNVQVQDVTEGLAPKIISNGGGATASMNMPENRQAVTVIEAIDFDGDTVSYRLLAGEDEALFQINSNSGKLAFSQPPDYENPQDANRNNVYIVKVEATDGLKASSQTLFVTVTDVVENVAPQITYNNSEPSAVIKMEENQKVPLIVSAADADRDFITYSLDGGDDRHLFLISSAGVLSFIEAPDYENPQDMGKDNVYEVQVKVSDGSLFDTQILSIQVLDADEKPQNQAPTISNPGSVLYYENSDAIVDDFNAVDNEDSEDNGLVYSFDPQPDNALFSLDSVTGVLIFKNLPDYENPLDHNHDNAYITGVKVCDSDGACVARVLIVSVLDVDEDNDHDGLMDSAEKFIGTNLWNWDSDGDGLDDLNEVHDPTEPLDHDKDGLIDALDPDDDGDTILTKYEMPDPNGDHDPADARDIDHDGIPDYLDTDDDNDTILTRYEAPDANGDGIPADARDTDLDSMPDYLDADDDNDGSPTKDEQPDPNGDGNPDDAVDDDNNGYPSYLDISEDLTVGVEVRAFLNGAYDSTTGMMDDDLGRLGFIPDLQPYGELKTAFGYGNSSSTLSPFDYHGTETMSQAVKNATNGNAPVDWVLVELRDALDPTARRGGMAAILQRDGDIVDAVTGSKKLQLLNVADGRYYVVVRHRNHLGVMTATPLNLSTASTLIDFTSSATPVFGGNLARLQDGQTSIMWSGDTNNSNSVILNGPGSDSSVILGSILVAPENTKVNANFQLRGYYATDLNMDGYVVFSGPANEINLLIGTVILFPDNSTGSANYIVLGSVPR
;
A
#
# COMPACT_ATOMS: atom_id res chain seq x y z
N MET A 1 17.18 23.57 30.90
CA MET A 1 17.99 24.82 30.78
C MET A 1 19.42 24.44 30.43
N ILE A 2 20.12 25.15 29.53
CA ILE A 2 21.59 25.07 29.25
C ILE A 2 22.08 23.66 28.81
N SER A 3 22.54 23.34 27.58
CA SER A 3 23.12 24.05 26.40
C SER A 3 24.63 24.34 26.42
N LYS A 4 25.40 23.57 25.62
CA LYS A 4 26.81 23.76 25.15
C LYS A 4 27.91 23.54 26.21
N LEU A 5 29.17 23.14 25.92
CA LEU A 5 29.95 22.86 24.68
C LEU A 5 30.59 21.42 24.79
N VAL A 6 31.32 20.78 23.85
CA VAL A 6 32.27 21.21 22.78
C VAL A 6 32.25 20.23 21.59
N ARG A 7 32.58 20.69 20.37
CA ARG A 7 32.77 19.88 19.14
C ARG A 7 34.21 19.37 18.97
N GLY A 8 34.40 18.24 18.29
CA GLY A 8 35.56 18.05 17.40
C GLY A 8 36.15 16.63 17.36
N GLY A 9 35.80 15.85 16.33
CA GLY A 9 36.31 14.49 16.15
C GLY A 9 35.78 13.79 14.90
N LEU A 10 35.77 14.46 13.74
CA LEU A 10 35.33 13.82 12.50
C LEU A 10 36.41 12.85 12.00
N LEU A 11 36.21 11.56 12.25
CA LEU A 11 36.93 10.48 11.58
C LEU A 11 35.94 9.77 10.65
N LEU A 12 36.19 9.83 9.35
CA LEU A 12 35.32 9.23 8.34
C LEU A 12 35.60 7.73 8.24
N ALA A 13 35.03 6.95 9.16
CA ALA A 13 34.84 5.53 8.96
C ALA A 13 33.58 5.34 8.10
N LEU A 14 33.66 4.53 7.04
CA LEU A 14 32.46 3.91 6.51
C LEU A 14 32.03 2.86 7.54
N LEU A 15 30.98 3.14 8.29
CA LEU A 15 30.19 2.07 8.88
C LEU A 15 29.32 1.52 7.75
N SER A 16 29.62 0.31 7.30
CA SER A 16 28.57 -0.62 6.92
C SER A 16 27.64 -0.73 8.13
N ALA A 17 26.38 -0.36 7.99
CA ALA A 17 25.38 -0.57 9.02
C ALA A 17 25.01 -2.05 9.05
N ALA A 18 25.85 -2.87 9.70
CA ALA A 18 25.40 -4.16 10.19
C ALA A 18 24.28 -3.88 11.23
N PRO A 19 23.19 -4.66 11.23
CA PRO A 19 22.14 -4.51 12.22
C PRO A 19 22.75 -4.72 13.62
N VAL A 20 22.56 -3.73 14.50
CA VAL A 20 22.88 -3.87 15.91
C VAL A 20 21.68 -4.55 16.55
N GLN A 21 21.73 -5.88 16.67
CA GLN A 21 20.79 -6.63 17.50
C GLN A 21 20.78 -6.04 18.92
N ALA A 22 19.60 -6.02 19.55
CA ALA A 22 19.46 -5.50 20.91
C ALA A 22 20.18 -6.41 21.91
N GLU A 23 21.12 -5.85 22.66
CA GLU A 23 21.83 -6.56 23.73
C GLU A 23 20.91 -6.70 24.96
N VAL A 24 20.77 -7.92 25.51
CA VAL A 24 19.90 -8.18 26.66
C VAL A 24 20.36 -7.36 27.88
N VAL A 25 19.50 -6.47 28.37
CA VAL A 25 19.83 -5.53 29.45
C VAL A 25 19.45 -6.12 30.80
N TYR A 26 20.46 -6.45 31.60
CA TYR A 26 20.31 -7.01 32.94
C TYR A 26 20.27 -5.93 34.04
N ASN A 27 19.29 -6.03 34.94
CA ASN A 27 19.15 -5.22 36.15
C ASN A 27 19.29 -6.11 37.41
N PRO A 28 20.53 -6.44 37.83
CA PRO A 28 20.80 -7.25 39.02
C PRO A 28 20.38 -6.55 40.31
N GLY A 29 19.94 -7.33 41.30
CA GLY A 29 19.58 -6.81 42.62
C GLY A 29 18.28 -6.00 42.61
N ALA A 30 17.41 -6.24 41.62
CA ALA A 30 16.11 -5.62 41.50
C ALA A 30 15.31 -5.75 42.82
N SER A 31 14.58 -4.70 43.19
CA SER A 31 13.87 -4.69 44.47
C SER A 31 12.69 -5.67 44.47
N ILE A 32 12.34 -6.18 45.66
CA ILE A 32 11.21 -7.12 45.87
C ILE A 32 9.91 -6.65 45.18
N ALA A 33 9.63 -5.34 45.16
CA ALA A 33 8.45 -4.79 44.48
C ALA A 33 8.53 -4.86 42.94
N GLN A 34 9.72 -4.76 42.36
CA GLN A 34 9.93 -4.93 40.92
C GLN A 34 9.88 -6.41 40.54
N LEU A 35 10.50 -7.28 41.34
CA LEU A 35 10.46 -8.73 41.13
C LEU A 35 9.04 -9.29 41.29
N SER A 36 8.29 -8.82 42.29
CA SER A 36 6.88 -9.19 42.43
C SER A 36 6.08 -8.74 41.21
N GLY A 37 6.32 -7.54 40.68
CA GLY A 37 5.61 -6.99 39.53
C GLY A 37 5.98 -7.57 38.17
N ILE A 38 7.12 -8.26 38.01
CA ILE A 38 7.46 -9.00 36.78
C ILE A 38 6.99 -10.46 36.80
N LEU A 39 6.64 -10.98 37.98
CA LEU A 39 6.09 -12.32 38.16
C LEU A 39 4.54 -12.34 38.20
N ASP A 40 3.90 -11.19 38.41
CA ASP A 40 2.45 -11.00 38.52
C ASP A 40 1.78 -11.06 37.13
N GLY A 41 1.56 -12.27 36.62
CA GLY A 41 0.92 -12.52 35.33
C GLY A 41 -0.60 -12.67 35.40
N PRO A 42 -1.28 -12.72 34.24
CA PRO A 42 -2.73 -12.85 34.19
C PRO A 42 -3.24 -14.15 34.85
N GLY A 43 -4.45 -14.06 35.40
CA GLY A 43 -5.12 -15.17 36.08
C GLY A 43 -4.65 -15.47 37.50
N LEU A 44 -3.61 -14.81 38.04
CA LEU A 44 -3.19 -14.97 39.44
C LEU A 44 -2.81 -13.64 40.12
N THR A 45 -2.39 -13.72 41.38
CA THR A 45 -1.69 -12.62 42.08
C THR A 45 -0.52 -13.14 42.91
N VAL A 46 0.64 -12.47 42.85
CA VAL A 46 1.88 -12.77 43.59
C VAL A 46 1.97 -11.94 44.88
N SER A 47 2.47 -12.55 45.95
CA SER A 47 2.64 -11.91 47.25
C SER A 47 3.81 -12.48 48.07
N ASN A 48 4.15 -11.83 49.19
CA ASN A 48 5.14 -12.30 50.18
C ASN A 48 6.56 -12.60 49.67
N LEU A 49 6.92 -12.14 48.46
CA LEU A 49 8.19 -12.46 47.79
C LEU A 49 9.43 -12.16 48.66
N ALA A 50 10.28 -13.16 48.79
CA ALA A 50 11.52 -13.16 49.54
C ALA A 50 12.64 -13.89 48.77
N ILE A 51 13.89 -13.56 49.08
CA ILE A 51 15.08 -14.19 48.50
C ILE A 51 15.90 -14.75 49.67
N PRO A 52 15.61 -15.98 50.14
CA PRO A 52 16.31 -16.57 51.29
C PRO A 52 17.80 -16.83 51.01
N HIS A 53 18.15 -17.14 49.75
CA HIS A 53 19.53 -17.44 49.33
C HIS A 53 19.81 -16.84 47.95
N GLY A 54 20.96 -16.19 47.79
CA GLY A 54 21.38 -15.51 46.57
C GLY A 54 22.07 -14.18 46.85
N ALA A 55 23.12 -13.86 46.09
CA ALA A 55 23.78 -12.55 46.10
C ALA A 55 23.09 -11.57 45.13
N GLU A 56 23.30 -10.25 45.32
CA GLU A 56 22.69 -9.20 44.47
C GLU A 56 22.99 -9.33 42.96
N GLN A 57 23.96 -10.15 42.54
CA GLN A 57 24.28 -10.39 41.13
C GLN A 57 23.73 -11.71 40.56
N GLN A 58 23.15 -12.56 41.42
CA GLN A 58 22.59 -13.88 41.09
C GLN A 58 21.09 -13.83 40.74
N PHE A 59 20.45 -12.66 40.84
CA PHE A 59 19.05 -12.47 40.51
C PHE A 59 18.78 -11.05 40.03
N GLY A 60 17.71 -10.87 39.25
CA GLY A 60 17.28 -9.56 38.80
C GLY A 60 16.20 -9.62 37.72
N ILE A 61 16.09 -8.54 36.96
CA ILE A 61 15.14 -8.41 35.84
C ILE A 61 15.95 -8.21 34.55
N PHE A 62 15.47 -8.76 33.44
CA PHE A 62 16.00 -8.50 32.10
C PHE A 62 14.97 -7.79 31.20
N SER A 63 15.47 -7.14 30.14
CA SER A 63 14.69 -6.51 29.07
C SER A 63 15.47 -6.56 27.75
N GLY A 64 14.82 -6.65 26.59
CA GLY A 64 15.49 -6.92 25.31
C GLY A 64 15.73 -8.41 25.06
N GLY A 65 15.06 -9.30 25.81
CA GLY A 65 15.31 -10.74 25.82
C GLY A 65 14.78 -11.52 24.62
N LYS A 66 13.89 -10.93 23.79
CA LYS A 66 13.04 -11.68 22.86
C LYS A 66 13.84 -12.56 21.88
N ALA A 67 14.90 -12.02 21.29
CA ALA A 67 15.75 -12.73 20.33
C ALA A 67 16.65 -13.83 20.92
N LEU A 68 16.61 -14.05 22.25
CA LEU A 68 17.34 -15.11 22.96
C LEU A 68 16.40 -16.05 23.73
N LEU A 69 15.28 -15.54 24.22
CA LEU A 69 14.46 -16.18 25.25
C LEU A 69 12.98 -16.34 24.84
N GLY A 70 12.59 -15.97 23.61
CA GLY A 70 11.20 -15.79 23.18
C GLY A 70 10.46 -14.62 23.84
N VAL A 71 10.88 -14.24 25.05
CA VAL A 71 10.23 -13.25 25.92
C VAL A 71 11.08 -11.99 26.07
N ASP A 72 10.49 -10.80 25.86
CA ASP A 72 11.28 -9.56 25.92
C ASP A 72 11.72 -9.18 27.35
N THR A 73 10.84 -9.35 28.33
CA THR A 73 11.06 -8.95 29.72
C THR A 73 10.70 -10.06 30.70
N GLY A 74 11.46 -10.15 31.78
CA GLY A 74 11.31 -11.23 32.76
C GLY A 74 12.27 -11.15 33.94
N MET A 75 12.19 -12.15 34.83
CA MET A 75 13.14 -12.35 35.92
C MET A 75 14.28 -13.28 35.48
N PHE A 76 15.50 -13.08 35.98
CA PHE A 76 16.58 -14.07 35.86
C PHE A 76 17.07 -14.54 37.23
N LEU A 77 17.58 -15.77 37.25
CA LEU A 77 18.43 -16.36 38.29
C LEU A 77 19.73 -16.84 37.63
N SER A 78 20.84 -16.79 38.37
CA SER A 78 22.10 -17.42 37.96
C SER A 78 22.86 -17.91 39.19
N THR A 79 23.62 -18.99 39.04
CA THR A 79 24.59 -19.40 40.06
C THR A 79 25.84 -18.50 40.06
N GLY A 80 26.13 -17.84 38.94
CA GLY A 80 27.29 -16.97 38.74
C GLY A 80 27.08 -15.50 39.09
N ASN A 81 27.32 -14.64 38.10
CA ASN A 81 26.92 -13.24 38.09
C ASN A 81 26.41 -12.83 36.70
N VAL A 82 25.88 -11.60 36.56
CA VAL A 82 25.37 -11.07 35.27
C VAL A 82 26.36 -11.17 34.11
N GLY A 83 27.66 -11.03 34.35
CA GLY A 83 28.70 -11.20 33.32
C GLY A 83 28.83 -12.62 32.78
N SER A 84 28.30 -13.63 33.49
CA SER A 84 28.18 -15.01 33.03
C SER A 84 26.90 -15.26 32.19
N LEU A 85 26.00 -14.27 32.12
CA LEU A 85 24.80 -14.27 31.26
C LEU A 85 24.91 -13.29 30.09
N GLN A 86 25.64 -12.18 30.27
CA GLN A 86 25.73 -11.09 29.31
C GLN A 86 26.71 -11.42 28.17
N GLY A 87 26.17 -11.68 26.98
CA GLY A 87 26.93 -11.94 25.76
C GLY A 87 27.76 -10.73 25.26
N PRO A 88 28.50 -10.87 24.15
CA PRO A 88 28.62 -12.07 23.32
C PRO A 88 29.44 -13.16 24.02
N ASN A 89 29.20 -14.44 23.71
CA ASN A 89 30.06 -15.51 24.22
C ASN A 89 31.46 -15.41 23.61
N ASN A 90 32.37 -14.84 24.38
CA ASN A 90 33.75 -14.56 23.96
C ASN A 90 34.77 -15.43 24.71
N SER A 91 34.30 -16.38 25.51
CA SER A 91 35.10 -17.07 26.52
C SER A 91 34.52 -18.45 26.86
N ALA A 92 35.21 -19.50 26.42
CA ALA A 92 34.98 -20.94 26.67
C ALA A 92 35.04 -21.41 28.15
N ALA A 93 34.72 -20.55 29.12
CA ALA A 93 34.75 -20.73 30.59
C ALA A 93 34.64 -19.37 31.31
N TYR A 94 33.67 -18.51 30.98
CA TYR A 94 33.37 -17.33 31.79
C TYR A 94 32.50 -17.71 32.99
N SER A 95 33.09 -17.77 34.19
CA SER A 95 32.39 -18.25 35.38
C SER A 95 32.77 -17.49 36.65
N HIS A 96 31.84 -17.39 37.60
CA HIS A 96 31.93 -16.59 38.80
C HIS A 96 31.35 -17.29 40.04
N ASN A 97 32.13 -18.22 40.56
CA ASN A 97 31.97 -18.78 41.90
C ASN A 97 31.74 -17.67 42.98
N THR A 98 30.58 -17.68 43.63
CA THR A 98 30.26 -16.74 44.73
C THR A 98 30.79 -17.22 46.09
N GLY A 99 31.06 -18.53 46.21
CA GLY A 99 31.54 -19.20 47.41
C GLY A 99 30.44 -19.56 48.42
N ALA A 100 29.17 -19.46 48.03
CA ALA A 100 28.03 -19.87 48.82
C ALA A 100 27.81 -21.40 48.76
N VAL A 101 27.37 -21.97 49.89
CA VAL A 101 27.07 -23.40 50.00
C VAL A 101 25.85 -23.58 50.90
N TYR A 102 24.70 -23.92 50.30
CA TYR A 102 23.45 -24.21 51.01
C TYR A 102 22.68 -25.30 50.28
N ALA A 103 22.39 -26.40 50.97
CA ALA A 103 21.63 -27.52 50.41
C ALA A 103 20.15 -27.37 50.78
N ASP A 104 19.36 -26.86 49.84
CA ASP A 104 17.89 -26.90 49.93
C ASP A 104 17.37 -28.34 49.83
N GLN A 105 16.21 -28.62 50.42
CA GLN A 105 15.67 -29.99 50.50
C GLN A 105 14.92 -30.44 49.24
N ASP A 106 14.49 -29.49 48.41
CA ASP A 106 13.64 -29.75 47.25
C ASP A 106 14.49 -29.88 45.97
N ILE A 107 15.43 -28.96 45.73
CA ILE A 107 16.39 -29.08 44.62
C ILE A 107 17.34 -30.29 44.78
N ALA A 108 17.65 -30.68 46.03
CA ALA A 108 18.48 -31.84 46.32
C ALA A 108 17.84 -33.18 45.92
N ARG A 109 16.57 -33.19 45.49
CA ARG A 109 15.88 -34.35 44.91
C ARG A 109 16.46 -34.72 43.53
N PHE A 110 16.82 -33.73 42.72
CA PHE A 110 17.47 -33.95 41.41
C PHE A 110 18.93 -34.37 41.57
N GLY A 111 19.59 -33.90 42.63
CA GLY A 111 20.86 -34.47 43.06
C GLY A 111 21.30 -33.98 44.43
N SER A 112 21.72 -34.90 45.30
CA SER A 112 22.25 -34.60 46.66
C SER A 112 23.53 -33.75 46.73
N LYS A 113 23.96 -33.18 45.59
CA LYS A 113 25.05 -32.22 45.45
C LYS A 113 24.60 -30.84 44.96
N ALA A 114 23.33 -30.65 44.57
CA ALA A 114 22.72 -29.35 44.24
C ALA A 114 22.71 -28.48 45.50
N LYS A 115 23.71 -27.61 45.62
CA LYS A 115 23.93 -26.81 46.85
C LYS A 115 24.97 -25.69 46.70
N TYR A 116 25.66 -25.65 45.57
CA TYR A 116 26.73 -24.69 45.33
C TYR A 116 26.16 -23.46 44.66
N ASP A 117 26.71 -22.30 45.05
CA ASP A 117 26.29 -20.97 44.64
C ASP A 117 24.78 -20.79 44.39
N PRO A 118 23.89 -21.19 45.33
CA PRO A 118 22.47 -21.34 45.06
C PRO A 118 21.71 -20.01 45.09
N ALA A 119 20.91 -19.78 44.04
CA ALA A 119 19.92 -18.72 43.95
C ALA A 119 18.52 -19.29 44.21
N ILE A 120 17.82 -18.77 45.22
CA ILE A 120 16.51 -19.25 45.67
C ILE A 120 15.58 -18.07 45.93
N VAL A 121 14.39 -18.09 45.32
CA VAL A 121 13.33 -17.09 45.49
C VAL A 121 12.05 -17.80 45.95
N GLU A 122 11.42 -17.30 47.01
CA GLU A 122 10.19 -17.85 47.60
C GLU A 122 9.09 -16.78 47.58
N PHE A 123 7.86 -17.16 47.22
CA PHE A 123 6.69 -16.27 47.20
C PHE A 123 5.39 -17.06 47.36
N ASP A 124 4.29 -16.37 47.66
CA ASP A 124 2.96 -16.98 47.75
C ASP A 124 2.08 -16.47 46.59
N ILE A 125 1.41 -17.37 45.87
CA ILE A 125 0.45 -17.04 44.80
C ILE A 125 -0.99 -17.32 45.23
N VAL A 126 -1.93 -16.67 44.55
CA VAL A 126 -3.36 -17.03 44.55
C VAL A 126 -3.84 -17.15 43.09
N PRO A 127 -4.09 -18.37 42.57
CA PRO A 127 -4.65 -18.57 41.22
C PRO A 127 -6.15 -18.25 41.18
N GLN A 128 -6.64 -17.85 40.01
CA GLN A 128 -8.07 -17.72 39.70
C GLN A 128 -8.63 -18.96 39.00
N GLY A 129 -7.77 -19.76 38.35
CA GLY A 129 -8.09 -21.06 37.78
C GLY A 129 -7.59 -22.25 38.62
N ASP A 130 -7.40 -23.39 37.96
CA ASP A 130 -7.00 -24.68 38.52
C ASP A 130 -5.71 -25.26 37.92
N ARG A 131 -5.17 -24.64 36.86
CA ARG A 131 -3.77 -24.78 36.42
C ARG A 131 -2.93 -23.55 36.80
N LEU A 132 -1.63 -23.78 36.94
CA LEU A 132 -0.56 -22.79 37.06
C LEU A 132 0.44 -23.04 35.93
N ASN A 133 0.56 -22.10 35.01
CA ASN A 133 1.45 -22.19 33.84
C ASN A 133 2.60 -21.18 34.00
N PHE A 134 3.77 -21.51 33.48
CA PHE A 134 4.94 -20.63 33.49
C PHE A 134 5.89 -20.97 32.35
N VAL A 135 6.49 -19.92 31.77
CA VAL A 135 7.41 -20.03 30.63
C VAL A 135 8.80 -19.63 31.08
N PHE A 136 9.77 -20.50 30.84
CA PHE A 136 11.15 -20.31 31.29
C PHE A 136 12.17 -20.83 30.26
N ALA A 137 13.41 -20.32 30.34
CA ALA A 137 14.55 -20.87 29.60
C ALA A 137 15.69 -21.20 30.57
N PHE A 138 16.49 -22.22 30.24
CA PHE A 138 17.62 -22.69 31.05
C PHE A 138 18.89 -22.82 30.22
N GLY A 139 20.03 -22.32 30.71
CA GLY A 139 21.31 -22.37 30.02
C GLY A 139 22.50 -22.54 30.97
N SER A 140 23.66 -22.89 30.42
CA SER A 140 24.86 -23.22 31.21
C SER A 140 26.17 -23.05 30.44
N GLU A 141 27.26 -22.81 31.18
CA GLU A 141 28.64 -22.98 30.71
C GLU A 141 29.14 -24.44 30.86
N GLU A 142 28.30 -25.39 31.29
CA GLU A 142 28.61 -26.82 31.26
C GLU A 142 28.53 -27.44 29.85
N TYR A 143 27.91 -26.74 28.89
CA TYR A 143 27.69 -27.24 27.53
C TYR A 143 28.89 -26.98 26.60
N PRO A 144 29.09 -27.79 25.55
CA PRO A 144 28.65 -29.19 25.41
C PRO A 144 29.53 -30.17 26.22
N GLU A 145 30.63 -29.73 26.82
CA GLU A 145 31.67 -30.55 27.45
C GLU A 145 31.17 -31.56 28.49
N TYR A 146 30.25 -31.17 29.38
CA TYR A 146 29.91 -31.92 30.60
C TYR A 146 28.57 -32.67 30.52
N VAL A 147 27.88 -32.65 29.38
CA VAL A 147 26.66 -33.44 29.13
C VAL A 147 26.92 -34.93 29.35
N CYS A 148 26.02 -35.62 30.05
CA CYS A 148 26.17 -36.99 30.56
C CYS A 148 27.31 -37.18 31.59
N SER A 149 27.56 -36.18 32.43
CA SER A 149 28.53 -36.24 33.53
C SER A 149 27.92 -36.07 34.93
N ARG A 150 28.74 -36.24 35.96
CA ARG A 150 28.40 -35.98 37.37
C ARG A 150 28.16 -34.52 37.74
N PHE A 151 28.54 -33.62 36.83
CA PHE A 151 28.30 -32.18 36.84
C PHE A 151 27.08 -31.99 35.93
N ASN A 152 26.06 -31.36 36.49
CA ASN A 152 24.67 -31.48 36.03
C ASN A 152 23.82 -30.42 36.74
N ASP A 153 24.14 -29.16 36.51
CA ASP A 153 23.47 -28.02 37.13
C ASP A 153 21.97 -28.09 36.89
N ALA A 154 21.21 -27.74 37.93
CA ALA A 154 19.78 -28.05 37.99
C ALA A 154 18.96 -26.84 38.43
N PHE A 155 17.77 -26.74 37.85
CA PHE A 155 16.72 -25.78 38.21
C PHE A 155 15.45 -26.53 38.66
N GLY A 156 14.66 -25.91 39.55
CA GLY A 156 13.35 -26.41 39.93
C GLY A 156 12.39 -25.30 40.37
N LEU A 157 11.10 -25.50 40.07
CA LEU A 157 9.99 -24.69 40.54
C LEU A 157 9.11 -25.56 41.41
N PHE A 158 9.17 -25.34 42.72
CA PHE A 158 8.49 -26.17 43.72
C PHE A 158 7.25 -25.47 44.25
N VAL A 159 6.10 -26.14 44.19
CA VAL A 159 4.79 -25.62 44.60
C VAL A 159 4.22 -26.49 45.73
N SER A 160 3.59 -25.85 46.71
CA SER A 160 2.87 -26.53 47.79
C SER A 160 1.65 -25.74 48.25
N GLY A 161 0.59 -26.43 48.63
CA GLY A 161 -0.68 -25.81 49.02
C GLY A 161 -1.81 -26.83 49.13
N PRO A 162 -3.08 -26.38 49.27
CA PRO A 162 -4.22 -27.30 49.30
C PRO A 162 -4.38 -28.05 47.97
N GLY A 163 -4.85 -29.30 48.01
CA GLY A 163 -5.03 -30.15 46.83
C GLY A 163 -3.77 -30.91 46.36
N LEU A 164 -2.57 -30.33 46.54
CA LEU A 164 -1.31 -30.96 46.14
C LEU A 164 -0.80 -31.95 47.21
N ASP A 165 -0.23 -33.08 46.79
CA ASP A 165 0.47 -34.00 47.72
C ASP A 165 1.85 -33.44 48.10
N GLY A 166 1.87 -32.62 49.15
CA GLY A 166 3.08 -32.04 49.73
C GLY A 166 3.69 -30.93 48.88
N VAL A 167 4.97 -31.09 48.53
CA VAL A 167 5.74 -30.15 47.70
C VAL A 167 6.03 -30.82 46.37
N GLN A 168 5.30 -30.42 45.34
CA GLN A 168 5.49 -30.87 43.96
C GLN A 168 6.55 -30.01 43.28
N ASN A 169 7.29 -30.57 42.33
CA ASN A 169 7.96 -29.77 41.31
C ASN A 169 6.98 -29.55 40.15
N ALA A 170 7.11 -28.45 39.43
CA ALA A 170 6.40 -28.23 38.17
C ALA A 170 7.36 -28.08 36.97
N ALA A 171 8.60 -27.62 37.19
CA ALA A 171 9.57 -27.41 36.11
C ALA A 171 10.14 -28.73 35.61
N PHE A 172 9.58 -29.25 34.53
CA PHE A 172 9.98 -30.49 33.86
C PHE A 172 10.03 -30.28 32.34
N MET A 173 10.70 -31.20 31.64
CA MET A 173 10.66 -31.27 30.18
C MET A 173 9.29 -31.76 29.68
N PRO A 174 8.67 -31.09 28.69
CA PRO A 174 7.50 -31.62 28.01
C PRO A 174 7.79 -32.99 27.38
N GLY A 175 6.76 -33.85 27.33
CA GLY A 175 6.87 -35.25 26.87
C GLY A 175 7.65 -36.16 27.83
N SER A 176 8.91 -35.87 28.13
CA SER A 176 9.79 -36.79 28.89
C SER A 176 9.59 -36.77 30.41
N GLY A 177 9.07 -35.65 30.96
CA GLY A 177 8.91 -35.47 32.42
C GLY A 177 10.23 -35.35 33.18
N ASP A 178 11.37 -35.18 32.50
CA ASP A 178 12.68 -35.02 33.13
C ASP A 178 12.80 -33.70 33.90
N ALA A 179 13.53 -33.70 35.01
CA ALA A 179 13.85 -32.47 35.73
C ALA A 179 14.81 -31.58 34.92
N ILE A 180 14.65 -30.25 35.01
CA ILE A 180 15.48 -29.28 34.28
C ILE A 180 16.92 -29.31 34.81
N ALA A 181 17.82 -29.87 34.01
CA ALA A 181 19.24 -29.93 34.28
C ALA A 181 20.06 -30.17 32.99
N VAL A 182 21.35 -29.89 33.04
CA VAL A 182 22.31 -30.00 31.91
C VAL A 182 22.34 -31.39 31.24
N ASN A 183 22.11 -32.48 31.99
CA ASN A 183 22.03 -33.83 31.43
C ASN A 183 20.69 -34.15 30.75
N ASN A 184 19.69 -33.25 30.81
CA ASN A 184 18.33 -33.48 30.33
C ASN A 184 17.85 -32.41 29.32
N VAL A 185 18.47 -31.22 29.32
CA VAL A 185 18.38 -30.19 28.28
C VAL A 185 19.74 -30.15 27.60
N ASN A 186 19.89 -30.62 26.37
CA ASN A 186 21.18 -30.64 25.64
C ASN A 186 21.00 -31.00 24.17
N GLY A 187 21.97 -30.67 23.31
CA GLY A 187 21.98 -30.94 21.86
C GLY A 187 22.15 -32.41 21.43
N GLY A 188 21.54 -33.35 22.17
CA GLY A 188 21.39 -34.77 21.84
C GLY A 188 22.68 -35.60 21.82
N LYS A 189 23.79 -35.08 22.36
CA LYS A 189 25.12 -35.70 22.26
C LYS A 189 25.84 -35.62 23.60
N ALA A 190 26.33 -36.77 24.08
CA ALA A 190 27.14 -36.84 25.29
C ALA A 190 28.47 -36.08 25.14
N GLY A 191 28.84 -35.31 26.16
CA GLY A 191 29.97 -34.37 26.15
C GLY A 191 31.34 -35.04 26.22
N SER A 192 32.39 -34.25 25.96
CA SER A 192 33.78 -34.73 25.96
C SER A 192 34.28 -35.18 27.34
N ALA A 193 33.61 -34.75 28.42
CA ALA A 193 33.86 -35.10 29.81
C ALA A 193 32.85 -36.10 30.41
N ALA A 194 31.92 -36.64 29.61
CA ALA A 194 30.91 -37.60 30.04
C ALA A 194 31.52 -38.79 30.83
N ASP A 195 30.98 -39.08 32.01
CA ASP A 195 31.54 -40.08 32.94
C ASP A 195 30.60 -41.27 33.23
N GLY A 196 29.48 -41.36 32.51
CA GLY A 196 28.48 -42.42 32.66
C GLY A 196 27.44 -42.12 33.73
N ALA A 197 27.19 -40.84 34.02
CA ALA A 197 25.99 -40.41 34.72
C ALA A 197 24.73 -40.68 33.87
N THR A 198 23.57 -40.70 34.53
CA THR A 198 22.27 -40.75 33.84
C THR A 198 22.00 -39.39 33.19
N CYS A 199 21.56 -39.44 31.93
CA CYS A 199 21.21 -38.30 31.09
C CYS A 199 20.12 -38.72 30.10
N ASN A 200 19.34 -37.76 29.62
CA ASN A 200 18.48 -37.91 28.45
C ASN A 200 19.07 -37.10 27.28
N LEU A 201 19.12 -37.73 26.10
CA LEU A 201 19.60 -37.13 24.85
C LEU A 201 18.48 -36.97 23.80
N GLY A 202 17.23 -37.33 24.12
CA GLY A 202 16.09 -37.19 23.21
C GLY A 202 15.58 -35.75 23.10
N ASN A 203 15.82 -34.92 24.13
CA ASN A 203 15.25 -33.57 24.25
C ASN A 203 16.03 -32.50 23.43
N ALA A 204 16.60 -32.90 22.29
CA ALA A 204 17.54 -32.07 21.53
C ALA A 204 16.88 -30.84 20.89
N ASN A 205 15.61 -30.96 20.49
CA ASN A 205 14.84 -29.89 19.84
C ASN A 205 14.65 -28.67 20.75
N TYR A 206 14.73 -28.85 22.08
CA TYR A 206 14.64 -27.76 23.05
C TYR A 206 15.98 -27.02 23.27
N PHE A 207 17.07 -27.34 22.57
CA PHE A 207 18.42 -26.83 22.86
C PHE A 207 19.03 -25.98 21.73
N ILE A 208 19.36 -24.73 22.08
CA ILE A 208 20.08 -23.77 21.24
C ILE A 208 21.58 -23.84 21.58
N ASP A 209 22.40 -24.24 20.61
CA ASP A 209 23.86 -24.21 20.70
C ASP A 209 24.36 -22.77 20.51
N ASN A 210 24.81 -22.13 21.60
CA ASN A 210 25.42 -20.80 21.54
C ASN A 210 26.91 -20.87 21.13
N GLY A 211 27.48 -22.08 21.07
CA GLY A 211 28.84 -22.38 20.66
C GLY A 211 29.89 -22.08 21.73
N ASN A 212 30.76 -23.05 22.02
CA ASN A 212 31.76 -22.91 23.09
C ASN A 212 32.80 -21.81 22.79
N GLY A 213 32.67 -20.64 23.45
CA GLY A 213 33.55 -19.48 23.28
C GLY A 213 33.61 -18.87 21.87
N GLY A 214 32.60 -19.13 21.02
CA GLY A 214 32.68 -18.94 19.57
C GLY A 214 32.62 -17.51 19.03
N GLY A 215 32.21 -16.55 19.86
CA GLY A 215 31.91 -15.16 19.46
C GLY A 215 30.44 -14.89 19.13
N ASN A 216 29.53 -15.81 19.48
CA ASN A 216 28.09 -15.68 19.24
C ASN A 216 27.50 -14.48 20.03
N PRO A 217 26.70 -13.59 19.41
CA PRO A 217 26.18 -12.38 20.08
C PRO A 217 25.24 -12.62 21.27
N LEU A 218 24.55 -13.76 21.33
CA LEU A 218 23.31 -13.92 22.09
C LEU A 218 23.46 -13.86 23.63
N THR A 219 24.16 -14.82 24.21
CA THR A 219 24.43 -14.95 25.65
C THR A 219 25.91 -15.24 25.87
N GLN A 220 26.41 -15.20 27.11
CA GLN A 220 27.75 -15.71 27.43
C GLN A 220 27.73 -17.23 27.61
N LEU A 221 26.66 -17.81 28.16
CA LEU A 221 26.49 -19.25 28.37
C LEU A 221 26.76 -20.07 27.09
N ASP A 222 27.50 -21.17 27.16
CA ASP A 222 27.87 -21.99 25.99
C ASP A 222 26.64 -22.68 25.32
N GLY A 223 25.51 -22.82 26.02
CA GLY A 223 24.22 -23.24 25.45
C GLY A 223 23.02 -22.85 26.32
N ILE A 224 21.83 -22.78 25.70
CA ILE A 224 20.56 -22.37 26.34
C ILE A 224 19.38 -23.11 25.71
N SER A 225 18.24 -23.20 26.40
CA SER A 225 17.02 -23.78 25.83
C SER A 225 16.22 -22.77 25.00
N HIS A 226 15.38 -23.30 24.10
CA HIS A 226 14.15 -22.62 23.69
C HIS A 226 13.25 -22.33 24.92
N PRO A 227 12.22 -21.49 24.79
CA PRO A 227 11.20 -21.35 25.83
C PRO A 227 10.58 -22.72 26.16
N ILE A 228 10.51 -23.05 27.44
CA ILE A 228 9.83 -24.24 27.95
C ILE A 228 8.61 -23.76 28.73
N THR A 229 7.43 -24.04 28.17
CA THR A 229 6.16 -23.92 28.87
C THR A 229 5.96 -25.16 29.73
N ALA A 230 5.66 -24.97 31.02
CA ALA A 230 5.33 -26.06 31.93
C ALA A 230 4.17 -25.68 32.85
N SER A 231 3.37 -26.69 33.20
CA SER A 231 2.05 -26.50 33.81
C SER A 231 1.83 -27.46 34.98
N LEU A 232 1.29 -26.94 36.09
CA LEU A 232 0.85 -27.72 37.23
C LEU A 232 -0.68 -27.62 37.36
N ALA A 233 -1.38 -28.75 37.32
CA ALA A 233 -2.83 -28.83 37.48
C ALA A 233 -3.25 -29.16 38.93
N ASN A 234 -4.56 -29.24 39.19
CA ASN A 234 -5.18 -29.53 40.49
C ASN A 234 -4.99 -28.45 41.57
N LEU A 235 -4.80 -27.19 41.17
CA LEU A 235 -4.90 -26.06 42.08
C LEU A 235 -6.38 -25.73 42.36
N SER A 236 -6.63 -25.07 43.47
CA SER A 236 -7.96 -24.64 43.91
C SER A 236 -8.03 -23.12 43.84
N ALA A 237 -8.80 -22.60 42.88
CA ALA A 237 -9.03 -21.17 42.68
C ALA A 237 -9.29 -20.42 44.01
N GLY A 238 -8.68 -19.24 44.15
CA GLY A 238 -8.82 -18.37 45.32
C GLY A 238 -8.08 -18.84 46.60
N HIS A 239 -7.31 -19.94 46.56
CA HIS A 239 -6.51 -20.42 47.68
C HIS A 239 -5.04 -20.01 47.57
N SER A 240 -4.35 -19.90 48.71
CA SER A 240 -2.92 -19.53 48.73
C SER A 240 -2.04 -20.76 48.53
N TYR A 241 -1.10 -20.67 47.58
CA TYR A 241 -0.03 -21.64 47.33
C TYR A 241 1.32 -20.99 47.60
N HIS A 242 2.27 -21.77 48.11
CA HIS A 242 3.65 -21.34 48.33
C HIS A 242 4.54 -21.90 47.22
N VAL A 243 5.31 -21.02 46.58
CA VAL A 243 6.17 -21.29 45.42
C VAL A 243 7.62 -20.98 45.75
N LYS A 244 8.53 -21.88 45.37
CA LYS A 244 9.98 -21.72 45.48
C LYS A 244 10.63 -21.98 44.12
N LEU A 245 11.30 -20.98 43.57
CA LEU A 245 12.25 -21.12 42.46
C LEU A 245 13.63 -21.39 43.07
N ALA A 246 14.35 -22.40 42.59
CA ALA A 246 15.71 -22.71 43.05
C ALA A 246 16.62 -23.16 41.90
N LEU A 247 17.83 -22.60 41.86
CA LEU A 247 18.91 -22.89 40.90
C LEU A 247 20.22 -23.07 41.70
N ALA A 248 21.01 -24.11 41.44
CA ALA A 248 22.27 -24.36 42.15
C ALA A 248 23.22 -25.31 41.39
N ASP A 249 24.55 -25.12 41.53
CA ASP A 249 25.51 -25.99 40.86
C ASP A 249 25.54 -27.40 41.51
N VAL A 250 25.79 -28.42 40.67
CA VAL A 250 25.69 -29.84 41.05
C VAL A 250 27.00 -30.58 40.87
N GLY A 251 27.90 -30.47 41.85
CA GLY A 251 29.04 -31.39 41.94
C GLY A 251 30.25 -30.79 42.62
N ASP A 252 30.71 -29.70 42.01
CA ASP A 252 31.54 -28.66 42.60
C ASP A 252 30.99 -27.29 42.10
N PRO A 253 31.63 -26.15 42.40
CA PRO A 253 31.04 -24.83 42.17
C PRO A 253 31.79 -24.07 41.06
N ALA A 254 31.85 -24.66 39.86
CA ALA A 254 32.64 -24.18 38.73
C ALA A 254 31.90 -24.46 37.42
N TYR A 255 32.01 -23.50 36.49
CA TYR A 255 30.98 -23.21 35.47
C TYR A 255 29.70 -22.67 36.14
N ASP A 256 29.01 -21.79 35.42
CA ASP A 256 27.82 -21.09 35.93
C ASP A 256 26.61 -21.46 35.06
N SER A 257 25.44 -21.48 35.69
CA SER A 257 24.16 -21.71 35.00
C SER A 257 23.21 -20.53 35.18
N GLY A 258 22.25 -20.41 34.27
CA GLY A 258 21.25 -19.34 34.23
C GLY A 258 19.84 -19.88 33.96
N ALA A 259 18.84 -19.29 34.62
CA ALA A 259 17.43 -19.57 34.39
C ALA A 259 16.65 -18.27 34.26
N PHE A 260 15.78 -18.18 33.26
CA PHE A 260 15.08 -16.98 32.82
C PHE A 260 13.57 -17.24 32.83
N PHE A 261 12.75 -16.26 33.24
CA PHE A 261 11.32 -16.43 33.49
C PHE A 261 10.50 -15.25 32.98
N LYS A 262 9.46 -15.51 32.17
CA LYS A 262 8.32 -14.58 32.03
C LYS A 262 7.42 -14.74 33.27
N TRP A 263 6.32 -13.98 33.34
CA TRP A 263 5.40 -14.03 34.47
C TRP A 263 4.78 -15.42 34.69
N LEU A 264 4.34 -15.71 35.91
CA LEU A 264 3.51 -16.89 36.16
C LEU A 264 2.07 -16.56 35.81
N THR A 265 1.36 -17.48 35.17
CA THR A 265 -0.05 -17.31 34.80
C THR A 265 -0.89 -18.42 35.43
N SER A 266 -2.21 -18.22 35.50
CA SER A 266 -3.12 -19.29 35.92
C SER A 266 -4.35 -19.31 35.02
N THR A 267 -4.77 -20.53 34.71
CA THR A 267 -5.78 -20.84 33.71
C THR A 267 -6.74 -21.90 34.24
N LYS A 268 -7.86 -22.06 33.57
CA LYS A 268 -8.93 -23.00 33.89
C LYS A 268 -8.93 -24.14 32.86
N SER A 269 -8.97 -25.39 33.32
CA SER A 269 -8.96 -26.59 32.47
C SER A 269 -10.26 -26.85 31.67
N GLU A 270 -11.05 -25.81 31.41
CA GLU A 270 -12.19 -25.85 30.49
C GLU A 270 -11.70 -25.22 29.19
N THR A 271 -11.80 -25.95 28.08
CA THR A 271 -11.11 -25.55 26.85
C THR A 271 -11.82 -24.46 26.06
N VAL A 272 -11.02 -23.80 25.22
CA VAL A 272 -11.41 -23.00 24.05
C VAL A 272 -10.71 -23.57 22.80
N ASP A 273 -10.96 -22.95 21.65
CA ASP A 273 -10.05 -22.86 20.50
C ASP A 273 -9.98 -21.35 20.16
N LEU A 274 -8.81 -20.83 19.77
CA LEU A 274 -8.58 -19.40 19.51
C LEU A 274 -7.57 -19.15 18.37
N SER A 275 -8.07 -18.90 17.16
CA SER A 275 -7.21 -18.44 16.06
C SER A 275 -6.86 -16.95 16.15
N LEU A 276 -5.73 -16.57 15.56
CA LEU A 276 -5.29 -15.21 15.29
C LEU A 276 -5.08 -15.02 13.77
N GLN A 277 -5.58 -13.93 13.20
CA GLN A 277 -5.33 -13.59 11.81
C GLN A 277 -4.82 -12.15 11.67
N ALA A 278 -3.77 -11.96 10.89
CA ALA A 278 -3.26 -10.65 10.49
C ALA A 278 -3.70 -10.29 9.06
N SER A 279 -3.96 -9.01 8.80
CA SER A 279 -4.21 -8.47 7.44
C SER A 279 -3.92 -6.97 7.39
N ALA A 280 -3.74 -6.39 6.20
CA ALA A 280 -3.58 -4.95 6.03
C ALA A 280 -4.55 -4.37 4.98
N ASP A 281 -4.77 -3.05 5.03
CA ASP A 281 -5.53 -2.33 3.99
C ASP A 281 -4.69 -1.95 2.74
N LYS A 282 -3.38 -2.24 2.78
CA LYS A 282 -2.45 -2.26 1.64
C LYS A 282 -1.32 -3.25 1.96
N LEU A 283 -1.05 -4.24 1.10
CA LEU A 283 0.14 -5.10 1.21
C LEU A 283 1.42 -4.42 0.68
N THR A 284 1.29 -3.48 -0.27
CA THR A 284 2.39 -2.75 -0.92
C THR A 284 2.43 -1.24 -0.55
N PRO A 285 2.37 -0.85 0.75
CA PRO A 285 2.21 0.56 1.12
C PRO A 285 3.46 1.38 0.81
N ALA A 286 3.26 2.51 0.11
CA ALA A 286 4.35 3.38 -0.32
C ALA A 286 5.15 3.98 0.85
N GLN A 287 6.45 4.21 0.64
CA GLN A 287 7.33 4.78 1.65
C GLN A 287 6.80 6.12 2.20
N GLY A 288 6.48 6.18 3.49
CA GLY A 288 5.95 7.38 4.14
C GLY A 288 4.42 7.52 4.11
N SER A 289 3.68 6.51 3.64
CA SER A 289 2.22 6.40 3.79
C SER A 289 1.80 5.89 5.18
N GLU A 290 0.50 5.97 5.51
CA GLU A 290 -0.10 5.34 6.71
C GLU A 290 -0.86 4.08 6.26
N VAL A 291 -0.46 2.91 6.76
CA VAL A 291 -1.12 1.60 6.55
C VAL A 291 -1.91 1.21 7.81
N LYS A 292 -3.01 0.48 7.64
CA LYS A 292 -3.79 -0.11 8.73
C LYS A 292 -3.59 -1.62 8.74
N ILE A 293 -3.10 -2.14 9.86
CA ILE A 293 -2.93 -3.57 10.11
C ILE A 293 -4.04 -4.00 11.08
N ASN A 294 -4.77 -5.06 10.73
CA ASN A 294 -5.81 -5.66 11.56
C ASN A 294 -5.28 -6.97 12.14
N TYR A 295 -5.46 -7.17 13.43
CA TYR A 295 -5.28 -8.45 14.10
C TYR A 295 -6.62 -8.90 14.63
N THR A 296 -7.15 -10.02 14.13
CA THR A 296 -8.45 -10.58 14.54
C THR A 296 -8.21 -11.85 15.33
N ILE A 297 -8.63 -11.85 16.60
CA ILE A 297 -8.76 -13.08 17.40
C ILE A 297 -10.13 -13.68 17.11
N SER A 298 -10.21 -14.95 16.79
CA SER A 298 -11.44 -15.74 16.66
C SER A 298 -11.60 -16.70 17.85
N ASN A 299 -12.77 -17.34 17.96
CA ASN A 299 -13.10 -18.36 18.95
C ASN A 299 -14.24 -19.19 18.38
N ALA A 300 -13.95 -20.35 17.76
CA ALA A 300 -14.97 -21.24 17.21
C ALA A 300 -15.66 -22.05 18.32
N SER A 301 -14.99 -22.21 19.47
CA SER A 301 -15.52 -22.93 20.62
C SER A 301 -16.83 -22.34 21.18
N ASN A 302 -17.54 -23.17 21.94
CA ASN A 302 -18.75 -22.78 22.66
C ASN A 302 -18.46 -22.15 24.05
N THR A 303 -17.18 -21.92 24.38
CA THR A 303 -16.72 -21.36 25.65
C THR A 303 -16.28 -19.90 25.47
N ALA A 304 -16.77 -18.98 26.30
CA ALA A 304 -16.30 -17.59 26.29
C ALA A 304 -15.11 -17.45 27.25
N THR A 305 -13.97 -16.99 26.74
CA THR A 305 -12.72 -16.83 27.50
C THR A 305 -12.44 -15.36 27.79
N SER A 306 -11.53 -15.10 28.73
CA SER A 306 -11.21 -13.77 29.22
C SER A 306 -9.71 -13.59 29.46
N LEU A 307 -9.31 -12.36 29.80
CA LEU A 307 -7.92 -11.96 30.04
C LEU A 307 -6.96 -12.25 28.87
N VAL A 308 -7.46 -12.43 27.65
CA VAL A 308 -6.64 -12.81 26.48
C VAL A 308 -5.54 -11.79 26.20
N ARG A 309 -4.35 -12.29 25.88
CA ARG A 309 -3.12 -11.53 25.60
C ARG A 309 -2.59 -11.91 24.24
N VAL A 310 -2.23 -10.92 23.42
CA VAL A 310 -1.52 -11.13 22.15
C VAL A 310 -0.21 -10.37 22.17
N GLY A 311 0.86 -10.99 21.69
CA GLY A 311 2.15 -10.37 21.43
C GLY A 311 2.23 -10.00 19.95
N LEU A 312 2.55 -8.75 19.65
CA LEU A 312 2.63 -8.25 18.27
C LEU A 312 4.06 -7.74 18.00
N ASP A 313 4.72 -8.35 17.03
CA ASP A 313 6.07 -7.98 16.61
C ASP A 313 6.03 -6.76 15.70
N TRP A 314 6.63 -5.67 16.19
CA TRP A 314 6.65 -4.41 15.48
C TRP A 314 7.98 -4.21 14.73
N PRO A 315 8.05 -4.48 13.41
CA PRO A 315 9.32 -4.47 12.68
C PRO A 315 9.93 -3.06 12.60
N ALA A 316 11.26 -3.03 12.55
CA ALA A 316 12.06 -1.82 12.67
C ALA A 316 11.92 -0.88 11.46
N GLY A 317 10.90 -0.02 11.50
CA GLY A 317 10.64 1.03 10.51
C GLY A 317 9.17 1.42 10.42
N LEU A 318 8.25 0.51 10.80
CA LEU A 318 6.86 0.88 11.03
C LEU A 318 6.75 1.69 12.33
N THR A 319 6.20 2.90 12.25
CA THR A 319 6.02 3.77 13.42
C THR A 319 4.54 3.85 13.77
N TRP A 320 4.16 3.40 14.98
CA TRP A 320 2.77 3.45 15.46
C TRP A 320 2.21 4.88 15.46
N VAL A 321 1.00 5.05 14.91
CA VAL A 321 0.24 6.32 14.85
C VAL A 321 -0.98 6.30 15.78
N GLY A 322 -1.62 5.14 15.92
CA GLY A 322 -2.79 4.96 16.79
C GLY A 322 -3.58 3.70 16.44
N ASP A 323 -4.47 3.27 17.33
CA ASP A 323 -5.31 2.08 17.20
C ASP A 323 -6.82 2.40 17.13
N ASN A 324 -7.67 1.36 17.10
CA ASN A 324 -9.13 1.44 17.20
C ASN A 324 -9.67 1.26 18.65
N SER A 325 -8.78 1.00 19.61
CA SER A 325 -9.04 0.75 21.03
C SER A 325 -9.96 -0.45 21.32
N ALA A 326 -9.84 -1.53 20.55
CA ALA A 326 -10.47 -2.84 20.79
C ALA A 326 -9.86 -3.64 21.97
N GLY A 327 -9.44 -2.95 23.03
CA GLY A 327 -8.66 -3.49 24.14
C GLY A 327 -7.68 -2.43 24.66
N THR A 328 -6.58 -2.86 25.28
CA THR A 328 -5.45 -1.97 25.61
C THR A 328 -4.18 -2.48 24.91
N PHE A 329 -3.72 -1.77 23.89
CA PHE A 329 -2.46 -2.07 23.20
C PHE A 329 -1.32 -1.20 23.73
N ASN A 330 -0.14 -1.78 23.91
CA ASN A 330 1.07 -1.07 24.32
C ASN A 330 2.14 -1.10 23.20
N PRO A 331 2.22 -0.06 22.35
CA PRO A 331 3.20 0.00 21.25
C PRO A 331 4.67 0.12 21.72
N ALA A 332 4.95 0.12 23.03
CA ALA A 332 6.28 0.05 23.59
C ALA A 332 6.70 -1.37 24.05
N THR A 333 5.78 -2.34 24.13
CA THR A 333 6.09 -3.77 24.39
C THR A 333 5.50 -4.74 23.37
N GLY A 334 4.65 -4.27 22.44
CA GLY A 334 3.94 -5.12 21.49
C GLY A 334 2.74 -5.87 22.09
N GLU A 335 2.50 -5.76 23.40
CA GLU A 335 1.45 -6.52 24.08
C GLU A 335 0.06 -5.86 23.92
N TRP A 336 -0.93 -6.65 23.50
CA TRP A 336 -2.35 -6.32 23.43
C TRP A 336 -3.13 -7.06 24.51
N ASP A 337 -3.76 -6.32 25.42
CA ASP A 337 -4.83 -6.81 26.30
C ASP A 337 -6.15 -6.81 25.49
N ALA A 338 -6.49 -7.97 24.93
CA ALA A 338 -7.75 -8.18 24.24
C ALA A 338 -8.91 -8.39 25.23
N GLY A 339 -8.66 -9.00 26.39
CA GLY A 339 -9.64 -9.17 27.45
C GLY A 339 -10.63 -10.31 27.16
N GLU A 340 -11.93 -10.03 27.08
CA GLU A 340 -12.99 -11.03 26.80
C GLU A 340 -13.17 -11.28 25.29
N ILE A 341 -13.18 -12.55 24.89
CA ILE A 341 -13.53 -13.06 23.56
C ILE A 341 -14.78 -13.94 23.71
N PRO A 342 -15.94 -13.55 23.14
CA PRO A 342 -17.16 -14.36 23.21
C PRO A 342 -17.02 -15.70 22.49
N ALA A 343 -17.71 -16.73 23.01
CA ALA A 343 -17.91 -17.99 22.30
C ALA A 343 -18.55 -17.77 20.91
N ASN A 344 -18.08 -18.51 19.89
CA ASN A 344 -18.53 -18.37 18.49
C ASN A 344 -18.44 -16.90 18.01
N GLY A 345 -17.32 -16.23 18.31
CA GLY A 345 -17.16 -14.79 18.12
C GLY A 345 -15.71 -14.34 17.98
N SER A 346 -15.51 -13.12 17.51
CA SER A 346 -14.18 -12.58 17.20
C SER A 346 -13.99 -11.12 17.64
N LYS A 347 -12.74 -10.66 17.61
CA LYS A 347 -12.34 -9.33 18.07
C LYS A 347 -11.13 -8.80 17.29
N THR A 348 -11.28 -7.64 16.65
CA THR A 348 -10.24 -7.07 15.77
C THR A 348 -9.60 -5.80 16.34
N LEU A 349 -8.28 -5.82 16.56
CA LEU A 349 -7.45 -4.64 16.78
C LEU A 349 -6.96 -4.10 15.43
N THR A 350 -7.45 -2.93 15.02
CA THR A 350 -6.88 -2.18 13.90
C THR A 350 -5.83 -1.21 14.43
N VAL A 351 -4.55 -1.49 14.16
CA VAL A 351 -3.42 -0.60 14.42
C VAL A 351 -3.09 0.17 13.15
N ARG A 352 -2.70 1.45 13.26
CA ARG A 352 -2.28 2.27 12.12
C ARG A 352 -0.83 2.68 12.27
N ALA A 353 -0.08 2.53 11.19
CA ALA A 353 1.38 2.58 11.16
C ALA A 353 1.87 3.49 10.02
N GLN A 354 2.83 4.36 10.32
CA GLN A 354 3.57 5.12 9.32
C GLN A 354 4.71 4.24 8.79
N VAL A 355 4.78 4.04 7.47
CA VAL A 355 5.80 3.19 6.82
C VAL A 355 7.12 3.97 6.64
N GLY A 356 8.26 3.33 6.92
CA GLY A 356 9.54 4.02 7.13
C GLY A 356 10.43 4.17 5.90
N SER A 357 11.16 3.10 5.57
CA SER A 357 11.94 2.93 4.32
C SER A 357 11.19 2.00 3.36
N ALA A 358 11.52 2.05 2.07
CA ALA A 358 11.13 0.98 1.15
C ALA A 358 11.83 -0.35 1.52
N GLY A 359 11.20 -1.47 1.19
CA GLY A 359 11.60 -2.84 1.59
C GLY A 359 10.51 -3.56 2.40
N ASN A 360 10.74 -4.85 2.67
CA ASN A 360 9.72 -5.73 3.24
C ASN A 360 9.66 -5.60 4.79
N TYR A 361 8.44 -5.59 5.31
CA TYR A 361 8.14 -5.60 6.75
C TYR A 361 7.35 -6.85 7.09
N VAL A 362 8.01 -7.84 7.68
CA VAL A 362 7.36 -9.02 8.26
C VAL A 362 6.81 -8.64 9.64
N ILE A 363 5.54 -8.91 9.88
CA ILE A 363 4.76 -8.49 11.04
C ILE A 363 4.11 -9.73 11.66
N ASN A 364 4.61 -10.17 12.81
CA ASN A 364 4.10 -11.38 13.47
C ASN A 364 3.12 -11.04 14.61
N GLY A 365 2.24 -11.98 14.92
CA GLY A 365 1.36 -11.99 16.08
C GLY A 365 1.32 -13.40 16.70
N GLU A 366 0.98 -13.47 18.00
CA GLU A 366 0.95 -14.72 18.77
C GLU A 366 0.04 -14.57 20.00
N ILE A 367 -0.86 -15.52 20.28
CA ILE A 367 -1.70 -15.51 21.49
C ILE A 367 -0.88 -15.99 22.71
N LEU A 368 -0.35 -15.03 23.47
CA LEU A 368 0.55 -15.32 24.60
C LEU A 368 -0.13 -15.95 25.82
N TYR A 369 -1.46 -15.89 25.91
CA TYR A 369 -2.28 -16.39 27.03
C TYR A 369 -3.78 -16.17 26.80
N ALA A 370 -4.59 -17.18 27.15
CA ALA A 370 -6.02 -17.06 27.45
C ALA A 370 -6.32 -17.58 28.88
N PHE A 371 -7.46 -17.21 29.49
CA PHE A 371 -7.82 -17.70 30.83
C PHE A 371 -8.34 -19.14 30.84
N ASN A 372 -9.04 -19.53 29.78
CA ASN A 372 -9.32 -20.91 29.43
C ASN A 372 -8.13 -21.48 28.64
N GLU A 373 -7.95 -22.79 28.64
CA GLU A 373 -6.84 -23.44 27.93
C GLU A 373 -7.20 -23.70 26.46
N ASP A 374 -6.32 -23.31 25.55
CA ASP A 374 -6.27 -23.83 24.17
C ASP A 374 -5.41 -25.12 24.18
N PRO A 375 -5.82 -26.23 23.53
CA PRO A 375 -5.10 -27.51 23.60
C PRO A 375 -3.79 -27.58 22.80
N ASP A 376 -3.67 -26.73 21.78
CA ASP A 376 -2.69 -26.71 20.69
C ASP A 376 -1.72 -25.53 20.83
N SER A 377 -2.25 -24.31 21.06
CA SER A 377 -1.49 -23.09 21.36
C SER A 377 -0.32 -23.33 22.34
N THR A 378 0.91 -23.05 21.90
CA THR A 378 2.12 -23.21 22.72
C THR A 378 2.90 -21.88 22.89
N PRO A 379 2.44 -20.96 23.77
CA PRO A 379 2.94 -19.58 23.83
C PRO A 379 4.46 -19.38 23.86
N PHE A 380 4.92 -18.38 23.07
CA PHE A 380 6.31 -17.97 22.82
C PHE A 380 7.10 -18.91 21.90
N ASN A 381 6.42 -19.60 20.98
CA ASN A 381 6.96 -20.52 19.98
C ASN A 381 6.88 -20.01 18.53
N ALA A 382 6.21 -18.89 18.22
CA ALA A 382 5.86 -18.47 16.84
C ALA A 382 7.06 -18.22 15.88
N GLY A 383 8.31 -18.24 16.39
CA GLY A 383 9.54 -18.27 15.58
C GLY A 383 10.13 -19.67 15.34
N SER A 384 9.37 -20.71 15.70
CA SER A 384 9.73 -22.14 15.61
C SER A 384 8.53 -23.04 15.28
N ASN A 385 7.29 -22.57 15.45
CA ASN A 385 6.11 -23.11 14.79
C ASN A 385 5.23 -21.93 14.32
N PRO A 386 5.45 -21.38 13.11
CA PRO A 386 4.75 -20.19 12.60
C PRO A 386 3.38 -20.51 11.96
N ALA A 387 2.98 -21.79 11.96
CA ALA A 387 1.73 -22.28 11.36
C ALA A 387 0.66 -22.67 12.41
N GLU A 388 0.93 -22.52 13.71
CA GLU A 388 -0.12 -22.64 14.75
C GLU A 388 -1.16 -21.53 14.54
N ASP A 389 -2.46 -21.88 14.58
CA ASP A 389 -3.55 -20.97 14.19
C ASP A 389 -3.72 -19.78 15.15
N ASP A 390 -3.16 -19.86 16.36
CA ASP A 390 -3.07 -18.78 17.35
C ASP A 390 -1.92 -17.79 17.08
N THR A 391 -1.09 -18.08 16.08
CA THR A 391 -0.05 -17.20 15.51
C THR A 391 -0.56 -16.52 14.25
N ALA A 392 0.14 -15.48 13.79
CA ALA A 392 -0.13 -14.87 12.50
C ALA A 392 1.14 -14.23 11.91
N SER A 393 1.35 -14.40 10.61
CA SER A 393 2.36 -13.67 9.82
C SER A 393 1.68 -12.68 8.87
N LEU A 394 2.40 -11.63 8.49
CA LEU A 394 1.97 -10.68 7.45
C LEU A 394 3.18 -9.92 6.90
N THR A 395 3.45 -10.07 5.60
CA THR A 395 4.52 -9.33 4.91
C THR A 395 3.95 -8.09 4.21
N LEU A 396 4.52 -6.91 4.48
CA LEU A 396 4.25 -5.68 3.72
C LEU A 396 5.46 -5.29 2.86
N SER A 397 5.33 -5.38 1.53
CA SER A 397 6.39 -5.08 0.56
C SER A 397 6.36 -3.59 0.18
N SER A 398 7.02 -2.74 0.97
CA SER A 398 6.92 -1.28 0.80
C SER A 398 7.71 -0.78 -0.41
N ALA A 399 6.99 -0.29 -1.43
CA ALA A 399 7.57 0.35 -2.59
C ALA A 399 8.09 1.77 -2.32
N ALA A 400 9.02 2.25 -3.16
CA ALA A 400 9.42 3.65 -3.14
C ALA A 400 8.27 4.55 -3.61
N ASN A 401 7.96 5.59 -2.83
CA ASN A 401 6.88 6.52 -3.16
C ASN A 401 7.24 7.40 -4.37
N LEU A 402 6.38 7.42 -5.39
CA LEU A 402 6.53 8.18 -6.63
C LEU A 402 5.64 9.43 -6.62
N ALA A 403 5.87 10.34 -7.57
CA ALA A 403 5.08 11.57 -7.67
C ALA A 403 3.88 11.39 -8.63
N PRO A 404 2.69 11.92 -8.31
CA PRO A 404 1.53 11.83 -9.20
C PRO A 404 1.82 12.37 -10.60
N LYS A 405 1.56 11.59 -11.65
CA LYS A 405 1.73 11.97 -13.05
C LYS A 405 0.45 12.65 -13.55
N ILE A 406 0.50 13.95 -13.84
CA ILE A 406 -0.60 14.67 -14.50
C ILE A 406 -0.70 14.17 -15.94
N ASN A 407 -1.80 13.51 -16.30
CA ASN A 407 -2.03 12.92 -17.64
C ASN A 407 -2.97 13.77 -18.51
N SER A 408 -3.79 14.64 -17.91
CA SER A 408 -4.63 15.57 -18.67
C SER A 408 -3.84 16.50 -19.61
N ASN A 409 -4.53 16.98 -20.65
CA ASN A 409 -4.01 18.00 -21.57
C ASN A 409 -2.66 17.60 -22.21
N SER A 410 -2.51 16.34 -22.65
CA SER A 410 -1.29 15.74 -23.24
C SER A 410 -0.09 15.49 -22.31
N GLY A 411 -0.30 15.52 -20.98
CA GLY A 411 0.61 14.96 -19.96
C GLY A 411 1.98 15.63 -19.76
N GLY A 412 2.55 16.27 -20.78
CA GLY A 412 3.84 16.94 -20.70
C GLY A 412 3.86 18.13 -19.74
N GLY A 413 5.07 18.54 -19.33
CA GLY A 413 5.28 19.65 -18.38
C GLY A 413 4.79 21.03 -18.85
N SER A 414 4.38 21.18 -20.11
CA SER A 414 3.64 22.37 -20.58
C SER A 414 2.60 22.01 -21.64
N ALA A 415 1.36 22.47 -21.46
CA ALA A 415 0.26 22.29 -22.41
C ALA A 415 -0.42 23.61 -22.81
N TYR A 416 -1.29 23.53 -23.82
CA TYR A 416 -2.11 24.63 -24.32
C TYR A 416 -3.59 24.24 -24.25
N VAL A 417 -4.42 25.13 -23.71
CA VAL A 417 -5.88 24.99 -23.65
C VAL A 417 -6.49 26.23 -24.28
N SER A 418 -7.48 26.09 -25.15
CA SER A 418 -8.17 27.25 -25.73
C SER A 418 -9.64 27.29 -25.33
N VAL A 419 -10.04 28.45 -24.84
CA VAL A 419 -11.34 28.71 -24.21
C VAL A 419 -12.03 29.89 -24.91
N LYS A 420 -13.35 29.93 -24.84
CA LYS A 420 -14.13 31.09 -25.28
C LYS A 420 -14.40 32.02 -24.10
N GLU A 421 -14.45 33.31 -24.36
CA GLU A 421 -14.78 34.29 -23.34
C GLU A 421 -16.19 34.12 -22.75
N GLY A 422 -16.49 34.87 -21.69
CA GLY A 422 -17.78 34.84 -21.00
C GLY A 422 -18.07 33.55 -20.21
N GLN A 423 -17.14 32.58 -20.19
CA GLN A 423 -17.25 31.32 -19.43
C GLN A 423 -16.11 31.17 -18.42
N THR A 424 -16.38 30.52 -17.28
CA THR A 424 -15.39 30.29 -16.23
C THR A 424 -14.68 28.94 -16.30
N ALA A 425 -15.28 27.91 -16.91
CA ALA A 425 -14.64 26.59 -17.02
C ALA A 425 -13.46 26.61 -18.01
N VAL A 426 -12.36 25.93 -17.66
CA VAL A 426 -11.13 25.88 -18.48
C VAL A 426 -10.89 24.47 -18.99
N THR A 427 -10.57 23.56 -18.08
CA THR A 427 -10.30 22.13 -18.33
C THR A 427 -10.48 21.37 -17.01
N ILE A 428 -10.40 20.04 -17.04
CA ILE A 428 -10.22 19.22 -15.84
C ILE A 428 -8.76 18.75 -15.85
N VAL A 429 -8.05 19.03 -14.77
CA VAL A 429 -6.72 18.45 -14.53
C VAL A 429 -6.97 17.04 -13.98
N SER A 430 -6.38 16.04 -14.61
CA SER A 430 -6.36 14.66 -14.13
C SER A 430 -4.92 14.19 -13.99
N ALA A 431 -4.70 13.37 -12.98
CA ALA A 431 -3.45 12.69 -12.70
C ALA A 431 -3.75 11.26 -12.25
N THR A 432 -2.78 10.37 -12.45
CA THR A 432 -2.70 9.07 -11.79
C THR A 432 -1.50 9.07 -10.86
N ASP A 433 -1.59 8.31 -9.79
CA ASP A 433 -0.48 8.09 -8.86
C ASP A 433 -0.01 6.63 -8.99
N PRO A 434 1.28 6.37 -9.25
CA PRO A 434 1.78 5.00 -9.43
C PRO A 434 1.63 4.10 -8.20
N ASN A 435 1.46 4.66 -7.00
CA ASN A 435 1.26 3.92 -5.76
C ASN A 435 -0.21 3.91 -5.30
N GLY A 436 -1.13 4.34 -6.17
CA GLY A 436 -2.57 4.40 -5.89
C GLY A 436 -2.98 5.42 -4.84
N ASP A 437 -2.10 6.35 -4.45
CA ASP A 437 -2.37 7.25 -3.31
C ASP A 437 -3.29 8.45 -3.63
N ALA A 438 -3.91 8.99 -2.58
CA ALA A 438 -5.07 9.87 -2.69
C ALA A 438 -4.76 11.29 -3.19
N ILE A 439 -4.82 11.49 -4.50
CA ILE A 439 -4.43 12.74 -5.19
C ILE A 439 -5.28 13.96 -4.78
N THR A 440 -4.60 15.01 -4.33
CA THR A 440 -5.12 16.36 -4.13
C THR A 440 -4.59 17.32 -5.21
N TYR A 441 -5.48 18.09 -5.84
CA TYR A 441 -5.14 19.05 -6.89
C TYR A 441 -4.98 20.49 -6.35
N TYR A 442 -4.01 21.24 -6.87
CA TYR A 442 -3.75 22.62 -6.44
C TYR A 442 -3.18 23.51 -7.56
N ILE A 443 -3.09 24.82 -7.32
CA ILE A 443 -2.39 25.76 -8.20
C ILE A 443 -1.05 26.09 -7.53
N ASN A 444 0.05 25.76 -8.20
CA ASN A 444 1.41 25.98 -7.70
C ASN A 444 1.92 27.39 -8.03
N GLY A 445 1.57 27.90 -9.21
CA GLY A 445 2.15 29.15 -9.73
C GLY A 445 1.61 29.58 -11.09
N GLY A 446 2.49 30.19 -11.89
CA GLY A 446 2.14 30.93 -13.12
C GLY A 446 1.90 32.43 -12.87
N LYS A 447 1.96 33.25 -13.93
CA LYS A 447 1.78 34.71 -13.81
C LYS A 447 0.34 35.07 -13.41
N ASP A 448 -0.62 34.35 -13.98
CA ASP A 448 -2.04 34.62 -13.84
C ASP A 448 -2.74 33.71 -12.82
N ALA A 449 -1.96 33.01 -11.98
CA ALA A 449 -2.45 32.09 -10.94
C ALA A 449 -3.63 32.66 -10.13
N ALA A 450 -3.55 33.94 -9.75
CA ALA A 450 -4.58 34.66 -9.00
C ALA A 450 -5.88 34.95 -9.77
N ARG A 451 -5.99 34.50 -11.04
CA ARG A 451 -7.21 34.50 -11.85
C ARG A 451 -7.94 33.16 -11.81
N PHE A 452 -7.30 32.09 -11.34
CA PHE A 452 -7.84 30.73 -11.40
C PHE A 452 -8.16 30.15 -10.02
N SER A 453 -9.07 29.19 -10.03
CA SER A 453 -9.39 28.30 -8.92
C SER A 453 -9.54 26.87 -9.44
N ILE A 454 -8.96 25.91 -8.71
CA ILE A 454 -9.08 24.48 -8.98
C ILE A 454 -9.86 23.80 -7.84
N ASN A 455 -10.67 22.80 -8.17
CA ASN A 455 -11.29 21.95 -7.14
C ASN A 455 -10.26 20.90 -6.66
N PRO A 456 -9.87 20.88 -5.37
CA PRO A 456 -8.82 19.98 -4.90
C PRO A 456 -9.17 18.49 -4.99
N ALA A 457 -10.45 18.12 -5.05
CA ALA A 457 -10.89 16.72 -5.13
C ALA A 457 -11.30 16.27 -6.54
N THR A 458 -11.41 17.19 -7.52
CA THR A 458 -11.89 16.83 -8.87
C THR A 458 -11.10 17.48 -10.00
N GLY A 459 -9.97 18.14 -9.69
CA GLY A 459 -9.06 18.79 -10.65
C GLY A 459 -9.67 19.87 -11.56
N ALA A 460 -10.95 20.22 -11.37
CA ALA A 460 -11.68 21.11 -12.27
C ALA A 460 -11.13 22.54 -12.18
N LEU A 461 -10.43 22.97 -13.23
CA LEU A 461 -9.80 24.28 -13.32
C LEU A 461 -10.77 25.29 -13.92
N SER A 462 -10.84 26.46 -13.30
CA SER A 462 -11.77 27.52 -13.67
C SER A 462 -11.20 28.91 -13.39
N PHE A 463 -11.61 29.91 -14.17
CA PHE A 463 -11.41 31.31 -13.82
C PHE A 463 -12.34 31.73 -12.68
N ILE A 464 -11.80 32.49 -11.71
CA ILE A 464 -12.55 33.14 -10.62
C ILE A 464 -13.53 34.20 -11.17
N THR A 465 -13.25 34.74 -12.35
CA THR A 465 -14.12 35.64 -13.10
C THR A 465 -13.90 35.37 -14.57
N ALA A 466 -14.98 35.13 -15.34
CA ALA A 466 -14.88 34.83 -16.76
C ALA A 466 -14.05 35.90 -17.51
N PRO A 467 -13.17 35.50 -18.44
CA PRO A 467 -12.42 36.45 -19.25
C PRO A 467 -13.34 37.16 -20.25
N ASP A 468 -12.83 38.30 -20.73
CA ASP A 468 -13.46 39.32 -21.57
C ASP A 468 -12.33 39.74 -22.53
N TYR A 469 -12.48 39.46 -23.83
CA TYR A 469 -11.42 39.49 -24.83
C TYR A 469 -11.01 40.93 -25.19
N GLU A 470 -11.96 41.88 -25.11
CA GLU A 470 -11.73 43.32 -25.26
C GLU A 470 -11.08 43.95 -24.02
N SER A 471 -11.24 43.34 -22.84
CA SER A 471 -10.68 43.79 -21.55
C SER A 471 -9.80 42.75 -20.85
N PRO A 472 -8.71 42.26 -21.47
CA PRO A 472 -7.82 41.24 -20.92
C PRO A 472 -7.33 41.58 -19.49
N GLN A 473 -7.39 40.60 -18.60
CA GLN A 473 -7.03 40.73 -17.18
C GLN A 473 -5.75 39.97 -16.79
N ASP A 474 -5.13 39.30 -17.74
CA ASP A 474 -3.79 38.72 -17.65
C ASP A 474 -2.69 39.80 -17.48
N GLU A 475 -1.50 39.40 -17.05
CA GLU A 475 -0.36 40.31 -16.86
C GLU A 475 0.21 40.86 -18.19
N GLY A 476 0.17 40.07 -19.28
CA GLY A 476 0.65 40.48 -20.61
C GLY A 476 -0.26 41.46 -21.34
N LYS A 477 -1.57 41.35 -21.11
CA LYS A 477 -2.69 41.93 -21.86
C LYS A 477 -2.77 41.47 -23.32
N ASP A 478 -2.55 40.18 -23.55
CA ASP A 478 -2.57 39.54 -24.87
C ASP A 478 -3.52 38.35 -25.00
N ASN A 479 -4.38 38.12 -23.98
CA ASN A 479 -5.36 37.03 -23.91
C ASN A 479 -4.75 35.61 -23.83
N LEU A 480 -3.47 35.48 -23.45
CA LEU A 480 -2.83 34.23 -23.06
C LEU A 480 -2.55 34.22 -21.55
N TYR A 481 -3.28 33.40 -20.81
CA TYR A 481 -3.18 33.34 -19.34
C TYR A 481 -2.26 32.17 -18.93
N GLU A 482 -1.25 32.45 -18.11
CA GLU A 482 -0.24 31.46 -17.67
C GLU A 482 -0.50 30.98 -16.24
N VAL A 483 -0.85 29.71 -16.05
CA VAL A 483 -1.07 29.07 -14.74
C VAL A 483 -0.33 27.74 -14.63
N GLU A 484 0.29 27.48 -13.49
CA GLU A 484 0.97 26.22 -13.18
C GLU A 484 0.13 25.45 -12.15
N VAL A 485 -0.37 24.28 -12.53
CA VAL A 485 -1.18 23.39 -11.69
C VAL A 485 -0.31 22.26 -11.13
N GLY A 486 -0.73 21.68 -10.02
CA GLY A 486 -0.07 20.55 -9.39
C GLY A 486 -1.05 19.49 -8.87
N ALA A 487 -0.52 18.28 -8.73
CA ALA A 487 -1.15 17.13 -8.12
C ALA A 487 -0.23 16.57 -7.03
N THR A 488 -0.77 16.16 -5.88
CA THR A 488 0.01 15.63 -4.74
C THR A 488 -0.73 14.52 -4.01
N ASP A 489 0.01 13.47 -3.69
CA ASP A 489 -0.26 12.40 -2.71
C ASP A 489 -0.27 12.91 -1.24
N GLY A 490 0.34 14.08 -0.98
CA GLY A 490 0.61 14.64 0.35
C GLY A 490 2.11 14.75 0.69
N SER A 491 3.00 14.11 -0.08
CA SER A 491 4.45 14.00 0.15
C SER A 491 5.28 14.50 -1.03
N LEU A 492 4.95 14.09 -2.25
CA LEU A 492 5.54 14.46 -3.53
C LEU A 492 4.57 15.27 -4.41
N VAL A 493 5.07 15.84 -5.50
CA VAL A 493 4.26 16.72 -6.37
C VAL A 493 4.56 16.50 -7.85
N GLY A 494 3.51 16.30 -8.65
CA GLY A 494 3.52 16.48 -10.09
C GLY A 494 3.13 17.91 -10.45
N LEU A 495 3.76 18.50 -11.47
CA LEU A 495 3.51 19.88 -11.90
C LEU A 495 3.33 19.97 -13.43
N GLN A 496 2.39 20.80 -13.88
CA GLN A 496 2.14 21.08 -15.30
C GLN A 496 1.86 22.57 -15.52
N ALA A 497 2.54 23.20 -16.47
CA ALA A 497 2.24 24.55 -16.91
C ALA A 497 1.12 24.56 -17.98
N LEU A 498 0.09 25.37 -17.79
CA LEU A 498 -1.04 25.52 -18.71
C LEU A 498 -1.06 26.94 -19.29
N ASN A 499 -1.02 27.02 -20.61
CA ASN A 499 -1.18 28.25 -21.39
C ASN A 499 -2.63 28.33 -21.89
N VAL A 500 -3.45 29.16 -21.26
CA VAL A 500 -4.89 29.24 -21.51
C VAL A 500 -5.19 30.42 -22.45
N GLN A 501 -5.49 30.12 -23.71
CA GLN A 501 -5.75 31.13 -24.75
C GLN A 501 -7.25 31.42 -24.90
N VAL A 502 -7.65 32.67 -24.67
CA VAL A 502 -9.04 33.14 -24.81
C VAL A 502 -9.36 33.53 -26.26
N GLN A 503 -10.57 33.21 -26.73
CA GLN A 503 -11.10 33.53 -28.06
C GLN A 503 -12.26 34.54 -28.01
N ASP A 504 -12.22 35.52 -28.93
CA ASP A 504 -13.27 36.48 -29.32
C ASP A 504 -14.61 35.79 -29.68
N VAL A 505 -15.72 36.31 -29.16
CA VAL A 505 -17.09 35.84 -29.47
C VAL A 505 -18.09 36.99 -29.76
N THR A 506 -17.65 38.03 -30.49
CA THR A 506 -18.47 39.07 -31.17
C THR A 506 -19.97 39.13 -30.77
N GLU A 507 -20.32 39.80 -29.67
CA GLU A 507 -21.69 39.83 -29.15
C GLU A 507 -22.62 40.82 -29.88
N GLY A 508 -22.05 41.79 -30.62
CA GLY A 508 -22.80 42.80 -31.35
C GLY A 508 -23.71 43.60 -30.42
N LEU A 509 -23.15 44.31 -29.45
CA LEU A 509 -23.92 44.93 -28.36
C LEU A 509 -24.60 46.23 -28.82
N ALA A 510 -25.02 47.07 -27.87
CA ALA A 510 -25.49 48.42 -28.15
C ALA A 510 -24.63 49.40 -27.35
N PRO A 511 -24.25 50.57 -27.91
CA PRO A 511 -23.38 51.54 -27.26
C PRO A 511 -23.80 51.83 -25.83
N LYS A 512 -22.96 51.45 -24.86
CA LYS A 512 -23.25 51.52 -23.43
C LYS A 512 -22.98 52.93 -22.94
N ILE A 513 -24.03 53.64 -22.53
CA ILE A 513 -23.87 54.89 -21.76
C ILE A 513 -23.14 54.53 -20.46
N ILE A 514 -21.98 55.14 -20.22
CA ILE A 514 -21.15 54.94 -19.02
C ILE A 514 -21.28 56.09 -18.03
N SER A 515 -21.60 57.29 -18.52
CA SER A 515 -21.81 58.47 -17.70
C SER A 515 -22.96 58.31 -16.69
N ASN A 516 -22.91 59.05 -15.58
CA ASN A 516 -24.01 59.18 -14.60
C ASN A 516 -24.46 57.86 -13.95
N GLY A 517 -23.58 56.86 -13.91
CA GLY A 517 -23.88 55.51 -13.40
C GLY A 517 -24.41 54.53 -14.45
N GLY A 518 -24.52 54.94 -15.73
CA GLY A 518 -24.69 54.07 -16.90
C GLY A 518 -25.97 53.22 -17.01
N GLY A 519 -26.81 53.16 -15.98
CA GLY A 519 -28.05 52.38 -16.00
C GLY A 519 -29.15 52.95 -16.91
N ALA A 520 -30.17 52.13 -17.20
CA ALA A 520 -31.37 52.54 -17.95
C ALA A 520 -32.16 53.69 -17.29
N THR A 521 -31.98 53.85 -15.97
CA THR A 521 -32.32 55.08 -15.24
C THR A 521 -31.12 55.52 -14.43
N ALA A 522 -30.78 56.80 -14.50
CA ALA A 522 -29.89 57.45 -13.55
C ALA A 522 -30.71 58.40 -12.69
N SER A 523 -30.35 58.57 -11.41
CA SER A 523 -30.88 59.65 -10.60
C SER A 523 -29.71 60.48 -10.07
N MET A 524 -29.87 61.81 -10.07
CA MET A 524 -28.86 62.70 -9.53
C MET A 524 -29.50 63.77 -8.66
N ASN A 525 -28.97 63.85 -7.45
CA ASN A 525 -29.32 64.85 -6.47
C ASN A 525 -28.48 66.10 -6.74
N MET A 526 -29.08 67.12 -7.33
CA MET A 526 -28.47 68.45 -7.38
C MET A 526 -29.17 69.36 -6.37
N PRO A 527 -28.44 70.09 -5.51
CA PRO A 527 -29.05 71.19 -4.81
C PRO A 527 -29.53 72.20 -5.87
N GLU A 528 -30.68 72.79 -5.58
CA GLU A 528 -31.33 73.83 -6.37
C GLU A 528 -30.41 74.99 -6.79
N ASN A 529 -30.86 75.78 -7.76
CA ASN A 529 -30.21 76.96 -8.32
C ASN A 529 -28.96 76.67 -9.19
N ARG A 530 -28.94 75.57 -9.96
CA ARG A 530 -27.83 75.19 -10.88
C ARG A 530 -28.34 74.73 -12.25
N GLN A 531 -27.60 75.01 -13.33
CA GLN A 531 -28.11 74.86 -14.72
C GLN A 531 -27.44 73.75 -15.55
N ALA A 532 -26.13 73.60 -15.43
CA ALA A 532 -25.42 72.46 -16.03
C ALA A 532 -25.81 71.20 -15.24
N VAL A 533 -26.22 70.16 -15.97
CA VAL A 533 -26.61 68.88 -15.37
C VAL A 533 -25.40 67.96 -15.42
N THR A 534 -25.00 67.53 -16.61
CA THR A 534 -23.89 66.57 -16.78
C THR A 534 -23.40 66.48 -18.23
N VAL A 535 -22.53 65.52 -18.53
CA VAL A 535 -22.24 65.04 -19.88
C VAL A 535 -22.76 63.61 -20.00
N ILE A 536 -23.33 63.27 -21.15
CA ILE A 536 -23.62 61.89 -21.53
C ILE A 536 -22.41 61.35 -22.31
N GLU A 537 -21.87 60.23 -21.87
CA GLU A 537 -20.72 59.56 -22.49
C GLU A 537 -21.09 58.09 -22.65
N ALA A 538 -20.84 57.54 -23.83
CA ALA A 538 -21.10 56.15 -24.18
C ALA A 538 -19.91 55.56 -24.94
N ILE A 539 -19.65 54.28 -24.71
CA ILE A 539 -18.64 53.48 -25.40
C ILE A 539 -19.38 52.40 -26.18
N ASP A 540 -18.96 52.19 -27.42
CA ASP A 540 -19.27 50.99 -28.18
C ASP A 540 -18.08 50.03 -28.08
N PHE A 541 -18.33 48.74 -27.86
CA PHE A 541 -17.28 47.75 -27.59
C PHE A 541 -16.83 47.04 -28.88
N ASP A 542 -17.77 46.80 -29.81
CA ASP A 542 -17.48 46.35 -31.19
C ASP A 542 -16.66 47.41 -31.99
N GLY A 543 -16.62 48.66 -31.51
CA GLY A 543 -15.75 49.74 -31.99
C GLY A 543 -16.44 50.79 -32.88
N ASP A 544 -17.77 50.79 -32.93
CA ASP A 544 -18.56 51.57 -33.89
C ASP A 544 -18.81 53.04 -33.48
N THR A 545 -19.27 53.87 -34.42
CA THR A 545 -19.32 55.35 -34.23
C THR A 545 -20.61 55.84 -33.56
N VAL A 546 -20.54 56.13 -32.25
CA VAL A 546 -21.71 56.52 -31.42
C VAL A 546 -22.17 57.97 -31.63
N SER A 547 -23.50 58.19 -31.64
CA SER A 547 -24.16 59.49 -31.69
C SER A 547 -25.30 59.63 -30.66
N TYR A 548 -25.61 60.87 -30.23
CA TYR A 548 -26.50 61.15 -29.08
C TYR A 548 -27.76 61.97 -29.45
N ARG A 549 -28.88 61.74 -28.77
CA ARG A 549 -30.10 62.59 -28.86
C ARG A 549 -30.97 62.58 -27.59
N LEU A 550 -31.90 63.53 -27.49
CA LEU A 550 -33.03 63.46 -26.55
C LEU A 550 -34.16 62.63 -27.15
N LEU A 551 -34.91 61.93 -26.29
CA LEU A 551 -36.17 61.29 -26.62
C LEU A 551 -37.33 62.04 -25.94
N ALA A 552 -38.46 62.14 -26.65
CA ALA A 552 -39.61 62.91 -26.19
C ALA A 552 -40.13 62.39 -24.83
N GLY A 553 -40.29 63.30 -23.88
CA GLY A 553 -40.76 63.06 -22.51
C GLY A 553 -41.37 64.35 -21.92
N GLU A 554 -41.94 64.27 -20.72
CA GLU A 554 -42.74 65.38 -20.17
C GLU A 554 -41.92 66.65 -19.91
N ASP A 555 -40.67 66.51 -19.44
CA ASP A 555 -39.76 67.63 -19.18
C ASP A 555 -38.73 67.85 -20.30
N GLU A 556 -38.79 67.14 -21.42
CA GLU A 556 -37.73 67.14 -22.46
C GLU A 556 -37.39 68.55 -22.98
N ALA A 557 -38.41 69.38 -23.20
CA ALA A 557 -38.25 70.77 -23.64
C ALA A 557 -37.56 71.69 -22.61
N LEU A 558 -37.39 71.24 -21.36
CA LEU A 558 -36.64 71.92 -20.30
C LEU A 558 -35.13 71.59 -20.34
N PHE A 559 -34.66 70.77 -21.28
CA PHE A 559 -33.26 70.38 -21.44
C PHE A 559 -32.76 70.58 -22.88
N GLN A 560 -31.44 70.41 -23.07
CA GLN A 560 -30.77 70.40 -24.36
C GLN A 560 -29.54 69.47 -24.33
N ILE A 561 -29.28 68.75 -25.43
CA ILE A 561 -28.10 67.88 -25.59
C ILE A 561 -27.33 68.18 -26.89
N ASN A 562 -26.01 67.93 -26.89
CA ASN A 562 -25.19 67.99 -28.10
C ASN A 562 -24.98 66.60 -28.72
N SER A 563 -25.33 66.42 -29.99
CA SER A 563 -25.34 65.10 -30.65
C SER A 563 -23.99 64.41 -30.83
N ASN A 564 -22.88 65.16 -30.72
CA ASN A 564 -21.53 64.67 -31.00
C ASN A 564 -20.62 64.71 -29.76
N SER A 565 -21.13 65.16 -28.61
CA SER A 565 -20.37 65.30 -27.36
C SER A 565 -21.22 65.16 -26.09
N GLY A 566 -22.48 64.72 -26.22
CA GLY A 566 -23.40 64.31 -25.17
C GLY A 566 -23.72 65.32 -24.05
N LYS A 567 -23.20 66.54 -24.08
CA LYS A 567 -23.35 67.53 -22.99
C LYS A 567 -24.82 67.87 -22.74
N LEU A 568 -25.31 67.58 -21.54
CA LEU A 568 -26.71 67.73 -21.13
C LEU A 568 -26.84 68.85 -20.10
N ALA A 569 -27.72 69.81 -20.38
CA ALA A 569 -28.00 70.91 -19.46
C ALA A 569 -29.49 71.24 -19.44
N PHE A 570 -29.95 71.80 -18.32
CA PHE A 570 -31.23 72.49 -18.29
C PHE A 570 -31.21 73.70 -19.20
N SER A 571 -32.34 73.95 -19.86
CA SER A 571 -32.66 75.19 -20.53
C SER A 571 -32.74 76.37 -19.54
N GLN A 572 -33.24 76.15 -18.30
CA GLN A 572 -33.26 77.13 -17.19
C GLN A 572 -33.10 76.42 -15.81
N PRO A 573 -32.48 77.02 -14.78
CA PRO A 573 -32.19 76.34 -13.51
C PRO A 573 -33.43 75.95 -12.69
N PRO A 574 -33.39 74.87 -11.87
CA PRO A 574 -34.46 74.44 -10.97
C PRO A 574 -34.34 75.05 -9.55
N ASP A 575 -35.40 74.93 -8.76
CA ASP A 575 -35.70 75.62 -7.49
C ASP A 575 -36.57 74.68 -6.63
N TYR A 576 -36.21 74.36 -5.38
CA TYR A 576 -36.90 73.32 -4.58
C TYR A 576 -38.27 73.77 -4.06
N GLU A 577 -38.47 75.08 -3.90
CA GLU A 577 -39.73 75.66 -3.47
C GLU A 577 -40.66 76.00 -4.66
N ASN A 578 -40.16 76.01 -5.89
CA ASN A 578 -40.92 76.32 -7.10
C ASN A 578 -40.51 75.46 -8.33
N PRO A 579 -40.76 74.14 -8.31
CA PRO A 579 -40.47 73.25 -9.43
C PRO A 579 -41.18 73.65 -10.72
N GLN A 580 -40.45 73.48 -11.83
CA GLN A 580 -40.93 73.71 -13.20
C GLN A 580 -41.14 72.40 -13.99
N ASP A 581 -40.89 71.25 -13.36
CA ASP A 581 -41.25 69.94 -13.91
C ASP A 581 -42.78 69.81 -14.10
N ALA A 582 -43.20 68.88 -14.95
CA ALA A 582 -44.59 68.72 -15.38
C ALA A 582 -45.58 68.46 -14.23
N ASN A 583 -45.10 67.89 -13.12
CA ASN A 583 -45.91 67.43 -11.99
C ASN A 583 -45.76 68.29 -10.70
N ARG A 584 -44.75 69.17 -10.64
CA ARG A 584 -44.36 70.05 -9.52
C ARG A 584 -43.87 69.34 -8.26
N ASN A 585 -42.94 68.40 -8.40
CA ASN A 585 -42.36 67.63 -7.27
C ASN A 585 -40.85 67.78 -7.05
N ASN A 586 -40.13 68.54 -7.87
CA ASN A 586 -38.66 68.72 -7.86
C ASN A 586 -37.86 67.50 -8.34
N VAL A 587 -38.43 66.69 -9.23
CA VAL A 587 -37.80 65.53 -9.87
C VAL A 587 -38.05 65.60 -11.37
N TYR A 588 -37.16 66.29 -12.08
CA TYR A 588 -37.26 66.50 -13.52
C TYR A 588 -36.81 65.24 -14.29
N ILE A 589 -37.56 64.84 -15.32
CA ILE A 589 -37.39 63.56 -16.01
C ILE A 589 -37.03 63.78 -17.48
N VAL A 590 -35.75 63.57 -17.84
CA VAL A 590 -35.26 63.67 -19.22
C VAL A 590 -34.70 62.34 -19.71
N LYS A 591 -35.05 61.93 -20.93
CA LYS A 591 -34.55 60.69 -21.53
C LYS A 591 -33.55 60.98 -22.66
N VAL A 592 -32.37 60.40 -22.55
CA VAL A 592 -31.27 60.47 -23.51
C VAL A 592 -31.09 59.13 -24.20
N GLU A 593 -30.55 59.13 -25.43
CA GLU A 593 -30.26 57.94 -26.21
C GLU A 593 -28.89 58.07 -26.91
N ALA A 594 -28.16 56.96 -26.97
CA ALA A 594 -26.90 56.79 -27.68
C ALA A 594 -27.02 55.64 -28.69
N THR A 595 -26.52 55.82 -29.92
CA THR A 595 -26.73 54.87 -31.03
C THR A 595 -25.60 54.88 -32.04
N ASP A 596 -25.21 53.69 -32.48
CA ASP A 596 -24.29 53.35 -33.58
C ASP A 596 -24.95 53.53 -34.97
N GLY A 597 -26.27 53.31 -35.06
CA GLY A 597 -27.07 53.41 -36.28
C GLY A 597 -27.90 52.15 -36.61
N LEU A 598 -27.58 51.02 -35.98
CA LEU A 598 -28.27 49.73 -36.02
C LEU A 598 -28.98 49.44 -34.68
N LYS A 599 -28.30 49.65 -33.56
CA LYS A 599 -28.81 49.49 -32.19
C LYS A 599 -28.72 50.81 -31.40
N ALA A 600 -29.25 50.81 -30.18
CA ALA A 600 -29.28 51.99 -29.32
C ALA A 600 -29.46 51.62 -27.85
N SER A 601 -28.80 52.33 -26.94
CA SER A 601 -29.12 52.34 -25.51
C SER A 601 -29.75 53.68 -25.12
N SER A 602 -30.57 53.66 -24.05
CA SER A 602 -31.20 54.90 -23.57
C SER A 602 -31.26 54.94 -22.05
N GLN A 603 -31.02 56.13 -21.49
CA GLN A 603 -30.97 56.41 -20.06
C GLN A 603 -32.01 57.48 -19.73
N THR A 604 -32.83 57.24 -18.72
CA THR A 604 -33.77 58.24 -18.18
C THR A 604 -33.15 58.85 -16.93
N LEU A 605 -32.81 60.13 -16.99
CA LEU A 605 -32.18 60.87 -15.89
C LEU A 605 -33.26 61.58 -15.06
N PHE A 606 -33.35 61.20 -13.80
CA PHE A 606 -34.21 61.80 -12.78
C PHE A 606 -33.39 62.79 -11.96
N VAL A 607 -33.64 64.09 -12.16
CA VAL A 607 -32.86 65.16 -11.54
C VAL A 607 -33.62 65.70 -10.33
N THR A 608 -33.21 65.25 -9.15
CA THR A 608 -33.89 65.41 -7.85
C THR A 608 -33.22 66.48 -6.97
N VAL A 609 -33.99 67.01 -6.00
CA VAL A 609 -33.62 67.96 -4.93
C VAL A 609 -34.27 67.44 -3.57
N THR A 610 -33.68 67.52 -2.33
CA THR A 610 -33.42 66.30 -1.41
C THR A 610 -33.61 66.24 0.19
N ASP A 611 -33.77 65.02 0.88
CA ASP A 611 -33.96 64.67 2.40
C ASP A 611 -33.52 63.24 3.10
N VAL A 612 -34.12 62.61 4.21
CA VAL A 612 -33.53 61.74 5.40
C VAL A 612 -34.53 60.65 6.17
N VAL A 613 -34.45 59.67 7.20
CA VAL A 613 -33.62 58.73 8.19
C VAL A 613 -34.57 57.88 9.24
N GLU A 614 -34.44 56.86 10.22
CA GLU A 614 -33.75 55.55 10.79
C GLU A 614 -34.44 55.02 12.20
N ASN A 615 -34.30 53.94 13.09
CA ASN A 615 -33.81 52.47 13.36
C ASN A 615 -34.28 51.78 14.79
N VAL A 616 -34.17 50.42 15.17
CA VAL A 616 -34.49 49.63 16.51
C VAL A 616 -34.11 48.03 16.57
N ALA A 617 -34.23 47.00 17.54
CA ALA A 617 -34.58 46.62 19.02
C ALA A 617 -34.37 45.05 19.52
N PRO A 618 -34.48 44.55 20.84
CA PRO A 618 -33.87 43.27 21.54
C PRO A 618 -34.67 42.01 22.21
N GLN A 619 -34.08 40.96 22.95
CA GLN A 619 -34.61 39.56 23.42
C GLN A 619 -34.09 38.76 24.77
N ILE A 620 -34.20 37.36 24.97
CA ILE A 620 -33.72 36.36 26.08
C ILE A 620 -33.42 34.88 25.57
N THR A 621 -32.53 34.02 26.18
CA THR A 621 -32.27 32.58 25.80
C THR A 621 -31.71 31.54 26.86
N TYR A 622 -32.37 30.39 27.10
CA TYR A 622 -31.80 29.12 27.66
C TYR A 622 -32.67 27.89 27.27
N ASN A 623 -32.10 26.80 26.73
CA ASN A 623 -32.79 25.50 26.56
C ASN A 623 -31.91 24.36 25.98
N ASN A 624 -31.92 23.19 26.64
CA ASN A 624 -31.95 21.84 26.04
C ASN A 624 -32.00 20.76 27.17
N SER A 625 -32.98 19.87 27.30
CA SER A 625 -34.32 19.73 26.68
C SER A 625 -35.23 18.96 27.68
N GLU A 626 -36.55 19.03 27.50
CA GLU A 626 -37.61 18.41 28.32
C GLU A 626 -37.81 18.93 29.78
N PRO A 627 -39.06 19.10 30.29
CA PRO A 627 -39.30 19.77 31.58
C PRO A 627 -39.25 18.89 32.84
N SER A 628 -38.74 17.65 32.76
CA SER A 628 -38.90 16.64 33.85
C SER A 628 -37.71 15.70 34.07
N ALA A 629 -36.48 16.19 33.97
CA ALA A 629 -35.27 15.42 34.31
C ALA A 629 -34.92 15.56 35.80
N VAL A 630 -35.00 14.45 36.55
CA VAL A 630 -34.68 14.37 37.99
C VAL A 630 -33.22 13.92 38.17
N ILE A 631 -32.38 14.75 38.80
CA ILE A 631 -30.93 14.53 38.90
C ILE A 631 -30.61 13.60 40.10
N LYS A 632 -29.94 12.47 39.91
CA LYS A 632 -29.67 11.50 41.00
C LYS A 632 -28.24 11.58 41.55
N MET A 633 -28.06 11.17 42.80
CA MET A 633 -26.78 11.09 43.51
C MET A 633 -26.83 10.09 44.67
N GLU A 634 -25.77 9.30 44.84
CA GLU A 634 -25.63 8.41 46.00
C GLU A 634 -25.43 9.19 47.31
N GLU A 635 -25.68 8.54 48.44
CA GLU A 635 -25.65 9.21 49.74
C GLU A 635 -24.27 9.74 50.15
N ASN A 636 -24.29 10.76 51.02
CA ASN A 636 -23.14 11.44 51.65
C ASN A 636 -22.31 12.40 50.74
N GLN A 637 -22.90 13.05 49.71
CA GLN A 637 -22.19 13.94 48.73
C GLN A 637 -22.89 15.32 48.42
N LYS A 638 -22.32 16.23 47.58
CA LYS A 638 -22.88 17.57 47.19
C LYS A 638 -22.42 18.10 45.78
N VAL A 639 -23.29 18.74 44.94
CA VAL A 639 -22.99 19.18 43.52
C VAL A 639 -23.76 20.49 43.04
N PRO A 640 -23.32 21.30 42.00
CA PRO A 640 -23.97 22.56 41.48
C PRO A 640 -24.32 22.70 39.93
N LEU A 641 -25.05 23.77 39.45
CA LEU A 641 -25.60 24.01 38.05
C LEU A 641 -25.69 25.52 37.54
N ILE A 642 -26.13 25.92 36.30
CA ILE A 642 -25.98 27.31 35.64
C ILE A 642 -27.12 27.79 34.62
N VAL A 643 -27.29 29.13 34.28
CA VAL A 643 -28.39 29.81 33.42
C VAL A 643 -27.96 31.09 32.56
N SER A 644 -28.67 31.56 31.47
CA SER A 644 -28.24 32.62 30.44
C SER A 644 -29.30 33.56 29.69
N ALA A 645 -28.91 34.65 28.94
CA ALA A 645 -29.77 35.60 28.08
C ALA A 645 -29.03 36.69 27.16
N ALA A 646 -29.70 37.47 26.24
CA ALA A 646 -29.09 38.44 25.26
C ALA A 646 -29.94 39.62 24.62
N ASP A 647 -29.31 40.73 24.12
CA ASP A 647 -29.89 42.01 23.57
C ASP A 647 -29.42 42.37 22.12
N ALA A 648 -30.07 43.33 21.42
CA ALA A 648 -29.79 43.75 20.03
C ALA A 648 -29.45 45.25 19.79
N ASP A 649 -29.95 46.22 20.59
CA ASP A 649 -29.42 47.62 20.56
C ASP A 649 -28.18 47.77 21.47
N ARG A 650 -27.90 46.73 22.28
CA ARG A 650 -26.73 46.47 23.14
C ARG A 650 -26.75 47.13 24.53
N ASP A 651 -27.92 47.15 25.17
CA ASP A 651 -28.06 47.48 26.59
C ASP A 651 -27.82 46.26 27.53
N PHE A 652 -28.07 46.39 28.85
CA PHE A 652 -27.35 45.65 29.91
C PHE A 652 -28.26 44.74 30.78
N ILE A 653 -27.94 43.44 30.89
CA ILE A 653 -28.84 42.40 31.44
C ILE A 653 -28.48 41.93 32.88
N THR A 654 -29.46 41.52 33.70
CA THR A 654 -29.29 41.09 35.13
C THR A 654 -30.15 39.87 35.55
N TYR A 655 -29.74 39.09 36.57
CA TYR A 655 -30.30 37.76 36.97
C TYR A 655 -30.76 37.64 38.45
N SER A 656 -31.74 36.78 38.79
CA SER A 656 -32.21 36.50 40.19
C SER A 656 -33.02 35.19 40.40
N LEU A 657 -33.19 34.71 41.66
CA LEU A 657 -34.15 33.62 42.05
C LEU A 657 -35.51 34.18 42.49
N ASP A 658 -36.61 33.61 41.98
CA ASP A 658 -37.98 34.10 42.24
C ASP A 658 -38.90 33.09 43.00
N GLY A 659 -38.55 31.78 43.08
CA GLY A 659 -39.43 30.78 43.72
C GLY A 659 -38.82 29.39 43.99
N GLY A 660 -39.66 28.42 44.37
CA GLY A 660 -39.33 27.02 44.70
C GLY A 660 -39.61 26.61 46.15
N ASP A 661 -39.98 25.35 46.39
CA ASP A 661 -40.33 24.83 47.73
C ASP A 661 -39.06 24.55 48.56
N ASP A 662 -38.07 23.86 47.99
CA ASP A 662 -36.76 23.63 48.62
C ASP A 662 -35.77 24.79 48.43
N ARG A 663 -36.21 25.92 47.85
CA ARG A 663 -35.42 27.16 47.64
C ARG A 663 -34.58 27.59 48.86
N HIS A 664 -34.99 27.24 50.07
CA HIS A 664 -34.27 27.53 51.31
C HIS A 664 -32.99 26.69 51.53
N LEU A 665 -32.80 25.64 50.74
CA LEU A 665 -31.64 24.73 50.71
C LEU A 665 -30.65 25.05 49.57
N PHE A 666 -30.91 26.12 48.79
CA PHE A 666 -30.13 26.53 47.61
C PHE A 666 -29.73 28.02 47.61
N LEU A 667 -28.73 28.37 46.79
CA LEU A 667 -28.26 29.75 46.52
C LEU A 667 -28.00 29.94 45.02
N ILE A 668 -28.23 31.14 44.45
CA ILE A 668 -27.75 31.49 43.08
C ILE A 668 -26.74 32.65 43.07
N SER A 669 -25.82 32.63 42.11
CA SER A 669 -24.87 33.72 41.82
C SER A 669 -25.40 34.72 40.78
N SER A 670 -24.76 35.89 40.68
CA SER A 670 -25.03 36.87 39.61
C SER A 670 -24.56 36.44 38.21
N ALA A 671 -23.98 35.25 38.09
CA ALA A 671 -23.65 34.57 36.84
C ALA A 671 -24.49 33.28 36.65
N GLY A 672 -25.62 33.17 37.35
CA GLY A 672 -26.61 32.09 37.17
C GLY A 672 -26.30 30.75 37.84
N VAL A 673 -25.26 30.65 38.68
CA VAL A 673 -24.78 29.37 39.25
C VAL A 673 -25.52 29.00 40.55
N LEU A 674 -26.02 27.75 40.67
CA LEU A 674 -26.94 27.23 41.69
C LEU A 674 -26.34 26.04 42.48
N SER A 675 -26.54 25.93 43.82
CA SER A 675 -25.95 24.83 44.64
C SER A 675 -26.66 24.54 45.98
N PHE A 676 -26.61 23.28 46.44
CA PHE A 676 -27.07 22.81 47.77
C PHE A 676 -26.29 23.39 48.96
N ILE A 677 -26.89 23.34 50.17
CA ILE A 677 -26.25 23.73 51.44
C ILE A 677 -25.67 22.52 52.21
N GLU A 678 -26.41 21.43 52.46
CA GLU A 678 -25.92 20.21 53.13
C GLU A 678 -26.07 18.92 52.30
N ALA A 679 -25.50 17.81 52.77
CA ALA A 679 -25.42 16.52 52.06
C ALA A 679 -26.50 15.53 52.56
N PRO A 680 -27.03 14.63 51.70
CA PRO A 680 -28.04 13.63 52.06
C PRO A 680 -27.43 12.35 52.66
N ASP A 681 -28.27 11.56 53.32
CA ASP A 681 -28.02 10.34 54.11
C ASP A 681 -29.25 9.45 53.85
N TYR A 682 -29.09 8.24 53.29
CA TYR A 682 -30.19 7.46 52.71
C TYR A 682 -31.12 6.89 53.78
N GLU A 683 -30.56 6.46 54.91
CA GLU A 683 -31.33 6.10 56.11
C GLU A 683 -32.06 7.31 56.75
N ASN A 684 -31.73 8.56 56.39
CA ASN A 684 -32.25 9.77 57.04
C ASN A 684 -32.31 11.06 56.14
N PRO A 685 -33.15 11.08 55.08
CA PRO A 685 -33.40 12.25 54.19
C PRO A 685 -33.72 13.59 54.89
N GLN A 686 -33.45 14.72 54.22
CA GLN A 686 -33.64 16.09 54.76
C GLN A 686 -34.58 17.00 53.95
N ASP A 687 -35.13 16.50 52.85
CA ASP A 687 -36.06 17.19 51.93
C ASP A 687 -37.47 17.43 52.51
N MET A 688 -38.30 18.18 51.77
CA MET A 688 -39.71 18.45 52.08
C MET A 688 -40.69 17.28 51.83
N GLY A 689 -40.22 16.07 51.49
CA GLY A 689 -41.02 14.83 51.46
C GLY A 689 -40.56 13.76 52.48
N LYS A 690 -39.29 13.78 52.86
CA LYS A 690 -38.47 12.65 53.32
C LYS A 690 -38.43 11.46 52.34
N ASP A 691 -38.34 11.75 51.05
CA ASP A 691 -38.18 10.77 49.95
C ASP A 691 -36.89 10.95 49.12
N ASN A 692 -36.00 11.87 49.56
CA ASN A 692 -34.73 12.28 48.93
C ASN A 692 -34.84 13.16 47.65
N VAL A 693 -35.92 13.94 47.44
CA VAL A 693 -36.17 14.79 46.25
C VAL A 693 -36.27 16.32 46.58
N TYR A 694 -35.79 17.26 45.73
CA TYR A 694 -35.68 18.72 46.03
C TYR A 694 -35.87 19.69 44.80
N GLU A 695 -36.48 20.91 44.90
CA GLU A 695 -36.82 21.84 43.74
C GLU A 695 -36.62 23.42 43.84
N VAL A 696 -36.43 24.20 42.72
CA VAL A 696 -36.16 25.71 42.69
C VAL A 696 -36.34 26.54 41.33
N GLN A 697 -36.47 27.91 41.31
CA GLN A 697 -36.82 28.84 40.15
C GLN A 697 -36.04 30.21 39.95
N VAL A 698 -35.87 30.74 38.70
CA VAL A 698 -34.94 31.86 38.22
C VAL A 698 -35.55 32.96 37.25
N LYS A 699 -34.92 34.16 37.03
CA LYS A 699 -35.38 35.36 36.22
C LYS A 699 -34.29 36.32 35.61
N VAL A 700 -34.52 37.06 34.48
CA VAL A 700 -33.69 38.21 33.94
C VAL A 700 -34.40 39.44 33.29
N SER A 701 -33.69 40.59 33.06
CA SER A 701 -34.17 41.86 32.40
C SER A 701 -33.05 42.79 31.83
N ASP A 702 -33.33 43.65 30.83
CA ASP A 702 -32.47 44.71 30.22
C ASP A 702 -32.60 46.13 30.85
N GLY A 703 -33.64 46.39 31.65
CA GLY A 703 -34.00 47.72 32.17
C GLY A 703 -35.31 48.31 31.61
N SER A 704 -35.87 47.71 30.55
CA SER A 704 -37.17 48.06 29.94
C SER A 704 -38.14 46.86 29.78
N LEU A 705 -37.66 45.60 29.65
CA LEU A 705 -38.32 44.32 29.27
C LEU A 705 -37.67 43.07 30.01
N PHE A 706 -38.32 41.86 30.16
CA PHE A 706 -37.86 40.72 31.08
C PHE A 706 -38.60 39.30 31.00
N ASP A 707 -38.09 38.14 31.59
CA ASP A 707 -38.78 36.93 32.30
C ASP A 707 -37.96 35.65 32.87
N THR A 708 -38.49 34.37 33.00
CA THR A 708 -38.18 33.27 34.06
C THR A 708 -38.07 31.68 33.75
N GLN A 709 -37.58 30.76 34.68
CA GLN A 709 -37.41 29.21 34.55
C GLN A 709 -37.20 28.28 35.87
N ILE A 710 -37.20 26.89 35.91
CA ILE A 710 -37.35 25.92 37.12
C ILE A 710 -36.64 24.45 37.06
N LEU A 711 -36.34 23.65 38.17
CA LEU A 711 -35.46 22.36 38.29
C LEU A 711 -35.66 21.25 39.50
N SER A 712 -35.24 19.90 39.49
CA SER A 712 -35.48 18.71 40.53
C SER A 712 -34.47 17.40 40.73
N ILE A 713 -34.52 16.41 41.75
CA ILE A 713 -33.42 15.37 42.28
C ILE A 713 -33.69 13.83 42.91
N GLN A 714 -32.79 12.73 43.10
CA GLN A 714 -32.95 11.30 43.80
C GLN A 714 -31.73 10.19 44.17
N VAL A 715 -31.87 8.87 44.72
CA VAL A 715 -30.83 7.82 45.40
C VAL A 715 -31.05 6.16 45.41
N LEU A 716 -30.15 5.14 45.89
CA LEU A 716 -30.14 3.53 45.86
C LEU A 716 -29.43 2.51 46.98
N ASP A 717 -29.33 1.08 46.90
CA ASP A 717 -28.87 -0.05 47.94
C ASP A 717 -28.35 -1.62 47.58
N ALA A 718 -27.74 -2.58 48.46
CA ALA A 718 -27.25 -4.09 48.24
C ALA A 718 -26.67 -5.16 49.39
N ASP A 719 -26.39 -6.56 49.22
CA ASP A 719 -25.74 -7.72 50.13
C ASP A 719 -25.35 -9.20 49.45
N GLU A 720 -24.83 -10.48 49.83
CA GLU A 720 -24.25 -11.49 50.93
C GLU A 720 -23.50 -12.89 50.40
N LYS A 721 -22.92 -13.97 51.14
CA LYS A 721 -22.04 -15.22 50.67
C LYS A 721 -22.05 -16.85 51.10
N PRO A 722 -21.02 -17.65 51.70
CA PRO A 722 -20.38 -19.03 51.24
C PRO A 722 -20.15 -20.42 52.12
N GLN A 723 -19.38 -21.55 51.71
CA GLN A 723 -19.20 -22.97 52.42
C GLN A 723 -17.89 -24.01 52.44
N ASN A 724 -17.87 -25.40 52.16
CA ASN A 724 -16.98 -26.57 52.77
C ASN A 724 -16.47 -27.93 51.95
N GLN A 725 -15.70 -28.99 52.47
CA GLN A 725 -14.82 -30.14 51.82
C GLN A 725 -14.75 -31.72 52.36
N ALA A 726 -13.89 -32.74 51.88
CA ALA A 726 -13.91 -34.32 51.99
C ALA A 726 -12.57 -35.34 51.99
N PRO A 727 -12.58 -36.77 52.02
CA PRO A 727 -11.45 -37.83 52.32
C PRO A 727 -11.14 -39.23 51.49
N THR A 728 -10.23 -40.24 51.89
CA THR A 728 -9.55 -41.42 51.07
C THR A 728 -9.13 -42.93 51.61
N ILE A 729 -8.91 -44.04 50.79
CA ILE A 729 -8.67 -45.60 50.99
C ILE A 729 -7.19 -46.30 50.96
N SER A 730 -6.91 -47.53 50.40
CA SER A 730 -5.63 -48.33 50.38
C SER A 730 -4.95 -48.86 49.05
N ASN A 731 -5.64 -49.21 47.93
CA ASN A 731 -5.01 -49.67 46.64
C ASN A 731 -4.06 -48.64 45.95
N PRO A 732 -3.27 -48.96 44.91
CA PRO A 732 -2.61 -47.93 44.09
C PRO A 732 -3.62 -46.92 43.51
N GLY A 733 -3.14 -45.73 43.14
CA GLY A 733 -3.95 -44.65 42.58
C GLY A 733 -4.07 -44.67 41.05
N SER A 734 -3.24 -45.43 40.35
CA SER A 734 -3.29 -45.53 38.89
C SER A 734 -2.79 -46.88 38.34
N VAL A 735 -3.16 -47.17 37.09
CA VAL A 735 -2.72 -48.33 36.30
C VAL A 735 -2.62 -47.94 34.81
N LEU A 736 -1.70 -48.55 34.06
CA LEU A 736 -1.57 -48.39 32.61
C LEU A 736 -2.34 -49.50 31.89
N TYR A 737 -3.01 -49.15 30.79
CA TYR A 737 -3.81 -50.03 29.95
C TYR A 737 -3.53 -49.68 28.49
N TYR A 738 -3.44 -50.66 27.58
CA TYR A 738 -3.43 -50.35 26.14
C TYR A 738 -4.86 -50.31 25.63
N GLU A 739 -5.15 -49.45 24.66
CA GLU A 739 -6.47 -49.44 24.04
C GLU A 739 -6.79 -50.74 23.29
N ASN A 740 -8.03 -50.87 22.82
CA ASN A 740 -8.52 -52.02 22.04
C ASN A 740 -8.30 -53.40 22.72
N SER A 741 -7.97 -53.41 24.03
CA SER A 741 -7.50 -54.56 24.81
C SER A 741 -8.57 -55.14 25.75
N ASP A 742 -8.64 -56.47 25.88
CA ASP A 742 -9.67 -57.21 26.64
C ASP A 742 -9.21 -57.71 28.05
N ALA A 743 -8.20 -57.06 28.63
CA ALA A 743 -7.58 -57.42 29.91
C ALA A 743 -8.41 -57.04 31.17
N ILE A 744 -7.88 -57.43 32.34
CA ILE A 744 -8.39 -57.01 33.66
C ILE A 744 -7.69 -55.71 34.07
N VAL A 745 -8.42 -54.79 34.73
CA VAL A 745 -7.93 -53.44 35.05
C VAL A 745 -7.25 -53.38 36.42
N ASP A 746 -7.96 -53.69 37.53
CA ASP A 746 -7.37 -53.79 38.89
C ASP A 746 -8.22 -54.67 39.83
N ASP A 747 -7.74 -54.92 41.06
CA ASP A 747 -8.35 -55.76 42.10
C ASP A 747 -8.25 -55.05 43.49
N PHE A 748 -9.37 -54.53 44.01
CA PHE A 748 -9.39 -53.49 45.07
C PHE A 748 -9.40 -53.99 46.52
N ASN A 749 -8.63 -53.32 47.39
CA ASN A 749 -8.48 -53.61 48.82
C ASN A 749 -8.60 -52.35 49.72
N ALA A 750 -9.29 -52.42 50.87
CA ALA A 750 -9.55 -51.28 51.78
C ALA A 750 -9.59 -51.63 53.29
N VAL A 751 -9.57 -50.59 54.16
CA VAL A 751 -9.52 -50.72 55.63
C VAL A 751 -10.25 -49.56 56.31
N ASP A 752 -11.11 -49.85 57.29
CA ASP A 752 -11.71 -48.88 58.22
C ASP A 752 -11.27 -49.17 59.68
N ASN A 753 -11.63 -48.28 60.62
CA ASN A 753 -11.42 -48.41 62.06
C ASN A 753 -12.19 -49.55 62.76
N GLU A 754 -13.36 -49.99 62.27
CA GLU A 754 -14.13 -51.11 62.87
C GLU A 754 -14.54 -52.24 61.87
N ASP A 755 -14.46 -52.05 60.53
CA ASP A 755 -14.94 -53.03 59.51
C ASP A 755 -13.85 -53.66 58.59
N SER A 756 -14.17 -54.80 57.95
CA SER A 756 -13.24 -55.60 57.11
C SER A 756 -13.86 -56.27 55.86
N GLU A 757 -13.04 -56.75 54.92
CA GLU A 757 -13.48 -57.44 53.69
C GLU A 757 -14.05 -58.85 53.93
N ASP A 758 -14.88 -59.33 52.99
CA ASP A 758 -15.78 -60.49 53.12
C ASP A 758 -16.75 -60.44 54.34
N ASN A 759 -16.57 -59.50 55.27
CA ASN A 759 -17.35 -59.33 56.51
C ASN A 759 -17.22 -57.90 57.07
N GLY A 760 -18.08 -56.99 56.61
CA GLY A 760 -18.22 -55.63 57.14
C GLY A 760 -18.27 -54.58 56.03
N LEU A 761 -17.17 -54.50 55.28
CA LEU A 761 -16.99 -53.61 54.13
C LEU A 761 -17.86 -54.05 52.94
N VAL A 762 -18.38 -53.08 52.19
CA VAL A 762 -19.17 -53.29 50.96
C VAL A 762 -18.55 -52.52 49.81
N TYR A 763 -18.13 -53.23 48.77
CA TYR A 763 -17.63 -52.62 47.56
C TYR A 763 -18.76 -52.17 46.66
N SER A 764 -18.71 -50.88 46.32
CA SER A 764 -19.63 -50.21 45.42
C SER A 764 -18.86 -49.10 44.71
N PHE A 765 -19.35 -48.64 43.56
CA PHE A 765 -18.77 -47.46 42.94
C PHE A 765 -19.01 -46.23 43.83
N ASP A 766 -17.95 -45.51 44.21
CA ASP A 766 -18.06 -44.16 44.75
C ASP A 766 -18.32 -43.21 43.60
N PRO A 767 -19.23 -42.22 43.69
CA PRO A 767 -19.51 -41.29 42.60
C PRO A 767 -18.27 -40.52 42.11
N GLN A 768 -17.65 -41.11 41.10
CA GLN A 768 -16.61 -40.61 40.22
C GLN A 768 -17.16 -40.77 38.79
N PRO A 769 -16.58 -40.08 37.80
CA PRO A 769 -17.26 -39.92 36.51
C PRO A 769 -17.44 -41.24 35.75
N ASP A 770 -16.40 -42.09 35.74
CA ASP A 770 -16.24 -43.11 34.68
C ASP A 770 -16.70 -44.51 35.10
N ASN A 771 -17.23 -44.63 36.31
CA ASN A 771 -17.90 -45.83 36.84
C ASN A 771 -18.97 -46.42 35.89
N ALA A 772 -19.55 -45.58 35.02
CA ALA A 772 -20.51 -46.02 34.00
C ALA A 772 -19.88 -46.95 32.95
N LEU A 773 -18.57 -46.89 32.73
CA LEU A 773 -17.79 -47.63 31.74
C LEU A 773 -17.21 -48.93 32.31
N PHE A 774 -16.98 -49.00 33.62
CA PHE A 774 -16.39 -50.17 34.29
C PHE A 774 -17.42 -51.13 34.90
N SER A 775 -17.06 -52.40 35.06
CA SER A 775 -17.79 -53.40 35.86
C SER A 775 -16.93 -53.81 37.06
N LEU A 776 -17.49 -53.70 38.27
CA LEU A 776 -16.86 -54.03 39.55
C LEU A 776 -17.58 -55.20 40.22
N ASP A 777 -16.84 -56.20 40.72
CA ASP A 777 -17.41 -57.21 41.61
C ASP A 777 -17.58 -56.66 43.03
N SER A 778 -18.83 -56.45 43.44
CA SER A 778 -19.23 -55.93 44.75
C SER A 778 -18.83 -56.77 45.98
N VAL A 779 -18.27 -57.97 45.79
CA VAL A 779 -17.76 -58.85 46.85
C VAL A 779 -16.24 -58.98 46.78
N THR A 780 -15.65 -59.13 45.58
CA THR A 780 -14.22 -59.43 45.43
C THR A 780 -13.35 -58.26 44.97
N GLY A 781 -13.90 -57.11 44.59
CA GLY A 781 -13.11 -55.92 44.24
C GLY A 781 -12.52 -55.88 42.82
N VAL A 782 -12.75 -56.90 41.99
CA VAL A 782 -12.20 -56.98 40.61
C VAL A 782 -12.89 -55.99 39.68
N LEU A 783 -12.10 -55.24 38.90
CA LEU A 783 -12.54 -54.23 37.93
C LEU A 783 -12.18 -54.61 36.48
N ILE A 784 -13.12 -54.43 35.55
CA ILE A 784 -12.92 -54.55 34.08
C ILE A 784 -13.66 -53.46 33.32
N PHE A 785 -13.24 -53.15 32.09
CA PHE A 785 -14.01 -52.32 31.15
C PHE A 785 -15.30 -53.02 30.64
N LYS A 786 -16.27 -52.27 30.10
CA LYS A 786 -17.51 -52.79 29.47
C LYS A 786 -17.46 -52.80 27.94
N ASN A 787 -16.97 -51.71 27.36
CA ASN A 787 -16.53 -51.61 25.97
C ASN A 787 -15.00 -51.56 26.00
N LEU A 788 -14.31 -51.93 24.92
CA LEU A 788 -12.88 -51.66 24.83
C LEU A 788 -12.66 -50.13 24.85
N PRO A 789 -11.62 -49.62 25.53
CA PRO A 789 -11.20 -48.23 25.36
C PRO A 789 -10.54 -48.04 23.98
N ASP A 790 -10.46 -46.77 23.62
CA ASP A 790 -10.27 -46.11 22.33
C ASP A 790 -9.60 -44.78 22.77
N TYR A 791 -8.42 -44.44 22.24
CA TYR A 791 -7.59 -43.36 22.80
C TYR A 791 -7.86 -42.00 22.13
N GLU A 792 -8.38 -42.00 20.91
CA GLU A 792 -8.67 -40.81 20.11
C GLU A 792 -10.06 -40.26 20.48
N ASN A 793 -10.99 -41.16 20.80
CA ASN A 793 -12.34 -40.89 21.30
C ASN A 793 -12.56 -41.52 22.69
N PRO A 794 -11.82 -41.04 23.72
CA PRO A 794 -11.90 -41.59 25.07
C PRO A 794 -13.30 -41.41 25.66
N LEU A 795 -13.88 -42.51 26.14
CA LEU A 795 -15.26 -42.54 26.64
C LEU A 795 -15.40 -42.05 28.10
N ASP A 796 -14.31 -41.61 28.73
CA ASP A 796 -14.33 -40.98 30.05
C ASP A 796 -14.89 -39.56 30.01
N HIS A 797 -15.18 -39.01 31.19
CA HIS A 797 -15.98 -37.79 31.34
C HIS A 797 -15.23 -36.52 30.96
N ASN A 798 -13.92 -36.56 31.07
CA ASN A 798 -12.97 -35.48 30.87
C ASN A 798 -12.15 -35.63 29.58
N HIS A 799 -12.27 -36.77 28.88
CA HIS A 799 -11.66 -37.07 27.58
C HIS A 799 -10.12 -36.94 27.60
N ASP A 800 -9.49 -37.32 28.73
CA ASP A 800 -8.03 -37.17 28.96
C ASP A 800 -7.28 -38.52 29.00
N ASN A 801 -7.93 -39.58 28.53
CA ASN A 801 -7.45 -40.96 28.58
C ASN A 801 -7.14 -41.51 29.98
N ALA A 802 -7.52 -40.83 31.05
CA ALA A 802 -7.15 -41.17 32.42
C ALA A 802 -8.30 -41.75 33.25
N TYR A 803 -9.46 -42.07 32.64
CA TYR A 803 -10.59 -42.89 33.12
C TYR A 803 -10.67 -43.02 34.66
N ILE A 804 -11.34 -42.06 35.30
CA ILE A 804 -11.38 -41.82 36.74
C ILE A 804 -12.49 -42.66 37.39
N THR A 805 -12.11 -43.84 37.88
CA THR A 805 -13.02 -44.84 38.46
C THR A 805 -12.93 -44.88 39.98
N GLY A 806 -14.08 -44.84 40.64
CA GLY A 806 -14.19 -44.67 42.09
C GLY A 806 -14.64 -45.93 42.78
N VAL A 807 -13.83 -46.51 43.65
CA VAL A 807 -14.26 -47.61 44.52
C VAL A 807 -14.51 -47.09 45.93
N LYS A 808 -15.79 -47.11 46.32
CA LYS A 808 -16.25 -46.81 47.68
C LYS A 808 -16.06 -48.01 48.57
N VAL A 809 -15.68 -47.71 49.80
CA VAL A 809 -15.98 -48.58 50.93
C VAL A 809 -16.69 -47.76 52.00
N CYS A 810 -17.82 -48.26 52.47
CA CYS A 810 -18.51 -47.72 53.64
C CYS A 810 -18.21 -48.59 54.86
N ASP A 811 -18.12 -47.96 56.02
CA ASP A 811 -18.29 -48.65 57.30
C ASP A 811 -19.77 -48.97 57.56
N SER A 812 -20.03 -49.71 58.64
CA SER A 812 -21.38 -50.11 59.04
C SER A 812 -22.16 -49.07 59.89
N ASP A 813 -21.54 -47.96 60.29
CA ASP A 813 -22.17 -46.83 61.02
C ASP A 813 -22.57 -45.66 60.09
N GLY A 814 -22.13 -45.67 58.83
CA GLY A 814 -22.51 -44.74 57.77
C GLY A 814 -21.53 -43.61 57.50
N ALA A 815 -20.30 -43.67 58.03
CA ALA A 815 -19.20 -42.94 57.42
C ALA A 815 -18.63 -43.79 56.28
N CYS A 816 -18.17 -43.13 55.22
CA CYS A 816 -17.67 -43.82 54.04
C CYS A 816 -16.48 -43.08 53.46
N VAL A 817 -15.69 -43.83 52.70
CA VAL A 817 -14.46 -43.36 52.13
C VAL A 817 -14.26 -43.97 50.73
N ALA A 818 -13.46 -43.33 49.88
CA ALA A 818 -13.27 -43.71 48.50
C ALA A 818 -11.78 -43.92 48.16
N ARG A 819 -11.50 -44.72 47.15
CA ARG A 819 -10.29 -44.59 46.32
C ARG A 819 -10.74 -44.24 44.91
N VAL A 820 -10.11 -43.20 44.36
CA VAL A 820 -10.03 -43.01 42.92
C VAL A 820 -8.88 -43.87 42.40
N LEU A 821 -9.14 -44.63 41.35
CA LEU A 821 -8.14 -45.22 40.47
C LEU A 821 -8.22 -44.47 39.13
N ILE A 822 -7.05 -44.15 38.59
CA ILE A 822 -6.87 -43.52 37.28
C ILE A 822 -6.39 -44.61 36.33
N VAL A 823 -7.17 -44.93 35.30
CA VAL A 823 -6.84 -45.98 34.33
C VAL A 823 -6.34 -45.30 33.06
N SER A 824 -5.03 -45.02 33.02
CA SER A 824 -4.41 -44.36 31.87
C SER A 824 -4.31 -45.32 30.69
N VAL A 825 -5.04 -45.01 29.62
CA VAL A 825 -5.00 -45.71 28.33
C VAL A 825 -3.74 -45.28 27.56
N LEU A 826 -3.33 -46.08 26.57
CA LEU A 826 -2.16 -45.87 25.71
C LEU A 826 -2.52 -46.14 24.25
N ASP A 827 -2.47 -45.05 23.50
CA ASP A 827 -2.22 -44.77 22.06
C ASP A 827 -1.60 -45.91 21.22
N VAL A 828 -2.06 -46.06 19.95
CA VAL A 828 -1.68 -47.14 19.02
C VAL A 828 -1.28 -46.70 17.60
N ASP A 829 -1.17 -45.40 17.29
CA ASP A 829 -0.65 -44.85 16.01
C ASP A 829 -1.49 -45.25 14.76
N GLU A 830 -2.51 -44.43 14.50
CA GLU A 830 -3.60 -44.66 13.54
C GLU A 830 -3.37 -44.01 12.14
N ASP A 831 -4.40 -44.13 11.29
CA ASP A 831 -4.53 -43.67 9.90
C ASP A 831 -6.03 -43.34 9.75
N ASN A 832 -6.42 -42.11 10.12
CA ASN A 832 -7.80 -41.80 10.51
C ASN A 832 -8.72 -41.36 9.35
N ASP A 833 -8.22 -40.64 8.35
CA ASP A 833 -8.99 -40.23 7.17
C ASP A 833 -8.83 -41.16 5.95
N HIS A 834 -7.73 -41.92 5.90
CA HIS A 834 -7.34 -42.90 4.90
C HIS A 834 -6.70 -42.36 3.60
N ASP A 835 -5.96 -41.25 3.66
CA ASP A 835 -5.03 -40.84 2.58
C ASP A 835 -3.88 -41.87 2.40
N GLY A 836 -3.33 -42.38 3.51
CA GLY A 836 -2.21 -43.32 3.57
C GLY A 836 -0.94 -42.76 4.23
N LEU A 837 -0.97 -41.53 4.73
CA LEU A 837 -0.11 -41.01 5.79
C LEU A 837 -0.52 -41.67 7.14
N MET A 838 -0.12 -41.13 8.28
CA MET A 838 -0.41 -41.70 9.61
C MET A 838 -0.51 -40.56 10.62
N ASP A 839 -1.34 -40.71 11.66
CA ASP A 839 -1.63 -39.66 12.64
C ASP A 839 -0.36 -39.04 13.29
N SER A 840 0.70 -39.84 13.49
CA SER A 840 1.97 -39.36 14.05
C SER A 840 2.92 -38.68 13.05
N ALA A 841 2.67 -38.82 11.74
CA ALA A 841 3.38 -38.14 10.66
C ALA A 841 2.70 -36.82 10.29
N GLU A 842 1.38 -36.81 10.12
CA GLU A 842 0.57 -35.60 9.92
C GLU A 842 0.85 -34.57 11.02
N LYS A 843 0.74 -35.01 12.28
CA LYS A 843 1.03 -34.22 13.47
C LYS A 843 2.49 -33.76 13.61
N PHE A 844 3.41 -34.31 12.83
CA PHE A 844 4.81 -33.88 12.80
C PHE A 844 5.07 -32.78 11.75
N ILE A 845 4.29 -32.76 10.67
CA ILE A 845 4.43 -31.80 9.56
C ILE A 845 3.43 -30.64 9.64
N GLY A 846 2.25 -30.85 10.22
CA GLY A 846 1.21 -29.83 10.46
C GLY A 846 -0.17 -30.15 9.86
N THR A 847 -0.30 -31.25 9.11
CA THR A 847 -1.53 -31.61 8.40
C THR A 847 -2.62 -32.25 9.29
N ASN A 848 -3.81 -32.47 8.72
CA ASN A 848 -5.06 -32.59 9.46
C ASN A 848 -5.64 -34.01 9.53
N LEU A 849 -5.42 -34.66 10.69
CA LEU A 849 -5.88 -35.98 11.22
C LEU A 849 -7.30 -36.50 10.87
N TRP A 850 -8.13 -35.73 10.18
CA TRP A 850 -9.50 -36.07 9.81
C TRP A 850 -9.88 -35.63 8.39
N ASN A 851 -8.93 -35.14 7.59
CA ASN A 851 -9.16 -34.43 6.34
C ASN A 851 -7.94 -34.44 5.40
N TRP A 852 -7.83 -35.55 4.66
CA TRP A 852 -6.97 -35.95 3.52
C TRP A 852 -6.56 -34.92 2.45
N ASP A 853 -6.96 -33.66 2.58
CA ASP A 853 -6.91 -32.55 1.61
C ASP A 853 -6.87 -31.27 2.47
N SER A 854 -5.72 -31.05 3.13
CA SER A 854 -5.62 -30.25 4.37
C SER A 854 -5.94 -28.75 4.20
N ASP A 855 -5.44 -28.12 3.15
CA ASP A 855 -5.72 -26.74 2.73
C ASP A 855 -7.01 -26.62 1.90
N GLY A 856 -7.46 -27.70 1.25
CA GLY A 856 -8.67 -27.75 0.44
C GLY A 856 -8.46 -27.39 -1.04
N ASP A 857 -7.31 -27.71 -1.64
CA ASP A 857 -7.07 -27.55 -3.07
C ASP A 857 -7.59 -28.71 -3.93
N GLY A 858 -7.71 -29.93 -3.39
CA GLY A 858 -8.17 -31.13 -4.08
C GLY A 858 -7.10 -32.15 -4.52
N LEU A 859 -5.84 -32.00 -4.12
CA LEU A 859 -4.85 -33.09 -4.05
C LEU A 859 -5.01 -33.90 -2.75
N ASP A 860 -3.98 -34.63 -2.30
CA ASP A 860 -4.03 -35.34 -1.01
C ASP A 860 -2.68 -35.31 -0.28
N ASP A 861 -2.73 -35.08 1.04
CA ASP A 861 -1.57 -34.76 1.87
C ASP A 861 -0.38 -35.71 1.63
N LEU A 862 -0.63 -37.00 1.36
CA LEU A 862 0.39 -38.00 1.01
C LEU A 862 1.12 -37.73 -0.32
N ASN A 863 0.43 -37.30 -1.37
CA ASN A 863 1.01 -36.99 -2.69
C ASN A 863 1.96 -35.78 -2.61
N GLU A 864 1.53 -34.70 -1.96
CA GLU A 864 2.30 -33.46 -1.77
C GLU A 864 3.43 -33.63 -0.75
N VAL A 865 3.19 -34.26 0.40
CA VAL A 865 4.24 -34.44 1.43
C VAL A 865 5.32 -35.41 0.95
N HIS A 866 4.92 -36.54 0.35
CA HIS A 866 5.73 -37.63 -0.21
C HIS A 866 6.79 -38.30 0.71
N ASP A 867 7.68 -37.55 1.39
CA ASP A 867 8.53 -38.01 2.50
C ASP A 867 8.37 -37.05 3.70
N PRO A 868 7.63 -37.44 4.76
CA PRO A 868 7.37 -36.59 5.94
C PRO A 868 8.61 -36.18 6.76
N THR A 869 9.83 -36.46 6.30
CA THR A 869 11.09 -35.97 6.90
C THR A 869 11.83 -34.94 6.03
N GLU A 870 11.48 -34.83 4.76
CA GLU A 870 11.91 -33.80 3.80
C GLU A 870 10.69 -33.50 2.88
N PRO A 871 9.60 -32.89 3.42
CA PRO A 871 8.38 -32.58 2.66
C PRO A 871 8.65 -31.62 1.50
N LEU A 872 7.71 -31.56 0.55
CA LEU A 872 7.77 -30.59 -0.52
C LEU A 872 7.45 -29.17 -0.04
N ASP A 873 7.88 -28.23 -0.87
CA ASP A 873 7.92 -26.79 -0.70
C ASP A 873 8.33 -26.35 -2.11
N HIS A 874 7.39 -25.88 -2.96
CA HIS A 874 7.66 -25.55 -4.37
C HIS A 874 8.04 -24.08 -4.62
N ASP A 875 7.53 -23.10 -3.89
CA ASP A 875 7.92 -21.67 -4.04
C ASP A 875 9.14 -21.22 -3.16
N LYS A 876 9.34 -21.79 -1.96
CA LYS A 876 10.24 -21.38 -0.85
C LYS A 876 9.79 -20.18 0.01
N ASP A 877 8.51 -19.99 0.23
CA ASP A 877 7.92 -19.20 1.33
C ASP A 877 8.35 -19.78 2.70
N GLY A 878 8.12 -21.09 2.89
CA GLY A 878 8.37 -21.81 4.14
C GLY A 878 7.14 -22.45 4.78
N LEU A 879 5.97 -22.37 4.15
CA LEU A 879 4.94 -23.42 4.19
C LEU A 879 5.43 -24.69 3.46
N ILE A 880 4.57 -25.70 3.38
CA ILE A 880 4.74 -26.93 2.58
C ILE A 880 3.51 -27.08 1.71
N ASP A 881 3.65 -27.71 0.54
CA ASP A 881 2.59 -27.91 -0.46
C ASP A 881 1.23 -28.27 0.18
N ALA A 882 1.17 -29.36 0.96
CA ALA A 882 -0.03 -29.83 1.70
C ALA A 882 -0.56 -28.93 2.84
N LEU A 883 -0.15 -27.67 2.90
CA LEU A 883 -0.64 -26.62 3.77
C LEU A 883 -0.73 -25.25 3.05
N ASP A 884 -0.40 -25.16 1.76
CA ASP A 884 -0.37 -23.92 0.98
C ASP A 884 -1.29 -24.00 -0.25
N PRO A 885 -2.43 -23.29 -0.27
CA PRO A 885 -3.40 -23.34 -1.38
C PRO A 885 -2.92 -22.81 -2.75
N ASP A 886 -1.64 -22.48 -2.94
CA ASP A 886 -0.98 -21.65 -3.98
C ASP A 886 0.48 -22.15 -4.16
N ASP A 887 0.64 -23.40 -4.62
CA ASP A 887 1.85 -24.26 -4.50
C ASP A 887 3.17 -23.65 -5.03
N ASP A 888 3.09 -22.86 -6.12
CA ASP A 888 4.23 -22.15 -6.74
C ASP A 888 4.25 -20.63 -6.40
N GLY A 889 3.24 -20.19 -5.64
CA GLY A 889 3.03 -18.84 -5.17
C GLY A 889 2.64 -17.84 -6.26
N ASP A 890 2.17 -18.23 -7.45
CA ASP A 890 1.86 -17.32 -8.55
C ASP A 890 0.63 -16.41 -8.36
N THR A 891 -0.16 -16.66 -7.30
CA THR A 891 -1.44 -16.00 -6.94
C THR A 891 -2.72 -16.61 -7.51
N ILE A 892 -2.63 -17.67 -8.31
CA ILE A 892 -3.75 -18.58 -8.56
C ILE A 892 -3.72 -19.69 -7.51
N LEU A 893 -4.90 -20.06 -7.00
CA LEU A 893 -4.98 -21.17 -6.04
C LEU A 893 -5.05 -22.50 -6.79
N THR A 894 -4.12 -23.43 -6.51
CA THR A 894 -3.86 -24.73 -7.20
C THR A 894 -5.11 -25.44 -7.71
N LYS A 895 -6.20 -25.44 -6.93
CA LYS A 895 -7.53 -25.97 -7.27
C LYS A 895 -8.13 -25.47 -8.59
N TYR A 896 -7.62 -24.37 -9.15
CA TYR A 896 -8.07 -23.77 -10.41
C TYR A 896 -7.18 -24.15 -11.61
N GLU A 897 -5.94 -24.57 -11.39
CA GLU A 897 -5.02 -25.14 -12.40
C GLU A 897 -5.49 -26.50 -12.92
N MET A 898 -6.30 -27.22 -12.13
CA MET A 898 -6.73 -28.61 -12.37
C MET A 898 -5.61 -29.64 -12.09
N PRO A 899 -5.19 -29.81 -10.82
CA PRO A 899 -4.13 -30.73 -10.42
C PRO A 899 -4.57 -32.20 -10.47
N ASP A 900 -5.86 -32.49 -10.21
CA ASP A 900 -6.53 -33.74 -10.63
C ASP A 900 -7.76 -33.43 -11.52
N PRO A 901 -7.62 -33.45 -12.86
CA PRO A 901 -8.72 -33.26 -13.81
C PRO A 901 -9.77 -34.39 -13.84
N ASN A 902 -9.49 -35.54 -13.21
CA ASN A 902 -10.26 -36.77 -13.38
C ASN A 902 -10.98 -37.24 -12.10
N GLY A 903 -10.47 -36.88 -10.92
CA GLY A 903 -11.03 -37.15 -9.61
C GLY A 903 -10.76 -38.58 -9.12
N ASP A 904 -9.52 -39.07 -9.29
CA ASP A 904 -9.06 -40.35 -8.72
C ASP A 904 -7.79 -40.30 -7.86
N HIS A 905 -7.37 -39.09 -7.45
CA HIS A 905 -6.32 -38.81 -6.45
C HIS A 905 -4.90 -39.27 -6.90
N ASP A 906 -4.57 -38.99 -8.16
CA ASP A 906 -3.28 -39.29 -8.78
C ASP A 906 -2.91 -38.12 -9.72
N PRO A 907 -2.05 -37.16 -9.30
CA PRO A 907 -1.70 -35.98 -10.12
C PRO A 907 -0.97 -36.30 -11.43
N ALA A 908 -0.77 -37.58 -11.77
CA ALA A 908 -0.18 -38.01 -13.04
C ALA A 908 -1.04 -37.74 -14.30
N ASP A 909 -2.23 -37.14 -14.18
CA ASP A 909 -2.96 -36.52 -15.32
C ASP A 909 -3.39 -35.06 -15.13
N ALA A 910 -2.67 -34.31 -14.26
CA ALA A 910 -2.71 -32.86 -14.12
C ALA A 910 -2.60 -32.08 -15.45
N ARG A 911 -2.97 -30.79 -15.41
CA ARG A 911 -2.75 -29.86 -16.53
C ARG A 911 -1.22 -29.67 -16.75
N ASP A 912 -0.85 -29.53 -18.02
CA ASP A 912 0.52 -29.35 -18.56
C ASP A 912 0.33 -28.63 -19.90
N ILE A 913 0.18 -27.29 -19.88
CA ILE A 913 -0.30 -26.51 -21.03
C ILE A 913 0.78 -26.33 -22.10
N ASP A 914 2.03 -25.99 -21.76
CA ASP A 914 3.14 -25.82 -22.70
C ASP A 914 3.77 -27.15 -23.18
N HIS A 915 3.66 -28.22 -22.37
CA HIS A 915 4.24 -29.56 -22.57
C HIS A 915 5.77 -29.70 -22.29
N ASP A 916 6.34 -28.90 -21.37
CA ASP A 916 7.65 -29.12 -20.74
C ASP A 916 7.65 -30.41 -19.90
N GLY A 917 6.61 -30.57 -19.07
CA GLY A 917 6.44 -31.68 -18.14
C GLY A 917 6.62 -31.32 -16.66
N ILE A 918 6.57 -30.03 -16.31
CA ILE A 918 6.10 -29.54 -15.02
C ILE A 918 4.56 -29.32 -15.18
N PRO A 919 3.71 -29.69 -14.20
CA PRO A 919 2.29 -29.32 -14.24
C PRO A 919 2.07 -27.83 -14.00
N ASP A 920 1.01 -27.26 -14.58
CA ASP A 920 0.64 -25.84 -14.45
C ASP A 920 0.73 -25.32 -13.00
N TYR A 921 0.17 -26.08 -12.05
CA TYR A 921 0.16 -25.72 -10.61
C TYR A 921 1.53 -25.72 -9.91
N LEU A 922 2.60 -26.07 -10.62
CA LEU A 922 3.97 -26.09 -10.15
C LEU A 922 4.91 -25.27 -11.07
N ASP A 923 4.39 -24.53 -12.06
CA ASP A 923 5.20 -23.76 -13.02
C ASP A 923 4.79 -22.28 -13.17
N THR A 924 5.62 -21.40 -12.61
CA THR A 924 5.43 -19.95 -12.53
C THR A 924 5.37 -19.17 -13.86
N ASP A 925 5.46 -19.85 -15.01
CA ASP A 925 5.57 -19.37 -16.40
C ASP A 925 4.74 -20.35 -17.27
N ASP A 926 3.44 -20.46 -16.94
CA ASP A 926 2.52 -21.57 -17.25
C ASP A 926 2.54 -21.98 -18.76
N ASP A 927 2.57 -20.99 -19.66
CA ASP A 927 2.60 -21.17 -21.12
C ASP A 927 4.00 -21.06 -21.78
N ASN A 928 5.03 -20.84 -20.95
CA ASN A 928 6.44 -20.67 -21.30
C ASN A 928 6.71 -19.45 -22.21
N ASP A 929 5.98 -18.34 -22.07
CA ASP A 929 6.21 -17.08 -22.80
C ASP A 929 7.29 -16.14 -22.26
N THR A 930 7.86 -16.45 -21.10
CA THR A 930 8.89 -15.68 -20.37
C THR A 930 8.38 -14.53 -19.53
N ILE A 931 7.07 -14.28 -19.46
CA ILE A 931 6.43 -13.57 -18.36
C ILE A 931 5.99 -14.58 -17.30
N LEU A 932 6.16 -14.24 -16.02
CA LEU A 932 5.62 -15.09 -14.95
C LEU A 932 4.12 -14.80 -14.75
N THR A 933 3.29 -15.84 -14.66
CA THR A 933 1.82 -15.80 -14.54
C THR A 933 1.32 -14.69 -13.62
N ARG A 934 1.94 -14.55 -12.44
CA ARG A 934 1.71 -13.51 -11.42
C ARG A 934 1.71 -12.05 -11.91
N TYR A 935 2.28 -11.74 -13.06
CA TYR A 935 2.31 -10.39 -13.65
C TYR A 935 1.21 -10.16 -14.69
N GLU A 936 0.46 -11.20 -15.04
CA GLU A 936 -0.44 -11.20 -16.19
C GLU A 936 -1.87 -10.80 -15.85
N ALA A 937 -2.11 -10.54 -14.55
CA ALA A 937 -3.44 -10.42 -13.96
C ALA A 937 -4.32 -11.67 -14.20
N PRO A 938 -3.84 -12.87 -13.80
CA PRO A 938 -4.65 -14.11 -13.80
C PRO A 938 -5.82 -13.99 -12.80
N ASP A 939 -5.63 -13.24 -11.72
CA ASP A 939 -6.72 -12.69 -10.90
C ASP A 939 -6.59 -11.16 -10.84
N ALA A 940 -7.56 -10.45 -11.43
CA ALA A 940 -7.57 -8.99 -11.49
C ALA A 940 -8.12 -8.32 -10.20
N ASN A 941 -8.62 -9.12 -9.25
CA ASN A 941 -9.31 -8.65 -8.04
C ASN A 941 -8.60 -9.08 -6.73
N GLY A 942 -7.84 -10.16 -6.74
CA GLY A 942 -7.04 -10.67 -5.62
C GLY A 942 -7.88 -11.41 -4.58
N ASP A 943 -8.80 -12.29 -5.01
CA ASP A 943 -9.50 -13.25 -4.16
C ASP A 943 -9.11 -14.72 -4.39
N GLY A 944 -8.08 -14.97 -5.22
CA GLY A 944 -7.50 -16.27 -5.51
C GLY A 944 -8.29 -17.07 -6.55
N ILE A 945 -9.04 -16.39 -7.43
CA ILE A 945 -9.96 -17.03 -8.36
C ILE A 945 -9.79 -16.42 -9.77
N PRO A 946 -9.34 -17.18 -10.79
CA PRO A 946 -9.14 -16.67 -12.16
C PRO A 946 -10.47 -16.52 -12.94
N ALA A 947 -11.51 -16.03 -12.27
CA ALA A 947 -12.84 -15.79 -12.84
C ALA A 947 -12.99 -14.40 -13.49
N ASP A 948 -12.04 -13.49 -13.25
CA ASP A 948 -11.86 -12.22 -13.97
C ASP A 948 -10.42 -11.97 -14.44
N ALA A 949 -9.71 -13.07 -14.75
CA ALA A 949 -8.44 -13.08 -15.47
C ALA A 949 -8.44 -12.18 -16.72
N ARG A 950 -7.24 -11.72 -17.12
CA ARG A 950 -7.03 -11.05 -18.41
C ARG A 950 -7.35 -12.04 -19.56
N ASP A 951 -7.97 -11.51 -20.60
CA ASP A 951 -8.37 -12.19 -21.85
C ASP A 951 -8.29 -11.09 -22.93
N THR A 952 -7.11 -10.92 -23.53
CA THR A 952 -6.74 -9.75 -24.34
C THR A 952 -7.36 -9.75 -25.75
N ASP A 953 -7.34 -10.88 -26.46
CA ASP A 953 -7.93 -11.00 -27.80
C ASP A 953 -9.46 -11.32 -27.81
N LEU A 954 -9.98 -11.88 -26.70
CA LEU A 954 -11.36 -12.37 -26.49
C LEU A 954 -11.70 -13.72 -27.16
N ASP A 955 -10.74 -14.62 -27.32
CA ASP A 955 -10.91 -16.04 -27.70
C ASP A 955 -11.64 -16.84 -26.61
N SER A 956 -11.41 -16.51 -25.33
CA SER A 956 -11.73 -17.26 -24.10
C SER A 956 -10.64 -18.23 -23.60
N MET A 957 -9.39 -18.07 -24.03
CA MET A 957 -8.22 -18.44 -23.23
C MET A 957 -7.81 -17.20 -22.40
N PRO A 958 -7.45 -17.34 -21.12
CA PRO A 958 -6.76 -16.26 -20.40
C PRO A 958 -5.35 -16.05 -20.92
N ASP A 959 -4.84 -14.83 -20.78
CA ASP A 959 -3.51 -14.42 -21.24
C ASP A 959 -2.39 -15.38 -20.77
N TYR A 960 -2.36 -15.69 -19.47
CA TYR A 960 -1.39 -16.63 -18.86
C TYR A 960 -1.46 -18.09 -19.33
N LEU A 961 -2.37 -18.41 -20.27
CA LEU A 961 -2.52 -19.73 -20.89
C LEU A 961 -2.43 -19.67 -22.42
N ASP A 962 -2.09 -18.53 -23.04
CA ASP A 962 -2.00 -18.37 -24.49
C ASP A 962 -0.79 -17.55 -24.96
N ALA A 963 0.27 -18.27 -25.36
CA ALA A 963 1.58 -17.74 -25.75
C ALA A 963 1.63 -16.89 -27.05
N ASP A 964 0.52 -16.28 -27.44
CA ASP A 964 0.24 -15.43 -28.61
C ASP A 964 -0.87 -14.45 -28.16
N ASP A 965 -0.59 -13.70 -27.08
CA ASP A 965 -1.53 -13.03 -26.15
C ASP A 965 -2.56 -12.08 -26.82
N ASP A 966 -2.17 -11.45 -27.94
CA ASP A 966 -3.01 -10.56 -28.77
C ASP A 966 -3.58 -11.25 -30.04
N ASN A 967 -3.13 -12.47 -30.33
CA ASN A 967 -3.49 -13.33 -31.46
C ASN A 967 -3.18 -12.75 -32.86
N ASP A 968 -2.15 -11.89 -32.96
CA ASP A 968 -1.46 -11.47 -34.20
C ASP A 968 -0.95 -12.68 -35.02
N GLY A 969 -0.45 -13.70 -34.31
CA GLY A 969 0.30 -14.82 -34.87
C GLY A 969 1.82 -14.72 -34.68
N SER A 970 2.26 -13.90 -33.72
CA SER A 970 3.63 -13.73 -33.25
C SER A 970 3.65 -14.06 -31.75
N PRO A 971 4.22 -15.21 -31.34
CA PRO A 971 4.22 -15.59 -29.94
C PRO A 971 4.87 -14.54 -29.04
N THR A 972 4.26 -14.19 -27.92
CA THR A 972 4.66 -13.10 -27.00
C THR A 972 6.17 -13.06 -26.77
N LYS A 973 6.76 -14.22 -26.46
CA LYS A 973 8.21 -14.46 -26.27
C LYS A 973 9.15 -13.94 -27.39
N ASP A 974 8.68 -13.81 -28.64
CA ASP A 974 9.47 -13.27 -29.76
C ASP A 974 9.37 -11.72 -29.88
N GLU A 975 8.49 -11.06 -29.12
CA GLU A 975 8.19 -9.62 -29.21
C GLU A 975 8.99 -8.72 -28.25
N GLN A 976 9.68 -9.34 -27.28
CA GLN A 976 10.39 -8.71 -26.15
C GLN A 976 9.46 -8.21 -25.02
N PRO A 977 8.67 -9.11 -24.41
CA PRO A 977 7.81 -8.79 -23.27
C PRO A 977 8.65 -8.57 -22.00
N ASP A 978 9.73 -9.33 -21.82
CA ASP A 978 10.83 -9.05 -20.88
C ASP A 978 12.18 -8.91 -21.64
N PRO A 979 12.65 -7.68 -21.89
CA PRO A 979 13.98 -7.44 -22.46
C PRO A 979 15.18 -7.70 -21.52
N ASN A 980 14.95 -7.93 -20.23
CA ASN A 980 15.98 -7.97 -19.19
C ASN A 980 16.26 -9.39 -18.64
N GLY A 981 15.26 -10.26 -18.59
CA GLY A 981 15.35 -11.67 -18.20
C GLY A 981 15.17 -11.89 -16.69
N ASP A 982 14.21 -11.21 -16.07
CA ASP A 982 13.74 -11.44 -14.70
C ASP A 982 12.23 -11.75 -14.55
N GLY A 983 11.51 -11.90 -15.67
CA GLY A 983 10.13 -12.38 -15.74
C GLY A 983 9.05 -11.33 -15.50
N ASN A 984 9.42 -10.06 -15.33
CA ASN A 984 8.52 -8.94 -15.07
C ASN A 984 8.40 -8.00 -16.30
N PRO A 985 7.20 -7.77 -16.85
CA PRO A 985 6.99 -6.92 -18.04
C PRO A 985 7.10 -5.40 -17.76
N ASP A 986 7.57 -4.96 -16.58
CA ASP A 986 7.85 -3.55 -16.24
C ASP A 986 8.76 -2.81 -17.24
N ASP A 987 9.61 -3.53 -18.02
CA ASP A 987 10.42 -2.96 -19.10
C ASP A 987 10.12 -3.50 -20.51
N ALA A 988 8.94 -4.10 -20.70
CA ALA A 988 8.37 -4.51 -22.01
C ALA A 988 8.43 -3.42 -23.08
N VAL A 989 8.50 -3.85 -24.35
CA VAL A 989 8.49 -2.94 -25.50
C VAL A 989 7.08 -2.45 -25.83
N ASP A 990 6.97 -1.14 -26.13
CA ASP A 990 5.80 -0.41 -26.65
C ASP A 990 6.33 0.37 -27.88
N ASP A 991 6.30 -0.25 -29.07
CA ASP A 991 7.09 0.22 -30.24
C ASP A 991 6.42 1.43 -30.97
N ASP A 992 5.10 1.57 -30.87
CA ASP A 992 4.29 2.73 -31.28
C ASP A 992 4.25 3.89 -30.24
N ASN A 993 4.52 3.58 -28.96
CA ASN A 993 4.46 4.47 -27.80
C ASN A 993 3.03 4.95 -27.43
N ASN A 994 2.00 4.12 -27.56
CA ASN A 994 0.64 4.48 -27.10
C ASN A 994 0.37 4.18 -25.61
N GLY A 995 1.16 3.31 -24.98
CA GLY A 995 1.06 2.96 -23.56
C GLY A 995 0.45 1.60 -23.25
N TYR A 996 0.30 0.72 -24.24
CA TYR A 996 0.20 -0.73 -24.08
C TYR A 996 1.54 -1.36 -24.54
N PRO A 997 2.04 -2.43 -23.89
CA PRO A 997 3.09 -3.27 -24.47
C PRO A 997 2.66 -3.84 -25.81
N SER A 998 3.58 -4.08 -26.75
CA SER A 998 3.27 -4.59 -28.09
C SER A 998 2.53 -5.93 -28.03
N TYR A 999 2.94 -6.84 -27.13
CA TYR A 999 2.27 -8.12 -26.89
C TYR A 999 0.85 -8.02 -26.34
N LEU A 1000 0.38 -6.82 -25.98
CA LEU A 1000 -0.99 -6.54 -25.53
C LEU A 1000 -1.75 -5.57 -26.46
N ASP A 1001 -1.21 -5.27 -27.65
CA ASP A 1001 -1.81 -4.30 -28.58
C ASP A 1001 -2.21 -4.90 -29.95
N ILE A 1002 -3.38 -5.55 -29.92
CA ILE A 1002 -4.24 -5.96 -31.06
C ILE A 1002 -4.46 -4.92 -32.17
N SER A 1003 -3.91 -3.71 -32.05
CA SER A 1003 -3.99 -2.62 -33.03
C SER A 1003 -2.65 -2.22 -33.68
N GLU A 1004 -1.50 -2.73 -33.21
CA GLU A 1004 -0.17 -2.48 -33.78
C GLU A 1004 0.03 -3.19 -35.14
N ASP A 1005 -0.30 -4.48 -35.32
CA ASP A 1005 -0.13 -5.17 -36.63
C ASP A 1005 -1.19 -4.84 -37.70
N LEU A 1006 -1.73 -3.62 -37.72
CA LEU A 1006 -2.47 -3.10 -38.87
C LEU A 1006 -1.51 -2.79 -40.04
N THR A 1007 -0.98 -3.83 -40.69
CA THR A 1007 0.09 -3.70 -41.69
C THR A 1007 -0.38 -3.56 -43.15
N VAL A 1008 0.12 -2.51 -43.83
CA VAL A 1008 -0.07 -2.32 -45.30
C VAL A 1008 1.24 -2.48 -46.07
N GLY A 1009 1.23 -3.40 -47.03
CA GLY A 1009 2.36 -3.78 -47.85
C GLY A 1009 2.50 -3.00 -49.17
N VAL A 1010 3.69 -2.46 -49.43
CA VAL A 1010 4.07 -1.85 -50.72
C VAL A 1010 5.45 -2.32 -51.21
N GLU A 1011 5.60 -2.46 -52.53
CA GLU A 1011 6.89 -2.58 -53.21
C GLU A 1011 7.10 -1.28 -54.00
N VAL A 1012 8.18 -0.53 -53.80
CA VAL A 1012 8.34 0.81 -54.39
C VAL A 1012 9.66 0.92 -55.16
N ARG A 1013 9.65 1.61 -56.32
CA ARG A 1013 10.84 1.82 -57.15
C ARG A 1013 10.97 3.29 -57.56
N ALA A 1014 12.16 3.90 -57.46
CA ALA A 1014 12.41 5.29 -57.82
C ALA A 1014 13.85 5.50 -58.37
N PHE A 1015 14.09 6.64 -59.03
CA PHE A 1015 15.44 7.05 -59.46
C PHE A 1015 15.67 8.53 -59.14
N LEU A 1016 16.91 8.88 -58.79
CA LEU A 1016 17.35 10.23 -58.40
C LEU A 1016 18.17 10.90 -59.52
N ASN A 1017 17.88 12.17 -59.82
CA ASN A 1017 18.52 12.93 -60.89
C ASN A 1017 19.86 13.50 -60.45
N GLY A 1018 20.95 12.84 -60.85
CA GLY A 1018 22.30 13.16 -60.44
C GLY A 1018 23.08 11.88 -60.23
N ALA A 1019 22.52 10.99 -59.40
CA ALA A 1019 23.03 9.63 -59.20
C ALA A 1019 22.74 8.70 -60.40
N TYR A 1020 21.60 8.85 -61.08
CA TYR A 1020 21.21 7.97 -62.21
C TYR A 1020 22.01 8.22 -63.49
N ASP A 1021 22.75 7.20 -63.95
CA ASP A 1021 23.42 7.18 -65.25
C ASP A 1021 22.60 6.37 -66.29
N SER A 1022 22.12 7.06 -67.33
CA SER A 1022 21.38 6.42 -68.44
C SER A 1022 22.25 5.55 -69.35
N THR A 1023 23.58 5.53 -69.17
CA THR A 1023 24.49 4.62 -69.89
C THR A 1023 24.51 3.21 -69.28
N THR A 1024 24.45 3.10 -67.95
CA THR A 1024 24.39 1.84 -67.20
C THR A 1024 22.95 1.41 -66.88
N GLY A 1025 22.03 2.37 -66.75
CA GLY A 1025 20.64 2.13 -66.32
C GLY A 1025 20.51 1.95 -64.81
N MET A 1026 21.46 2.47 -64.04
CA MET A 1026 21.54 2.37 -62.58
C MET A 1026 21.91 3.72 -61.97
N MET A 1027 21.61 3.91 -60.69
CA MET A 1027 22.22 4.98 -59.88
C MET A 1027 23.63 4.60 -59.44
N ASP A 1028 24.49 5.57 -59.13
CA ASP A 1028 25.77 5.37 -58.46
C ASP A 1028 25.62 5.32 -56.92
N ASP A 1029 26.43 4.46 -56.28
CA ASP A 1029 26.43 4.14 -54.84
C ASP A 1029 27.56 4.85 -54.07
N ASP A 1030 28.04 6.00 -54.56
CA ASP A 1030 29.28 6.59 -54.04
C ASP A 1030 29.19 7.03 -52.57
N LEU A 1031 28.02 7.45 -52.07
CA LEU A 1031 27.79 7.67 -50.63
C LEU A 1031 27.99 6.40 -49.80
N GLY A 1032 27.40 5.27 -50.22
CA GLY A 1032 27.55 3.97 -49.55
C GLY A 1032 28.99 3.47 -49.63
N ARG A 1033 29.58 3.53 -50.84
CA ARG A 1033 30.96 3.13 -51.14
C ARG A 1033 32.02 3.97 -50.42
N LEU A 1034 31.69 5.19 -50.00
CA LEU A 1034 32.55 6.05 -49.17
C LEU A 1034 32.27 5.94 -47.66
N GLY A 1035 31.23 5.20 -47.25
CA GLY A 1035 30.84 5.04 -45.85
C GLY A 1035 30.21 6.30 -45.26
N PHE A 1036 29.38 7.00 -46.04
CA PHE A 1036 28.75 8.28 -45.65
C PHE A 1036 27.26 8.20 -45.39
N ILE A 1037 26.53 7.20 -45.92
CA ILE A 1037 25.13 7.00 -45.52
C ILE A 1037 25.11 6.69 -44.01
N PRO A 1038 24.30 7.40 -43.19
CA PRO A 1038 24.21 7.13 -41.76
C PRO A 1038 23.48 5.81 -41.52
N ASP A 1039 23.82 5.16 -40.40
CA ASP A 1039 23.22 3.88 -40.02
C ASP A 1039 21.81 4.06 -39.47
N LEU A 1040 21.56 5.09 -38.65
CA LEU A 1040 20.22 5.53 -38.26
C LEU A 1040 19.62 6.44 -39.35
N GLN A 1041 18.30 6.37 -39.55
CA GLN A 1041 17.58 7.18 -40.52
C GLN A 1041 17.75 8.70 -40.30
N PRO A 1042 17.88 9.52 -41.36
CA PRO A 1042 18.35 10.92 -41.28
C PRO A 1042 17.25 11.97 -41.05
N TYR A 1043 16.01 11.56 -40.83
CA TYR A 1043 14.83 12.43 -40.77
C TYR A 1043 14.37 12.77 -39.35
N GLY A 1044 14.85 12.07 -38.30
CA GLY A 1044 14.54 12.36 -36.89
C GLY A 1044 15.27 13.60 -36.33
N GLU A 1045 15.64 13.57 -35.04
CA GLU A 1045 16.27 14.69 -34.33
C GLU A 1045 17.54 15.24 -35.05
N LEU A 1046 17.48 16.50 -35.49
CA LEU A 1046 18.46 17.10 -36.40
C LEU A 1046 19.83 17.50 -35.80
N LYS A 1047 20.41 16.71 -34.89
CA LYS A 1047 21.76 16.97 -34.34
C LYS A 1047 22.91 16.65 -35.31
N THR A 1048 22.69 15.84 -36.35
CA THR A 1048 23.75 15.34 -37.26
C THR A 1048 23.45 15.45 -38.75
N ALA A 1049 22.22 15.15 -39.19
CA ALA A 1049 21.92 14.79 -40.59
C ALA A 1049 22.09 15.91 -41.67
N PHE A 1050 22.13 17.19 -41.28
CA PHE A 1050 22.16 18.32 -42.24
C PHE A 1050 23.41 19.22 -42.13
N GLY A 1051 24.39 18.86 -41.30
CA GLY A 1051 25.69 19.56 -41.22
C GLY A 1051 25.69 20.95 -40.56
N TYR A 1052 24.53 21.49 -40.18
CA TYR A 1052 24.40 22.79 -39.49
C TYR A 1052 24.61 22.65 -37.97
N GLY A 1053 25.86 22.46 -37.56
CA GLY A 1053 26.24 22.55 -36.14
C GLY A 1053 25.84 23.90 -35.55
N ASN A 1054 24.99 23.88 -34.51
CA ASN A 1054 24.34 25.02 -33.83
C ASN A 1054 23.08 25.61 -34.49
N SER A 1055 22.17 24.79 -35.03
CA SER A 1055 20.74 25.13 -34.93
C SER A 1055 20.18 24.76 -33.56
N SER A 1056 19.15 25.48 -33.10
CA SER A 1056 18.37 25.15 -31.89
C SER A 1056 16.94 24.67 -32.23
N SER A 1057 16.65 24.41 -33.50
CA SER A 1057 15.40 23.82 -33.97
C SER A 1057 15.58 22.32 -34.20
N THR A 1058 14.84 21.48 -33.47
CA THR A 1058 14.84 20.02 -33.60
C THR A 1058 13.90 19.49 -34.68
N LEU A 1059 13.06 20.34 -35.28
CA LEU A 1059 12.03 20.00 -36.27
C LEU A 1059 12.59 19.18 -37.46
N SER A 1060 12.14 17.92 -37.54
CA SER A 1060 12.34 17.02 -38.68
C SER A 1060 11.95 17.68 -40.02
N PRO A 1061 12.69 17.44 -41.12
CA PRO A 1061 12.35 17.97 -42.44
C PRO A 1061 11.00 17.45 -42.97
N PHE A 1062 10.55 16.28 -42.53
CA PHE A 1062 9.32 15.64 -43.00
C PHE A 1062 8.32 15.35 -41.87
N ASP A 1063 8.59 15.84 -40.66
CA ASP A 1063 7.87 15.47 -39.43
C ASP A 1063 7.77 13.94 -39.30
N TYR A 1064 8.93 13.29 -39.27
CA TYR A 1064 9.08 11.84 -39.21
C TYR A 1064 10.16 11.45 -38.19
N HIS A 1065 9.78 10.62 -37.22
CA HIS A 1065 10.55 10.41 -35.98
C HIS A 1065 10.93 8.93 -35.74
N GLY A 1066 10.72 8.04 -36.72
CA GLY A 1066 11.03 6.60 -36.63
C GLY A 1066 12.49 6.27 -36.30
N THR A 1067 12.71 5.05 -35.84
CA THR A 1067 13.96 4.56 -35.25
C THR A 1067 14.85 3.78 -36.23
N GLU A 1068 14.45 3.68 -37.52
CA GLU A 1068 14.95 2.64 -38.42
C GLU A 1068 16.46 2.72 -38.66
N THR A 1069 17.12 1.57 -38.49
CA THR A 1069 18.58 1.46 -38.59
C THR A 1069 18.98 0.47 -39.69
N MET A 1070 19.80 0.93 -40.64
CA MET A 1070 20.31 0.13 -41.76
C MET A 1070 21.15 -1.04 -41.24
N SER A 1071 20.69 -2.26 -41.49
CA SER A 1071 21.41 -3.45 -41.06
C SER A 1071 22.75 -3.59 -41.79
N GLN A 1072 23.69 -4.29 -41.12
CA GLN A 1072 25.00 -4.55 -41.70
C GLN A 1072 24.93 -5.44 -42.97
N ALA A 1073 23.79 -6.11 -43.22
CA ALA A 1073 23.52 -6.83 -44.47
C ALA A 1073 23.17 -5.88 -45.62
N VAL A 1074 22.21 -4.97 -45.42
CA VAL A 1074 21.83 -3.95 -46.42
C VAL A 1074 23.00 -3.01 -46.74
N LYS A 1075 23.73 -2.58 -45.70
CA LYS A 1075 24.93 -1.73 -45.80
C LYS A 1075 26.07 -2.35 -46.62
N ASN A 1076 26.15 -3.68 -46.67
CA ASN A 1076 27.17 -4.43 -47.43
C ASN A 1076 26.66 -4.96 -48.79
N ALA A 1077 25.45 -4.60 -49.21
CA ALA A 1077 24.91 -5.02 -50.49
C ALA A 1077 25.75 -4.47 -51.67
N THR A 1078 25.77 -5.21 -52.79
CA THR A 1078 26.63 -4.89 -53.94
C THR A 1078 25.90 -5.09 -55.27
N ASN A 1079 26.42 -4.48 -56.35
CA ASN A 1079 25.80 -4.46 -57.67
C ASN A 1079 24.44 -3.70 -57.61
N GLY A 1080 23.39 -4.20 -58.26
CA GLY A 1080 22.07 -3.54 -58.29
C GLY A 1080 21.50 -3.22 -56.90
N ASN A 1081 21.80 -4.07 -55.91
CA ASN A 1081 21.31 -3.92 -54.55
C ASN A 1081 22.12 -2.95 -53.67
N ALA A 1082 23.22 -2.35 -54.16
CA ALA A 1082 24.05 -1.49 -53.30
C ALA A 1082 23.28 -0.22 -52.87
N PRO A 1083 23.42 0.23 -51.60
CA PRO A 1083 22.67 1.37 -51.08
C PRO A 1083 23.17 2.70 -51.67
N VAL A 1084 22.21 3.52 -52.13
CA VAL A 1084 22.43 4.84 -52.72
C VAL A 1084 22.20 5.94 -51.68
N ASP A 1085 21.01 5.95 -51.07
CA ASP A 1085 20.62 6.92 -50.04
C ASP A 1085 19.35 6.45 -49.30
N TRP A 1086 18.98 7.15 -48.22
CA TRP A 1086 17.71 7.00 -47.51
C TRP A 1086 16.56 7.72 -48.24
N VAL A 1087 15.40 7.10 -48.34
CA VAL A 1087 14.11 7.69 -48.76
C VAL A 1087 13.11 7.62 -47.60
N LEU A 1088 12.07 8.45 -47.64
CA LEU A 1088 10.88 8.29 -46.79
C LEU A 1088 9.70 7.91 -47.70
N VAL A 1089 9.08 6.78 -47.42
CA VAL A 1089 7.83 6.33 -48.07
C VAL A 1089 6.66 6.76 -47.19
N GLU A 1090 5.63 7.39 -47.77
CA GLU A 1090 4.43 7.80 -47.02
C GLU A 1090 3.17 7.21 -47.65
N LEU A 1091 2.21 6.85 -46.80
CA LEU A 1091 0.81 6.64 -47.17
C LEU A 1091 -0.02 7.84 -46.72
N ARG A 1092 -0.88 8.35 -47.60
CA ARG A 1092 -1.77 9.48 -47.31
C ARG A 1092 -3.22 9.19 -47.62
N ASP A 1093 -4.10 9.85 -46.89
CA ASP A 1093 -5.55 9.64 -46.91
C ASP A 1093 -6.17 9.86 -48.31
N ALA A 1094 -7.12 9.01 -48.71
CA ALA A 1094 -7.78 9.08 -50.02
C ALA A 1094 -8.69 10.31 -50.20
N LEU A 1095 -9.11 10.96 -49.12
CA LEU A 1095 -9.94 12.16 -49.08
C LEU A 1095 -9.10 13.40 -48.79
N ASP A 1096 -8.06 13.29 -47.96
CA ASP A 1096 -7.11 14.37 -47.65
C ASP A 1096 -5.65 14.01 -47.99
N PRO A 1097 -5.15 14.41 -49.18
CA PRO A 1097 -3.76 14.13 -49.58
C PRO A 1097 -2.70 14.98 -48.84
N THR A 1098 -3.07 15.78 -47.83
CA THR A 1098 -2.11 16.37 -46.88
C THR A 1098 -1.89 15.49 -45.65
N ALA A 1099 -2.93 14.78 -45.17
CA ALA A 1099 -2.85 13.90 -44.02
C ALA A 1099 -2.03 12.62 -44.32
N ARG A 1100 -0.94 12.42 -43.59
CA ARG A 1100 -0.26 11.11 -43.49
C ARG A 1100 -1.17 10.13 -42.73
N ARG A 1101 -1.09 8.86 -43.10
CA ARG A 1101 -1.73 7.73 -42.42
C ARG A 1101 -0.70 6.72 -41.89
N GLY A 1102 0.40 6.54 -42.60
CA GLY A 1102 1.61 5.87 -42.10
C GLY A 1102 2.81 6.21 -42.98
N GLY A 1103 4.00 5.70 -42.64
CA GLY A 1103 5.21 5.90 -43.43
C GLY A 1103 6.46 5.36 -42.75
N MET A 1104 7.47 5.01 -43.54
CA MET A 1104 8.75 4.47 -43.05
C MET A 1104 9.94 5.00 -43.87
N ALA A 1105 11.07 5.19 -43.20
CA ALA A 1105 12.37 5.43 -43.79
C ALA A 1105 12.94 4.12 -44.35
N ALA A 1106 13.33 4.14 -45.62
CA ALA A 1106 13.75 2.97 -46.37
C ALA A 1106 14.99 3.25 -47.22
N ILE A 1107 15.67 2.22 -47.70
CA ILE A 1107 16.93 2.32 -48.44
C ILE A 1107 16.71 2.19 -49.94
N LEU A 1108 17.13 3.20 -50.69
CA LEU A 1108 17.11 3.18 -52.15
C LEU A 1108 18.36 2.46 -52.71
N GLN A 1109 18.17 1.48 -53.58
CA GLN A 1109 19.24 0.67 -54.19
C GLN A 1109 19.60 1.12 -55.63
N ARG A 1110 20.79 0.76 -56.12
CA ARG A 1110 21.30 1.15 -57.46
C ARG A 1110 20.37 0.82 -58.63
N ASP A 1111 19.63 -0.29 -58.58
CA ASP A 1111 18.67 -0.71 -59.62
C ASP A 1111 17.32 0.05 -59.57
N GLY A 1112 17.15 0.90 -58.56
CA GLY A 1112 16.00 1.75 -58.33
C GLY A 1112 14.99 1.19 -57.33
N ASP A 1113 15.22 -0.01 -56.80
CA ASP A 1113 14.30 -0.62 -55.83
C ASP A 1113 14.50 0.03 -54.45
N ILE A 1114 13.40 0.28 -53.74
CA ILE A 1114 13.42 0.71 -52.33
C ILE A 1114 13.21 -0.54 -51.48
N VAL A 1115 14.07 -0.72 -50.49
CA VAL A 1115 14.02 -1.85 -49.56
C VAL A 1115 13.92 -1.38 -48.11
N ASP A 1116 13.35 -2.24 -47.28
CA ASP A 1116 13.41 -2.09 -45.83
C ASP A 1116 14.88 -2.04 -45.35
N ALA A 1117 15.14 -1.21 -44.34
CA ALA A 1117 16.48 -0.92 -43.86
C ALA A 1117 17.08 -2.08 -43.05
N VAL A 1118 16.26 -2.88 -42.37
CA VAL A 1118 16.70 -3.96 -41.49
C VAL A 1118 16.87 -5.27 -42.29
N THR A 1119 15.78 -5.77 -42.86
CA THR A 1119 15.70 -7.05 -43.59
C THR A 1119 16.27 -6.99 -45.00
N GLY A 1120 16.27 -5.81 -45.63
CA GLY A 1120 16.56 -5.67 -47.07
C GLY A 1120 15.42 -6.19 -47.98
N SER A 1121 14.23 -6.42 -47.42
CA SER A 1121 13.03 -6.81 -48.17
C SER A 1121 12.60 -5.72 -49.15
N LYS A 1122 12.19 -6.12 -50.36
CA LYS A 1122 11.54 -5.21 -51.34
C LYS A 1122 10.08 -4.94 -51.01
N LYS A 1123 9.48 -5.78 -50.16
CA LYS A 1123 8.19 -5.52 -49.52
C LYS A 1123 8.42 -4.70 -48.27
N LEU A 1124 7.89 -3.49 -48.28
CA LEU A 1124 7.80 -2.60 -47.14
C LEU A 1124 6.44 -2.85 -46.49
N GLN A 1125 6.43 -3.34 -45.25
CA GLN A 1125 5.22 -3.31 -44.41
C GLN A 1125 5.23 -1.98 -43.67
N LEU A 1126 4.11 -1.27 -43.68
CA LEU A 1126 3.94 -0.03 -42.92
C LEU A 1126 2.89 -0.32 -41.84
N LEU A 1127 3.36 -0.32 -40.58
CA LEU A 1127 2.56 -0.56 -39.38
C LEU A 1127 1.51 0.55 -39.17
N ASN A 1128 0.50 0.26 -38.35
CA ASN A 1128 -0.55 1.18 -37.87
C ASN A 1128 -1.36 1.83 -39.03
N VAL A 1129 -1.54 1.09 -40.14
CA VAL A 1129 -2.34 1.47 -41.32
C VAL A 1129 -3.28 0.35 -41.77
N ALA A 1130 -4.54 0.43 -41.34
CA ALA A 1130 -5.59 -0.51 -41.76
C ALA A 1130 -5.78 -0.68 -43.29
N ASP A 1131 -6.32 -1.84 -43.68
CA ASP A 1131 -6.70 -2.21 -45.04
C ASP A 1131 -7.57 -1.13 -45.71
N GLY A 1132 -7.11 -0.54 -46.82
CA GLY A 1132 -7.65 0.77 -47.20
C GLY A 1132 -7.27 1.34 -48.56
N ARG A 1133 -7.44 2.66 -48.67
CA ARG A 1133 -7.14 3.42 -49.89
C ARG A 1133 -6.22 4.59 -49.60
N TYR A 1134 -5.03 4.56 -50.21
CA TYR A 1134 -3.97 5.51 -49.91
C TYR A 1134 -3.26 6.04 -51.15
N TYR A 1135 -2.85 7.30 -51.10
CA TYR A 1135 -1.82 7.82 -51.98
C TYR A 1135 -0.44 7.38 -51.47
N VAL A 1136 0.29 6.61 -52.27
CA VAL A 1136 1.71 6.32 -52.01
C VAL A 1136 2.58 7.49 -52.46
N VAL A 1137 3.52 7.90 -51.61
CA VAL A 1137 4.50 8.99 -51.80
C VAL A 1137 5.92 8.47 -51.60
N VAL A 1138 6.88 8.99 -52.36
CA VAL A 1138 8.32 8.91 -52.03
C VAL A 1138 8.87 10.33 -51.87
N ARG A 1139 9.49 10.58 -50.71
CA ARG A 1139 10.26 11.79 -50.38
C ARG A 1139 11.75 11.46 -50.26
N HIS A 1140 12.57 12.48 -50.45
CA HIS A 1140 14.03 12.37 -50.33
C HIS A 1140 14.62 13.75 -49.97
N ARG A 1141 15.65 13.78 -49.12
CA ARG A 1141 16.24 14.98 -48.45
C ARG A 1141 16.65 16.19 -49.33
N ASN A 1142 16.63 16.08 -50.65
CA ASN A 1142 17.13 17.08 -51.61
C ASN A 1142 16.45 17.02 -53.01
N HIS A 1143 15.39 16.22 -53.15
CA HIS A 1143 14.65 16.05 -54.40
C HIS A 1143 13.17 16.39 -54.17
N LEU A 1144 12.52 16.93 -55.21
CA LEU A 1144 11.06 17.05 -55.22
C LEU A 1144 10.45 15.65 -55.14
N GLY A 1145 9.58 15.45 -54.15
CA GLY A 1145 8.89 14.18 -53.93
C GLY A 1145 7.97 13.80 -55.09
N VAL A 1146 7.58 12.53 -55.15
CA VAL A 1146 6.61 12.01 -56.12
C VAL A 1146 5.47 11.26 -55.41
N MET A 1147 4.26 11.40 -55.92
CA MET A 1147 3.05 10.76 -55.39
C MET A 1147 2.25 10.13 -56.53
N THR A 1148 1.54 9.03 -56.24
CA THR A 1148 0.56 8.41 -57.14
C THR A 1148 -0.55 9.39 -57.57
N ALA A 1149 -1.08 9.29 -58.78
CA ALA A 1149 -2.12 10.23 -59.28
C ALA A 1149 -3.49 10.08 -58.60
N THR A 1150 -3.76 8.90 -58.02
CA THR A 1150 -5.04 8.52 -57.40
C THR A 1150 -4.76 7.51 -56.27
N PRO A 1151 -5.57 7.46 -55.20
CA PRO A 1151 -5.38 6.49 -54.13
C PRO A 1151 -5.53 5.07 -54.66
N LEU A 1152 -4.54 4.22 -54.39
CA LEU A 1152 -4.57 2.79 -54.67
C LEU A 1152 -5.34 2.08 -53.55
N ASN A 1153 -5.92 0.92 -53.84
CA ASN A 1153 -6.30 -0.01 -52.77
C ASN A 1153 -5.03 -0.74 -52.33
N LEU A 1154 -4.75 -0.77 -51.03
CA LEU A 1154 -3.61 -1.46 -50.43
C LEU A 1154 -4.06 -2.28 -49.23
N SER A 1155 -3.27 -3.31 -48.92
CA SER A 1155 -3.47 -4.28 -47.83
C SER A 1155 -2.11 -4.87 -47.44
N THR A 1156 -2.05 -5.77 -46.47
CA THR A 1156 -0.86 -6.60 -46.12
C THR A 1156 -0.19 -7.25 -47.34
N ALA A 1157 -0.95 -7.48 -48.42
CA ALA A 1157 -0.44 -8.03 -49.68
C ALA A 1157 0.27 -6.96 -50.55
N SER A 1158 1.61 -7.03 -50.58
CA SER A 1158 2.47 -6.06 -51.27
C SER A 1158 2.05 -5.70 -52.70
N THR A 1159 1.84 -4.40 -52.93
CA THR A 1159 1.51 -3.84 -54.26
C THR A 1159 2.70 -3.06 -54.83
N LEU A 1160 3.05 -3.30 -56.11
CA LEU A 1160 4.17 -2.64 -56.79
C LEU A 1160 3.83 -1.24 -57.36
N ILE A 1161 4.51 -0.20 -56.87
CA ILE A 1161 4.45 1.18 -57.35
C ILE A 1161 5.81 1.59 -57.96
N ASP A 1162 5.93 1.42 -59.27
CA ASP A 1162 7.15 1.76 -60.01
C ASP A 1162 7.17 3.24 -60.45
N PHE A 1163 7.79 4.13 -59.68
CA PHE A 1163 8.07 5.51 -60.06
C PHE A 1163 9.29 5.68 -60.99
N THR A 1164 9.99 4.61 -61.37
CA THR A 1164 10.95 4.63 -62.50
C THR A 1164 10.23 4.54 -63.86
N SER A 1165 8.98 4.06 -63.89
CA SER A 1165 8.20 3.91 -65.12
C SER A 1165 7.46 5.18 -65.54
N SER A 1166 7.68 5.61 -66.78
CA SER A 1166 6.92 6.69 -67.46
C SER A 1166 5.44 6.37 -67.69
N ALA A 1167 5.02 5.11 -67.55
CA ALA A 1167 3.62 4.71 -67.66
C ALA A 1167 2.83 4.90 -66.34
N THR A 1168 3.52 4.96 -65.20
CA THR A 1168 2.91 5.10 -63.86
C THR A 1168 2.30 6.50 -63.70
N PRO A 1169 0.97 6.63 -63.48
CA PRO A 1169 0.33 7.93 -63.30
C PRO A 1169 0.72 8.56 -61.96
N VAL A 1170 1.27 9.78 -62.01
CA VAL A 1170 1.72 10.53 -60.82
C VAL A 1170 0.96 11.84 -60.66
N PHE A 1171 0.83 12.31 -59.42
CA PHE A 1171 0.21 13.59 -59.09
C PHE A 1171 1.01 14.75 -59.69
N GLY A 1172 0.32 15.76 -60.22
CA GLY A 1172 0.91 16.79 -61.10
C GLY A 1172 1.20 16.32 -62.54
N GLY A 1173 1.01 15.03 -62.85
CA GLY A 1173 1.22 14.46 -64.18
C GLY A 1173 2.69 14.32 -64.56
N ASN A 1174 2.96 14.07 -65.84
CA ASN A 1174 4.28 13.67 -66.35
C ASN A 1174 5.43 14.67 -66.08
N LEU A 1175 5.12 15.90 -65.67
CA LEU A 1175 6.11 16.94 -65.32
C LEU A 1175 6.69 16.79 -63.91
N ALA A 1176 6.04 16.03 -63.02
CA ALA A 1176 6.51 15.76 -61.65
C ALA A 1176 7.82 14.93 -61.59
N ARG A 1177 8.23 14.33 -62.71
CA ARG A 1177 9.49 13.60 -62.88
C ARG A 1177 10.16 14.02 -64.20
N LEU A 1178 11.49 14.09 -64.21
CA LEU A 1178 12.28 14.12 -65.44
C LEU A 1178 12.02 12.84 -66.25
N GLN A 1179 12.02 12.93 -67.58
CA GLN A 1179 11.72 11.82 -68.49
C GLN A 1179 12.92 11.56 -69.41
N ASP A 1180 13.49 10.35 -69.36
CA ASP A 1180 14.49 9.87 -70.33
C ASP A 1180 13.99 8.58 -71.02
N GLY A 1181 13.51 8.73 -72.25
CA GLY A 1181 12.99 7.64 -73.09
C GLY A 1181 11.71 7.00 -72.55
N GLN A 1182 11.84 6.03 -71.66
CA GLN A 1182 10.74 5.38 -70.92
C GLN A 1182 10.97 5.38 -69.40
N THR A 1183 12.16 5.78 -68.96
CA THR A 1183 12.51 5.95 -67.55
C THR A 1183 12.07 7.33 -67.07
N SER A 1184 11.57 7.39 -65.84
CA SER A 1184 11.26 8.59 -65.10
C SER A 1184 12.18 8.71 -63.89
N ILE A 1185 12.57 9.94 -63.56
CA ILE A 1185 13.56 10.26 -62.54
C ILE A 1185 13.03 11.42 -61.70
N MET A 1186 13.16 11.38 -60.37
CA MET A 1186 12.76 12.48 -59.48
C MET A 1186 13.64 13.72 -59.73
N TRP A 1187 13.10 14.93 -59.57
CA TRP A 1187 13.85 16.17 -59.81
C TRP A 1187 14.72 16.54 -58.60
N SER A 1188 16.04 16.60 -58.78
CA SER A 1188 16.98 17.12 -57.77
C SER A 1188 16.96 18.64 -57.69
N GLY A 1189 17.22 19.16 -56.48
CA GLY A 1189 17.53 20.58 -56.26
C GLY A 1189 16.82 21.24 -55.08
N ASP A 1190 15.94 20.54 -54.36
CA ASP A 1190 15.17 21.09 -53.23
C ASP A 1190 15.99 21.01 -51.92
N THR A 1191 17.12 21.73 -51.90
CA THR A 1191 18.17 21.61 -50.87
C THR A 1191 17.81 22.23 -49.53
N ASN A 1192 16.81 23.11 -49.51
CA ASN A 1192 16.21 23.65 -48.29
C ASN A 1192 14.91 22.93 -47.89
N ASN A 1193 14.49 21.93 -48.67
CA ASN A 1193 13.20 21.27 -48.50
C ASN A 1193 12.04 22.28 -48.38
N SER A 1194 11.87 23.10 -49.42
CA SER A 1194 10.75 24.05 -49.59
C SER A 1194 9.65 23.53 -50.52
N ASN A 1195 9.80 22.32 -51.09
CA ASN A 1195 8.96 21.79 -52.17
C ASN A 1195 9.00 22.69 -53.41
N SER A 1196 10.14 23.34 -53.63
CA SER A 1196 10.39 24.27 -54.74
C SER A 1196 11.87 24.33 -55.05
N VAL A 1197 12.25 24.24 -56.33
CA VAL A 1197 13.64 24.39 -56.77
C VAL A 1197 13.83 25.79 -57.34
N ILE A 1198 14.69 26.58 -56.70
CA ILE A 1198 14.90 28.01 -56.97
C ILE A 1198 16.39 28.24 -57.26
N LEU A 1199 16.72 28.55 -58.52
CA LEU A 1199 18.10 28.82 -58.94
C LEU A 1199 18.60 30.23 -58.52
N ASN A 1200 17.75 31.26 -58.53
CA ASN A 1200 18.12 32.65 -58.20
C ASN A 1200 17.01 33.36 -57.43
N GLY A 1201 17.33 33.86 -56.22
CA GLY A 1201 16.41 34.70 -55.43
C GLY A 1201 16.72 34.66 -53.93
N PRO A 1202 15.96 35.38 -53.08
CA PRO A 1202 15.91 35.09 -51.65
C PRO A 1202 15.43 33.65 -51.43
N GLY A 1203 16.11 32.89 -50.57
CA GLY A 1203 15.77 31.48 -50.34
C GLY A 1203 16.16 30.52 -51.46
N SER A 1204 17.02 30.91 -52.41
CA SER A 1204 17.42 30.02 -53.51
C SER A 1204 18.33 28.88 -53.04
N ASP A 1205 18.15 27.68 -53.58
CA ASP A 1205 18.96 26.49 -53.31
C ASP A 1205 20.44 26.70 -53.60
N SER A 1206 20.73 27.49 -54.65
CA SER A 1206 22.08 27.97 -54.97
C SER A 1206 22.75 28.73 -53.81
N SER A 1207 21.96 29.41 -52.96
CA SER A 1207 22.45 30.09 -51.76
C SER A 1207 22.63 29.16 -50.56
N VAL A 1208 21.89 28.05 -50.52
CA VAL A 1208 22.01 26.98 -49.50
C VAL A 1208 23.29 26.17 -49.75
N ILE A 1209 23.50 25.74 -51.00
CA ILE A 1209 24.72 25.03 -51.46
C ILE A 1209 25.97 25.90 -51.22
N LEU A 1210 25.93 27.19 -51.54
CA LEU A 1210 27.02 28.11 -51.21
C LEU A 1210 27.16 28.30 -49.70
N GLY A 1211 26.03 28.38 -48.98
CA GLY A 1211 25.97 28.53 -47.53
C GLY A 1211 26.71 27.41 -46.80
N SER A 1212 26.33 26.14 -47.04
CA SER A 1212 26.94 24.97 -46.39
C SER A 1212 28.45 24.92 -46.63
N ILE A 1213 28.91 25.18 -47.86
CA ILE A 1213 30.34 25.23 -48.19
C ILE A 1213 31.06 26.36 -47.43
N LEU A 1214 30.47 27.56 -47.32
CA LEU A 1214 31.12 28.71 -46.69
C LEU A 1214 31.12 28.67 -45.15
N VAL A 1215 30.17 27.96 -44.52
CA VAL A 1215 30.11 27.80 -43.04
C VAL A 1215 30.78 26.52 -42.53
N ALA A 1216 31.15 25.59 -43.41
CA ALA A 1216 31.81 24.33 -43.05
C ALA A 1216 33.02 24.56 -42.11
N PRO A 1217 33.12 23.86 -40.96
CA PRO A 1217 34.20 24.07 -39.98
C PRO A 1217 35.62 23.92 -40.56
N GLU A 1218 35.81 23.04 -41.53
CA GLU A 1218 37.07 22.78 -42.21
C GLU A 1218 37.44 23.93 -43.17
N ASN A 1219 36.46 24.68 -43.68
CA ASN A 1219 36.63 25.82 -44.57
C ASN A 1219 37.05 27.09 -43.82
N THR A 1220 38.07 26.96 -42.97
CA THR A 1220 38.75 28.01 -42.17
C THR A 1220 39.23 29.26 -42.94
N LYS A 1221 38.99 29.34 -44.26
CA LYS A 1221 39.34 30.45 -45.15
C LYS A 1221 38.15 31.04 -45.90
N VAL A 1222 36.92 30.54 -45.67
CA VAL A 1222 35.67 30.99 -46.33
C VAL A 1222 35.82 30.97 -47.86
N ASN A 1223 36.36 29.86 -48.37
CA ASN A 1223 36.64 29.65 -49.79
C ASN A 1223 35.42 29.02 -50.49
N ALA A 1224 34.81 29.72 -51.45
CA ALA A 1224 33.70 29.19 -52.24
C ALA A 1224 34.07 27.98 -53.13
N ASN A 1225 35.38 27.75 -53.36
CA ASN A 1225 35.89 26.57 -54.06
C ASN A 1225 36.47 25.53 -53.08
N PHE A 1226 35.94 25.47 -51.85
CA PHE A 1226 36.16 24.36 -50.93
C PHE A 1226 35.23 23.21 -51.32
N GLN A 1227 35.72 21.97 -51.25
CA GLN A 1227 34.90 20.78 -51.48
C GLN A 1227 34.48 20.25 -50.11
N LEU A 1228 33.20 20.40 -49.76
CA LEU A 1228 32.63 19.89 -48.52
C LEU A 1228 32.35 18.40 -48.72
N ARG A 1229 32.89 17.53 -47.85
CA ARG A 1229 32.87 16.08 -48.05
C ARG A 1229 32.11 15.37 -46.93
N GLY A 1230 31.16 14.51 -47.27
CA GLY A 1230 30.32 13.78 -46.32
C GLY A 1230 28.85 13.73 -46.75
N TYR A 1231 27.97 13.42 -45.81
CA TYR A 1231 26.53 13.31 -46.04
C TYR A 1231 25.84 14.67 -45.83
N TYR A 1232 25.43 15.32 -46.92
CA TYR A 1232 24.77 16.64 -46.87
C TYR A 1232 23.61 16.72 -47.86
N ALA A 1233 22.49 17.32 -47.46
CA ALA A 1233 21.35 17.59 -48.36
C ALA A 1233 21.66 18.57 -49.51
N THR A 1234 22.82 19.24 -49.49
CA THR A 1234 23.31 20.08 -50.60
C THR A 1234 24.13 19.32 -51.64
N ASP A 1235 24.53 18.07 -51.39
CA ASP A 1235 25.00 17.15 -52.43
C ASP A 1235 23.77 16.77 -53.28
N LEU A 1236 23.79 17.07 -54.59
CA LEU A 1236 22.72 16.72 -55.53
C LEU A 1236 23.09 15.55 -56.45
N ASN A 1237 24.34 15.09 -56.42
CA ASN A 1237 24.88 14.13 -57.37
C ASN A 1237 25.18 12.75 -56.73
N MET A 1238 25.29 12.69 -55.39
CA MET A 1238 25.58 11.53 -54.54
C MET A 1238 27.00 10.96 -54.64
N ASP A 1239 27.98 11.78 -55.05
CA ASP A 1239 29.41 11.45 -55.04
C ASP A 1239 30.07 11.71 -53.66
N GLY A 1240 29.36 12.36 -52.74
CA GLY A 1240 29.83 12.68 -51.39
C GLY A 1240 30.67 13.96 -51.29
N TYR A 1241 30.67 14.82 -52.32
CA TYR A 1241 31.35 16.11 -52.35
C TYR A 1241 30.44 17.25 -52.84
N VAL A 1242 30.10 18.19 -51.95
CA VAL A 1242 29.44 19.44 -52.36
C VAL A 1242 30.49 20.44 -52.88
N VAL A 1243 30.28 20.92 -54.10
CA VAL A 1243 31.16 21.81 -54.86
C VAL A 1243 30.34 22.94 -55.49
N PHE A 1244 30.62 24.21 -55.13
CA PHE A 1244 29.88 25.34 -55.71
C PHE A 1244 30.36 25.73 -57.12
N SER A 1245 31.65 25.54 -57.45
CA SER A 1245 32.15 25.79 -58.80
C SER A 1245 33.33 24.91 -59.21
N GLY A 1246 33.24 24.31 -60.40
CA GLY A 1246 34.20 23.33 -60.91
C GLY A 1246 33.61 22.48 -62.05
N PRO A 1247 34.33 21.45 -62.55
CA PRO A 1247 33.67 20.28 -63.13
C PRO A 1247 32.90 19.53 -62.02
N ALA A 1248 31.81 18.81 -62.37
CA ALA A 1248 30.95 18.10 -61.40
C ALA A 1248 30.62 18.97 -60.16
N ASN A 1249 29.70 19.92 -60.35
CA ASN A 1249 29.31 20.88 -59.33
C ASN A 1249 27.77 20.95 -59.30
N GLU A 1250 27.19 21.14 -58.12
CA GLU A 1250 25.76 20.90 -57.90
C GLU A 1250 24.92 22.04 -58.49
N ILE A 1251 25.55 23.21 -58.65
CA ILE A 1251 24.97 24.34 -59.37
C ILE A 1251 24.74 23.99 -60.86
N ASN A 1252 25.54 23.13 -61.49
CA ASN A 1252 25.25 22.64 -62.84
C ASN A 1252 24.00 21.75 -62.88
N LEU A 1253 23.79 20.88 -61.88
CA LEU A 1253 22.58 20.04 -61.78
C LEU A 1253 21.36 20.91 -61.51
N LEU A 1254 21.45 21.86 -60.58
CA LEU A 1254 20.41 22.83 -60.24
C LEU A 1254 20.03 23.73 -61.44
N ILE A 1255 21.02 24.18 -62.21
CA ILE A 1255 20.81 24.86 -63.49
C ILE A 1255 20.09 23.94 -64.48
N GLY A 1256 20.48 22.65 -64.53
CA GLY A 1256 19.81 21.62 -65.32
C GLY A 1256 18.33 21.52 -64.99
N THR A 1257 17.97 21.23 -63.73
CA THR A 1257 16.59 21.15 -63.26
C THR A 1257 15.78 22.38 -63.65
N VAL A 1258 16.27 23.60 -63.36
CA VAL A 1258 15.49 24.83 -63.59
C VAL A 1258 15.40 25.23 -65.07
N ILE A 1259 16.48 25.13 -65.85
CA ILE A 1259 16.47 25.56 -67.28
C ILE A 1259 15.84 24.51 -68.20
N LEU A 1260 15.95 23.22 -67.88
CA LEU A 1260 15.39 22.13 -68.68
C LEU A 1260 13.98 21.70 -68.24
N PHE A 1261 13.43 22.30 -67.18
CA PHE A 1261 12.04 22.04 -66.77
C PHE A 1261 11.07 22.34 -67.93
N PRO A 1262 10.16 21.42 -68.34
CA PRO A 1262 9.45 21.56 -69.61
C PRO A 1262 8.54 22.80 -69.72
N ASP A 1263 7.95 23.28 -68.62
CA ASP A 1263 7.15 24.51 -68.61
C ASP A 1263 7.99 25.80 -68.64
N ASN A 1264 9.30 25.73 -68.37
CA ASN A 1264 10.24 26.83 -68.55
C ASN A 1264 10.60 27.03 -70.03
N SER A 1265 9.58 27.20 -70.87
CA SER A 1265 9.65 27.44 -72.32
C SER A 1265 10.47 28.68 -72.75
N THR A 1266 10.99 29.44 -71.79
CA THR A 1266 11.86 30.62 -72.00
C THR A 1266 13.33 30.36 -71.64
N GLY A 1267 13.67 29.24 -70.98
CA GLY A 1267 14.99 28.99 -70.42
C GLY A 1267 15.40 29.99 -69.33
N SER A 1268 14.43 30.51 -68.58
CA SER A 1268 14.65 31.54 -67.55
C SER A 1268 15.34 30.95 -66.33
N ALA A 1269 16.51 31.51 -65.96
CA ALA A 1269 17.22 31.18 -64.73
C ALA A 1269 16.52 31.70 -63.45
N ASN A 1270 15.38 32.39 -63.59
CA ASN A 1270 14.53 32.86 -62.50
C ASN A 1270 13.16 32.13 -62.48
N TYR A 1271 13.04 31.02 -63.21
CA TYR A 1271 11.87 30.13 -63.09
C TYR A 1271 11.94 29.39 -61.75
N ILE A 1272 10.78 29.16 -61.12
CA ILE A 1272 10.65 28.34 -59.91
C ILE A 1272 9.96 27.05 -60.32
N VAL A 1273 10.63 25.91 -60.11
CA VAL A 1273 10.00 24.60 -60.28
C VAL A 1273 9.29 24.28 -58.98
N LEU A 1274 7.96 24.09 -59.03
CA LEU A 1274 7.17 23.70 -57.86
C LEU A 1274 7.08 22.17 -57.80
N GLY A 1275 7.22 21.60 -56.61
CA GLY A 1275 6.88 20.19 -56.36
C GLY A 1275 5.39 19.94 -56.50
N SER A 1276 5.02 18.72 -56.93
CA SER A 1276 3.61 18.36 -57.14
C SER A 1276 2.95 17.79 -55.89
N VAL A 1277 3.71 17.16 -54.99
CA VAL A 1277 3.19 16.56 -53.76
C VAL A 1277 2.71 17.67 -52.81
N PRO A 1278 1.51 17.56 -52.22
CA PRO A 1278 1.06 18.49 -51.18
C PRO A 1278 1.97 18.51 -49.94
N ARG A 1279 1.92 19.62 -49.22
CA ARG A 1279 2.32 19.70 -47.81
C ARG A 1279 1.06 19.79 -46.98
#